data_AF-A0A518J2D0-F1
#
_entry.id   AF-A0A518J2D0-F1
#
_cell.length_a   1.000
_cell.length_b   1.000
_cell.length_c   1.000
_cell.angle_alpha   90.00
_cell.angle_beta   90.00
_cell.angle_gamma   90.00
#
_symmetry.space_group_name_H-M   'P 1'
#
loop_
_entity.id
_entity.type
_entity.pdbx_description
1 polymer ?
#
loop_
_entity_poly.entity_id
_entity_poly.type
_entity_poly.pdbx_seq_one_letter_code
_entity_poly.pdbx_strand_id
1 'polypeptide(L)'
;MIKVWADIGGTFTDCFVSIPGQPLRWTKVLSSGSIKGRIDADSTAATVIDRLRVGDPDRFWNGSVLRLLDPHGTLVEQRVVESFTAATGQLQLAEPFSQPPQPGWAYELTSDLTAPVIATRLLLGLPADQPLPPLDVRMGTTRGTNALLTRRGAPTAFLTTAGFEDLLEIGQQDRPDLFTLNIVKRKPLYSAVAAVEERIAADGTILQPLDLDAARQQIDALRRSGAESLAIGLLNAYINPAHEQALVDLALAAGFANVSASHRIAPVIKLVDRAETTVLDAYLNPVIADYVAQVWQQFGGVDRCQLQLMTSGGTLVPGDAFRGKDSILSGPAGGVVALAEIARAHGADEAIGFDMGGTSTDVSRFAGQPVRQYEAFKAGTRILTPMMAIETVAAGGGSICRFDGQRMCVGPESAGADPGPACYGRGGPLTVTDLNVVLGRVLADRFPFPMDRDAAIARLAEIQQTMEAAGHPIESAEALAAGFRAIANHHMAEAVRAVTTAEGRDPRGMTLVGFGGAAGQHLCDVAEVLGIRKIIDHPQASLLSALGMGLAATGNTQSHGIYRPLEKVSDEELTDRIEAVTQQALAELPTAPDGVAATIRQTIDVRYLGTDAALEIDCRSRDEIAAAFHRQHREQFGYQRIDQPLELVAARATVSLPGAAHLQPLAEVEPQDCQPTAFQDVWLGDRWQQVASFDRDQLVSGSQIVGPAIVASDHHTLIVDRNWKAQVAEDHSIVLVQEEGASDRRVAVETDEATCDPVLLEIFASRFQQIANQMGLVLGRTAISVNVKERRDYSCAVFRGDGSLVANAPHVPVHLGAMGHTVRSIMQQFPEMFPGDCFVTNDPFAGGSHLPDVTVITPVFVDSDSESASEQGTRRPDFFVASRAHHAEIGGITPGSMPPDASNLSQEGVLIRGLALVRNGQQHQEDLKQLLSAGEYPSRCVAENLADIAAQQAAGTGGARDLCALVAQYGGAVVDRYMMHLQDVAAAAVSARLRRLPAGAMQFEDSLDDGTPICVQMQVIDDRLRIDFAGTAGVHPRGFNATPAIVTAAVLYVLRTLIDQPLPLNEGVLRCVDLHLPVGLLNPTRDDDPRKCPAVVAGNVETSQRVVDVLLGALGVAAASQGTMNNFVIGDATFGYYETICGGSGATAIGDGASAVHTHMTNTRITDPEVLELRYPMRLIRFAIRRGSGGVGEHRGGDGAIREVEFLKPLTVSLLTGRRTDRPPYGLAGGADGALGENWHTAADGEKQRLAACCRIEVQAGDRITLLTPGGGGYGLKPE
;
A
#
# COMPACT_ATOMS: atom_id res chain seq x y z
N MET A 1 7.38 6.12 -42.22
CA MET A 1 6.41 6.88 -41.41
C MET A 1 7.20 7.63 -40.33
N ILE A 2 6.75 8.82 -39.91
CA ILE A 2 7.37 9.54 -38.79
C ILE A 2 6.89 8.87 -37.50
N LYS A 3 7.79 8.65 -36.53
CA LYS A 3 7.42 8.07 -35.24
C LYS A 3 7.34 9.14 -34.17
N VAL A 4 6.32 9.07 -33.33
CA VAL A 4 6.12 9.96 -32.18
C VAL A 4 6.02 9.10 -30.94
N TRP A 5 6.80 9.41 -29.91
CA TRP A 5 6.71 8.73 -28.61
C TRP A 5 6.38 9.75 -27.56
N ALA A 6 5.28 9.57 -26.85
CA ALA A 6 4.78 10.56 -25.90
C ALA A 6 4.42 9.92 -24.55
N ASP A 7 4.86 10.53 -23.46
CA ASP A 7 4.35 10.23 -22.13
C ASP A 7 3.65 11.46 -21.55
N ILE A 8 2.37 11.31 -21.22
CA ILE A 8 1.55 12.40 -20.67
C ILE A 8 1.49 12.23 -19.15
N GLY A 9 2.49 12.80 -18.48
CA GLY A 9 2.60 12.83 -17.02
C GLY A 9 1.62 13.81 -16.36
N GLY A 10 1.66 13.87 -15.02
CA GLY A 10 0.79 14.79 -14.24
C GLY A 10 1.14 16.27 -14.45
N THR A 11 2.42 16.60 -14.57
CA THR A 11 2.90 17.98 -14.75
C THR A 11 3.35 18.27 -16.18
N PHE A 12 4.12 17.35 -16.78
CA PHE A 12 4.73 17.51 -18.08
C PHE A 12 4.37 16.38 -19.04
N THR A 13 4.31 16.72 -20.33
CA THR A 13 4.25 15.78 -21.44
C THR A 13 5.61 15.73 -22.12
N ASP A 14 6.18 14.53 -22.14
CA ASP A 14 7.49 14.24 -22.70
C ASP A 14 7.30 13.68 -24.10
N CYS A 15 7.98 14.24 -25.10
CA CYS A 15 7.74 13.86 -26.49
C CYS A 15 9.05 13.68 -27.26
N PHE A 16 9.15 12.57 -27.99
CA PHE A 16 10.16 12.31 -29.01
C PHE A 16 9.53 12.28 -30.40
N VAL A 17 10.27 12.76 -31.40
CA VAL A 17 9.93 12.62 -32.82
C VAL A 17 11.14 12.06 -33.57
N SER A 18 10.93 10.91 -34.22
CA SER A 18 11.91 10.27 -35.10
C SER A 18 11.50 10.43 -36.56
N ILE A 19 12.31 11.17 -37.31
CA ILE A 19 12.16 11.34 -38.76
C ILE A 19 13.23 10.44 -39.42
N PRO A 20 12.86 9.56 -40.37
CA PRO A 20 13.83 8.70 -41.04
C PRO A 20 15.02 9.49 -41.61
N GLY A 21 16.24 9.08 -41.26
CA GLY A 21 17.47 9.72 -41.70
C GLY A 21 17.86 11.01 -40.96
N GLN A 22 17.14 11.38 -39.89
CA GLN A 22 17.49 12.51 -39.03
C GLN A 22 17.71 12.07 -37.57
N PRO A 23 18.47 12.83 -36.78
CA PRO A 23 18.60 12.60 -35.34
C PRO A 23 17.24 12.65 -34.64
N LEU A 24 17.09 11.86 -33.58
CA LEU A 24 15.91 11.87 -32.72
C LEU A 24 15.77 13.25 -32.05
N ARG A 25 14.60 13.88 -32.19
CA ARG A 25 14.31 15.18 -31.58
C ARG A 25 13.37 15.00 -30.40
N TRP A 26 13.44 15.88 -29.41
CA TRP A 26 12.57 15.79 -28.24
C TRP A 26 12.27 17.16 -27.63
N THR A 27 11.16 17.24 -26.90
CA THR A 27 10.76 18.43 -26.14
C THR A 27 9.90 18.04 -24.95
N LYS A 28 9.74 18.97 -24.01
CA LYS A 28 8.92 18.85 -22.81
C LYS A 28 7.98 20.04 -22.74
N VAL A 29 6.68 19.77 -22.64
CA VAL A 29 5.63 20.79 -22.51
C VAL A 29 4.79 20.53 -21.27
N LEU A 30 4.04 21.50 -20.76
CA LEU A 30 3.12 21.24 -19.66
C LEU A 30 1.97 20.33 -20.13
N SER A 31 1.57 19.36 -19.30
CA SER A 31 0.45 18.46 -19.61
C SER A 31 -0.90 19.16 -19.70
N SER A 32 -1.00 20.38 -19.16
CA SER A 32 -2.16 21.26 -19.36
C SER A 32 -2.28 21.78 -20.80
N GLY A 33 -1.26 21.60 -21.64
CA GLY A 33 -1.16 22.24 -22.95
C GLY A 33 -0.84 23.74 -22.88
N SER A 34 -0.70 24.30 -21.67
CA SER A 34 -0.33 25.71 -21.47
C SER A 34 1.17 25.90 -21.68
N ILE A 35 1.54 26.99 -22.34
CA ILE A 35 2.93 27.39 -22.55
C ILE A 35 3.19 28.69 -21.80
N LYS A 36 4.19 28.69 -20.92
CA LYS A 36 4.54 29.83 -20.07
C LYS A 36 5.58 30.73 -20.74
N GLY A 37 5.49 32.03 -20.49
CA GLY A 37 6.48 33.00 -20.94
C GLY A 37 6.56 34.22 -20.01
N ARG A 38 7.47 35.15 -20.34
CA ARG A 38 7.61 36.43 -19.64
C ARG A 38 7.53 37.59 -20.61
N ILE A 39 7.02 38.70 -20.09
CA ILE A 39 6.95 39.97 -20.81
C ILE A 39 8.37 40.55 -20.92
N ASP A 40 8.87 40.68 -22.15
CA ASP A 40 10.13 41.38 -22.42
C ASP A 40 9.95 42.91 -22.28
N ALA A 41 11.06 43.62 -22.05
CA ALA A 41 11.09 45.08 -21.90
C ALA A 41 10.53 45.83 -23.13
N ASP A 42 10.61 45.21 -24.31
CA ASP A 42 10.14 45.79 -25.57
C ASP A 42 8.62 45.59 -25.80
N SER A 43 7.90 44.95 -24.87
CA SER A 43 6.46 44.68 -24.99
C SER A 43 5.61 45.96 -24.84
N THR A 44 4.47 46.00 -25.54
CA THR A 44 3.47 47.08 -25.47
C THR A 44 2.10 46.54 -25.07
N ALA A 45 1.10 47.42 -24.91
CA ALA A 45 -0.27 46.98 -24.65
C ALA A 45 -0.86 46.11 -25.77
N ALA A 46 -0.46 46.30 -27.03
CA ALA A 46 -0.98 45.56 -28.18
C ALA A 46 -0.09 44.38 -28.62
N THR A 47 1.12 44.30 -28.09
CA THR A 47 2.15 43.39 -28.58
C THR A 47 2.97 42.86 -27.43
N VAL A 48 3.00 41.53 -27.26
CA VAL A 48 3.89 40.87 -26.31
C VAL A 48 5.12 40.37 -27.06
N ILE A 49 6.31 40.65 -26.54
CA ILE A 49 7.56 40.11 -27.06
C ILE A 49 8.10 39.11 -26.04
N ASP A 50 8.42 37.90 -26.52
CA ASP A 50 9.08 36.87 -25.72
C ASP A 50 10.18 36.19 -26.56
N ARG A 51 11.43 36.47 -26.18
CA ARG A 51 12.60 35.94 -26.90
C ARG A 51 12.76 34.43 -26.75
N LEU A 52 12.14 33.81 -25.73
CA LEU A 52 12.12 32.35 -25.58
C LEU A 52 11.28 31.66 -26.67
N ARG A 53 10.43 32.42 -27.37
CA ARG A 53 9.60 31.92 -28.48
C ARG A 53 10.27 32.06 -29.84
N VAL A 54 11.46 32.65 -29.91
CA VAL A 54 12.23 32.71 -31.15
C VAL A 54 12.61 31.28 -31.54
N GLY A 55 12.10 30.82 -32.69
CA GLY A 55 12.30 29.46 -33.18
C GLY A 55 11.04 28.58 -33.16
N ASP A 56 9.96 29.01 -32.49
CA ASP A 56 8.65 28.37 -32.65
C ASP A 56 8.18 28.49 -34.12
N PRO A 57 7.30 27.60 -34.62
CA PRO A 57 6.82 27.69 -36.00
C PRO A 57 6.05 28.98 -36.23
N ASP A 58 6.27 29.61 -37.40
CA ASP A 58 5.55 30.83 -37.75
C ASP A 58 4.03 30.57 -37.79
N ARG A 59 3.23 31.52 -37.30
CA ARG A 59 1.76 31.40 -37.16
C ARG A 59 1.28 30.32 -36.17
N PHE A 60 2.16 29.66 -35.41
CA PHE A 60 1.76 28.58 -34.49
C PHE A 60 0.78 29.04 -33.41
N TRP A 61 1.04 30.19 -32.80
CA TRP A 61 0.24 30.72 -31.69
C TRP A 61 -0.99 31.53 -32.14
N ASN A 62 -1.28 31.60 -33.44
CA ASN A 62 -2.45 32.33 -33.93
C ASN A 62 -3.75 31.71 -33.38
N GLY A 63 -4.65 32.56 -32.87
CA GLY A 63 -5.89 32.13 -32.24
C GLY A 63 -5.73 31.60 -30.81
N SER A 64 -4.50 31.46 -30.30
CA SER A 64 -4.26 31.06 -28.90
C SER A 64 -4.67 32.17 -27.94
N VAL A 65 -5.06 31.81 -26.72
CA VAL A 65 -5.40 32.74 -25.65
C VAL A 65 -4.18 32.98 -24.77
N LEU A 66 -3.74 34.23 -24.70
CA LEU A 66 -2.70 34.73 -23.81
C LEU A 66 -3.33 35.27 -22.52
N ARG A 67 -2.95 34.72 -21.37
CA ARG A 67 -3.39 35.09 -20.02
C ARG A 67 -2.24 35.78 -19.28
N LEU A 68 -2.38 37.07 -18.99
CA LEU A 68 -1.38 37.87 -18.28
C LEU A 68 -1.56 37.73 -16.76
N LEU A 69 -0.46 37.47 -16.05
CA LEU A 69 -0.43 37.28 -14.60
C LEU A 69 0.39 38.39 -13.92
N ASP A 70 -0.04 38.82 -12.73
CA ASP A 70 0.73 39.73 -11.88
C ASP A 70 1.89 39.00 -11.16
N PRO A 71 2.78 39.71 -10.42
CA PRO A 71 3.88 39.08 -9.68
C PRO A 71 3.45 38.10 -8.58
N HIS A 72 2.18 38.11 -8.18
CA HIS A 72 1.61 37.18 -7.21
C HIS A 72 0.93 35.97 -7.88
N GLY A 73 0.95 35.89 -9.22
CA GLY A 73 0.34 34.82 -10.00
C GLY A 73 -1.16 34.99 -10.23
N THR A 74 -1.74 36.16 -9.91
CA THR A 74 -3.17 36.44 -10.13
C THR A 74 -3.41 36.84 -11.57
N LEU A 75 -4.49 36.32 -12.18
CA LEU A 75 -4.90 36.72 -13.53
C LEU A 75 -5.27 38.20 -13.57
N VAL A 76 -4.56 38.96 -14.41
CA VAL A 76 -4.83 40.39 -14.65
C VAL A 76 -5.81 40.54 -15.81
N GLU A 77 -5.45 40.05 -16.99
CA GLU A 77 -6.25 40.13 -18.22
C GLU A 77 -5.95 38.94 -19.16
N GLN A 78 -6.85 38.68 -20.10
CA GLN A 78 -6.62 37.69 -21.17
C GLN A 78 -6.96 38.26 -22.55
N ARG A 79 -6.20 37.88 -23.58
CA ARG A 79 -6.36 38.33 -24.97
C ARG A 79 -6.08 37.20 -25.96
N VAL A 80 -6.71 37.26 -27.13
CA VAL A 80 -6.43 36.33 -28.24
C VAL A 80 -5.22 36.85 -29.02
N VAL A 81 -4.32 35.94 -29.40
CA VAL A 81 -3.20 36.24 -30.30
C VAL A 81 -3.72 36.25 -31.73
N GLU A 82 -3.67 37.41 -32.38
CA GLU A 82 -4.06 37.57 -33.79
C GLU A 82 -3.00 37.01 -34.73
N SER A 83 -1.73 37.33 -34.48
CA SER A 83 -0.61 36.84 -35.29
C SER A 83 0.67 36.67 -34.46
N PHE A 84 1.41 35.60 -34.75
CA PHE A 84 2.72 35.31 -34.17
C PHE A 84 3.82 35.33 -35.24
N THR A 85 4.92 36.03 -34.93
CA THR A 85 6.11 36.14 -35.79
C THR A 85 7.29 35.43 -35.13
N ALA A 86 7.71 34.30 -35.71
CA ALA A 86 8.76 33.44 -35.14
C ALA A 86 10.14 34.12 -35.03
N ALA A 87 10.49 34.96 -36.00
CA ALA A 87 11.82 35.59 -36.07
C ALA A 87 12.10 36.58 -34.92
N THR A 88 11.04 37.14 -34.33
CA THR A 88 11.13 38.17 -33.28
C THR A 88 10.50 37.73 -31.96
N GLY A 89 9.83 36.56 -31.91
CA GLY A 89 9.07 36.13 -30.74
C GLY A 89 7.86 37.03 -30.45
N GLN A 90 7.34 37.73 -31.47
CA GLN A 90 6.31 38.74 -31.31
C GLN A 90 4.91 38.13 -31.41
N LEU A 91 4.12 38.33 -30.36
CA LEU A 91 2.71 37.95 -30.25
C LEU A 91 1.85 39.22 -30.37
N GLN A 92 1.23 39.42 -31.54
CA GLN A 92 0.29 40.50 -31.77
C GLN A 92 -1.08 40.13 -31.19
N LEU A 93 -1.63 40.98 -30.32
CA LEU A 93 -2.92 40.73 -29.69
C LEU A 93 -4.05 41.32 -30.54
N ALA A 94 -5.17 40.59 -30.63
CA ALA A 94 -6.37 41.02 -31.34
C ALA A 94 -6.98 42.29 -30.74
N GLU A 95 -6.85 42.46 -29.42
CA GLU A 95 -7.19 43.67 -28.70
C GLU A 95 -6.07 44.00 -27.70
N PRO A 96 -5.73 45.28 -27.50
CA PRO A 96 -4.71 45.67 -26.54
C PRO A 96 -5.17 45.39 -25.10
N PHE A 97 -4.20 45.17 -24.21
CA PHE A 97 -4.42 45.22 -22.76
C PHE A 97 -4.84 46.63 -22.32
N SER A 98 -5.57 46.72 -21.21
CA SER A 98 -6.01 48.03 -20.68
C SER A 98 -4.83 48.91 -20.27
N GLN A 99 -3.72 48.29 -19.88
CA GLN A 99 -2.44 48.95 -19.60
C GLN A 99 -1.28 48.14 -20.18
N PRO A 100 -0.15 48.79 -20.55
CA PRO A 100 1.05 48.07 -20.97
C PRO A 100 1.52 47.10 -19.86
N PRO A 101 1.78 45.82 -20.18
CA PRO A 101 2.27 44.87 -19.19
C PRO A 101 3.70 45.25 -18.77
N GLN A 102 4.04 45.03 -17.50
CA GLN A 102 5.38 45.36 -16.99
C GLN A 102 6.40 44.28 -17.37
N PRO A 103 7.66 44.65 -17.65
CA PRO A 103 8.72 43.69 -17.93
C PRO A 103 8.89 42.70 -16.77
N GLY A 104 9.06 41.42 -17.09
CA GLY A 104 9.23 40.34 -16.13
C GLY A 104 7.94 39.73 -15.59
N TRP A 105 6.76 40.33 -15.85
CA TRP A 105 5.47 39.69 -15.57
C TRP A 105 5.32 38.39 -16.36
N ALA A 106 4.61 37.42 -15.77
CA ALA A 106 4.40 36.12 -16.39
C ALA A 106 3.14 36.13 -17.27
N TYR A 107 3.14 35.32 -18.33
CA TYR A 107 1.94 35.03 -19.10
C TYR A 107 1.83 33.54 -19.44
N GLU A 108 0.62 33.10 -19.78
CA GLU A 108 0.32 31.74 -20.22
C GLU A 108 -0.40 31.75 -21.57
N LEU A 109 0.08 30.95 -22.53
CA LEU A 109 -0.56 30.69 -23.82
C LEU A 109 -1.31 29.37 -23.76
N THR A 110 -2.57 29.39 -24.16
CA THR A 110 -3.42 28.19 -24.24
C THR A 110 -4.08 28.08 -25.61
N SER A 111 -4.10 26.87 -26.17
CA SER A 111 -4.75 26.55 -27.45
C SER A 111 -5.75 25.40 -27.28
N ASP A 112 -6.44 25.05 -28.36
CA ASP A 112 -7.34 23.88 -28.43
C ASP A 112 -6.59 22.55 -28.67
N LEU A 113 -5.28 22.61 -28.92
CA LEU A 113 -4.44 21.45 -29.13
C LEU A 113 -4.04 20.80 -27.81
N THR A 114 -4.04 19.47 -27.80
CA THR A 114 -3.54 18.69 -26.66
C THR A 114 -2.01 18.74 -26.60
N ALA A 115 -1.46 18.62 -25.38
CA ALA A 115 -0.01 18.65 -25.13
C ALA A 115 0.85 17.78 -26.07
N PRO A 116 0.54 16.48 -26.33
CA PRO A 116 1.36 15.66 -27.24
C PRO A 116 1.33 16.17 -28.69
N VAL A 117 0.22 16.79 -29.12
CA VAL A 117 0.07 17.37 -30.46
C VAL A 117 0.84 18.69 -30.57
N ILE A 118 0.79 19.54 -29.53
CA ILE A 118 1.62 20.75 -29.44
C ILE A 118 3.10 20.37 -29.55
N ALA A 119 3.57 19.45 -28.71
CA ALA A 119 4.95 19.00 -28.70
C ALA A 119 5.40 18.44 -30.05
N THR A 120 4.58 17.58 -30.66
CA THR A 120 4.87 17.00 -31.99
C THR A 120 4.99 18.07 -33.06
N ARG A 121 4.08 19.05 -33.10
CA ARG A 121 4.12 20.11 -34.11
C ARG A 121 5.31 21.05 -33.93
N LEU A 122 5.66 21.40 -32.69
CA LEU A 122 6.87 22.17 -32.38
C LEU A 122 8.13 21.43 -32.88
N LEU A 123 8.23 20.12 -32.63
CA LEU A 123 9.38 19.30 -33.07
C LEU A 123 9.49 19.14 -34.59
N LEU A 124 8.35 19.13 -35.28
CA LEU A 124 8.27 19.07 -36.74
C LEU A 124 8.41 20.45 -37.41
N GLY A 125 8.37 21.55 -36.65
CA GLY A 125 8.39 22.90 -37.20
C GLY A 125 7.11 23.27 -37.95
N LEU A 126 5.96 22.71 -37.55
CA LEU A 126 4.68 22.86 -38.27
C LEU A 126 3.74 23.86 -37.55
N PRO A 127 3.13 24.81 -38.28
CA PRO A 127 2.05 25.66 -37.76
C PRO A 127 0.85 24.86 -37.26
N ALA A 128 0.00 25.47 -36.42
CA ALA A 128 -1.19 24.81 -35.86
C ALA A 128 -2.23 24.43 -36.94
N ASP A 129 -2.37 25.25 -37.99
CA ASP A 129 -3.34 25.08 -39.08
C ASP A 129 -2.91 24.08 -40.18
N GLN A 130 -1.64 23.66 -40.18
CA GLN A 130 -1.11 22.76 -41.20
C GLN A 130 -1.46 21.28 -40.92
N PRO A 131 -1.86 20.48 -41.93
CA PRO A 131 -2.06 19.04 -41.74
C PRO A 131 -0.78 18.30 -41.36
N LEU A 132 -0.87 17.39 -40.39
CA LEU A 132 0.24 16.52 -39.99
C LEU A 132 0.55 15.46 -41.07
N PRO A 133 1.83 15.06 -41.25
CA PRO A 133 2.21 13.93 -42.10
C PRO A 133 1.75 12.59 -41.50
N PRO A 134 1.88 11.44 -42.20
CA PRO A 134 1.59 10.13 -41.61
C PRO A 134 2.50 9.81 -40.41
N LEU A 135 1.87 9.47 -39.28
CA LEU A 135 2.49 9.23 -37.96
C LEU A 135 2.23 7.81 -37.45
N ASP A 136 3.25 7.23 -36.82
CA ASP A 136 3.18 6.09 -35.90
C ASP A 136 3.38 6.64 -34.48
N VAL A 137 2.30 6.73 -33.71
CA VAL A 137 2.26 7.37 -32.39
C VAL A 137 2.17 6.30 -31.30
N ARG A 138 3.13 6.31 -30.37
CA ARG A 138 3.16 5.45 -29.18
C ARG A 138 3.05 6.32 -27.95
N MET A 139 2.05 6.07 -27.12
CA MET A 139 1.69 7.02 -26.06
C MET A 139 1.32 6.37 -24.73
N GLY A 140 1.81 6.92 -23.63
CA GLY A 140 1.33 6.64 -22.27
C GLY A 140 0.51 7.81 -21.72
N THR A 141 -0.42 7.55 -20.80
CA THR A 141 -1.24 8.61 -20.20
C THR A 141 -1.58 8.39 -18.73
N THR A 142 -1.41 9.45 -17.93
CA THR A 142 -1.83 9.47 -16.53
C THR A 142 -3.32 9.79 -16.34
N ARG A 143 -4.10 10.00 -17.41
CA ARG A 143 -5.53 10.37 -17.33
C ARG A 143 -6.36 9.38 -16.49
N GLY A 144 -6.17 8.07 -16.69
CA GLY A 144 -6.85 7.04 -15.91
C GLY A 144 -6.49 7.10 -14.42
N THR A 145 -5.19 7.15 -14.11
CA THR A 145 -4.68 7.32 -12.74
C THR A 145 -5.25 8.57 -12.06
N ASN A 146 -5.25 9.71 -12.76
CA ASN A 146 -5.75 10.98 -12.23
C ASN A 146 -7.26 10.96 -12.03
N ALA A 147 -8.03 10.38 -12.96
CA ALA A 147 -9.47 10.23 -12.82
C ALA A 147 -9.83 9.34 -11.63
N LEU A 148 -9.07 8.28 -11.38
CA LEU A 148 -9.24 7.42 -10.20
C LEU A 148 -8.92 8.17 -8.89
N LEU A 149 -7.78 8.87 -8.83
CA LEU A 149 -7.33 9.62 -7.65
C LEU A 149 -8.30 10.76 -7.31
N THR A 150 -8.77 11.49 -8.32
CA THR A 150 -9.70 12.63 -8.14
C THR A 150 -11.17 12.21 -8.08
N ARG A 151 -11.47 10.92 -8.24
CA ARG A 151 -12.83 10.36 -8.33
C ARG A 151 -13.67 11.08 -9.39
N ARG A 152 -13.11 11.29 -10.58
CA ARG A 152 -13.72 11.93 -11.77
C ARG A 152 -13.88 10.97 -12.97
N GLY A 153 -14.25 9.72 -12.71
CA GLY A 153 -14.68 8.77 -13.75
C GLY A 153 -16.16 8.89 -14.09
N ALA A 154 -16.63 8.00 -14.96
CA ALA A 154 -18.00 8.02 -15.46
C ALA A 154 -19.02 7.55 -14.39
N PRO A 155 -20.26 8.08 -14.39
CA PRO A 155 -21.36 7.53 -13.59
C PRO A 155 -21.57 6.05 -13.91
N THR A 156 -21.12 5.18 -13.02
CA THR A 156 -21.08 3.72 -13.24
C THR A 156 -22.17 3.04 -12.41
N ALA A 157 -22.84 2.04 -12.98
CA ALA A 157 -23.71 1.12 -12.24
C ALA A 157 -23.02 -0.24 -12.02
N PHE A 158 -23.41 -0.96 -10.97
CA PHE A 158 -22.94 -2.32 -10.67
C PHE A 158 -24.10 -3.31 -10.62
N LEU A 159 -23.95 -4.46 -11.26
CA LEU A 159 -24.91 -5.56 -11.26
C LEU A 159 -24.24 -6.82 -10.68
N THR A 160 -24.85 -7.40 -9.65
CA THR A 160 -24.28 -8.55 -8.93
C THR A 160 -25.33 -9.61 -8.58
N THR A 161 -24.90 -10.69 -7.93
CA THR A 161 -25.78 -11.76 -7.43
C THR A 161 -26.64 -11.26 -6.26
N ALA A 162 -27.91 -11.65 -6.18
CA ALA A 162 -28.79 -11.31 -5.05
C ALA A 162 -28.18 -11.65 -3.69
N GLY A 163 -28.28 -10.70 -2.75
CA GLY A 163 -27.70 -10.82 -1.41
C GLY A 163 -26.29 -10.25 -1.27
N PHE A 164 -25.70 -9.71 -2.35
CA PHE A 164 -24.34 -9.15 -2.41
C PHE A 164 -24.29 -7.70 -2.90
N GLU A 165 -25.42 -6.99 -2.89
CA GLU A 165 -25.53 -5.60 -3.36
C GLU A 165 -24.59 -4.65 -2.59
N ASP A 166 -24.49 -4.85 -1.27
CA ASP A 166 -23.64 -4.04 -0.41
C ASP A 166 -22.18 -4.58 -0.34
N LEU A 167 -21.83 -5.63 -1.09
CA LEU A 167 -20.54 -6.33 -0.95
C LEU A 167 -19.34 -5.39 -1.07
N LEU A 168 -19.35 -4.48 -2.05
CA LEU A 168 -18.26 -3.49 -2.22
C LEU A 168 -18.36 -2.30 -1.25
N GLU A 169 -19.54 -2.02 -0.70
CA GLU A 169 -19.69 -1.02 0.38
C GLU A 169 -19.13 -1.56 1.69
N ILE A 170 -19.29 -2.87 1.94
CA ILE A 170 -18.65 -3.57 3.06
C ILE A 170 -17.15 -3.76 2.79
N GLY A 171 -16.80 -4.11 1.55
CA GLY A 171 -15.44 -4.40 1.12
C GLY A 171 -14.85 -5.57 1.89
N GLN A 172 -13.66 -5.35 2.46
CA GLN A 172 -12.94 -6.34 3.27
C GLN A 172 -13.25 -6.22 4.77
N GLN A 173 -14.29 -5.46 5.17
CA GLN A 173 -14.74 -5.15 6.53
C GLN A 173 -13.72 -4.48 7.49
N ASP A 174 -12.44 -4.43 7.13
CA ASP A 174 -11.38 -3.76 7.89
C ASP A 174 -11.50 -2.23 7.81
N ARG A 175 -11.23 -1.54 8.93
CA ARG A 175 -11.12 -0.09 8.98
C ARG A 175 -9.75 0.37 8.44
N PRO A 176 -9.70 1.47 7.65
CA PRO A 176 -8.45 1.95 7.08
C PRO A 176 -7.41 2.44 8.09
N ASP A 177 -7.86 3.06 9.19
CA ASP A 177 -7.01 3.54 10.27
C ASP A 177 -7.50 2.92 11.59
N LEU A 178 -6.60 2.25 12.30
CA LEU A 178 -6.91 1.51 13.51
C LEU A 178 -7.32 2.41 14.66
N PHE A 179 -6.81 3.65 14.74
CA PHE A 179 -6.95 4.50 15.93
C PHE A 179 -7.86 5.71 15.74
N THR A 180 -8.54 5.82 14.59
CA THR A 180 -9.62 6.80 14.43
C THR A 180 -10.93 6.30 15.04
N LEU A 181 -11.61 7.15 15.81
CA LEU A 181 -12.98 6.89 16.26
C LEU A 181 -14.01 7.29 15.20
N ASN A 182 -13.73 8.34 14.41
CA ASN A 182 -14.56 8.71 13.27
C ASN A 182 -14.07 7.97 12.02
N ILE A 183 -14.57 6.76 11.83
CA ILE A 183 -14.13 5.85 10.77
C ILE A 183 -14.71 6.32 9.43
N VAL A 184 -13.84 6.67 8.49
CA VAL A 184 -14.25 7.01 7.12
C VAL A 184 -14.00 5.83 6.19
N LYS A 185 -15.06 5.12 5.82
CA LYS A 185 -15.01 4.08 4.79
C LYS A 185 -14.84 4.71 3.41
N ARG A 186 -14.18 3.99 2.52
CA ARG A 186 -14.08 4.39 1.12
C ARG A 186 -15.42 4.14 0.44
N LYS A 187 -15.88 5.12 -0.34
CA LYS A 187 -17.06 4.95 -1.16
C LYS A 187 -16.73 4.08 -2.37
N PRO A 188 -17.59 3.11 -2.74
CA PRO A 188 -17.48 2.40 -4.01
C PRO A 188 -17.42 3.37 -5.19
N LEU A 189 -16.82 2.93 -6.30
CA LEU A 189 -16.73 3.74 -7.53
C LEU A 189 -18.07 3.80 -8.30
N TYR A 190 -19.00 2.89 -8.04
CA TYR A 190 -20.33 2.92 -8.64
C TYR A 190 -21.24 3.93 -7.93
N SER A 191 -22.26 4.39 -8.65
CA SER A 191 -23.29 5.32 -8.20
C SER A 191 -24.65 4.64 -7.98
N ALA A 192 -24.86 3.47 -8.58
CA ALA A 192 -26.05 2.64 -8.44
C ALA A 192 -25.66 1.17 -8.43
N VAL A 193 -26.41 0.35 -7.69
CA VAL A 193 -26.25 -1.11 -7.65
C VAL A 193 -27.60 -1.79 -7.77
N ALA A 194 -27.64 -2.91 -8.48
CA ALA A 194 -28.78 -3.83 -8.49
C ALA A 194 -28.27 -5.27 -8.39
N ALA A 195 -29.19 -6.16 -8.05
CA ALA A 195 -28.94 -7.59 -8.06
C ALA A 195 -29.88 -8.32 -9.02
N VAL A 196 -29.43 -9.47 -9.50
CA VAL A 196 -30.24 -10.45 -10.21
C VAL A 196 -30.41 -11.72 -9.38
N GLU A 197 -31.46 -12.48 -9.65
CA GLU A 197 -31.72 -13.75 -8.98
C GLU A 197 -31.15 -14.90 -9.82
N GLU A 198 -29.93 -15.31 -9.49
CA GLU A 198 -29.19 -16.37 -10.15
C GLU A 198 -28.18 -16.99 -9.19
N ARG A 199 -27.74 -18.22 -9.46
CA ARG A 199 -26.71 -18.85 -8.63
C ARG A 199 -25.88 -19.90 -9.35
N ILE A 200 -24.56 -19.77 -9.22
CA ILE A 200 -23.57 -20.74 -9.69
C ILE A 200 -22.78 -21.26 -8.48
N ALA A 201 -22.58 -22.57 -8.39
CA ALA A 201 -21.79 -23.24 -7.36
C ALA A 201 -20.28 -23.10 -7.61
N ALA A 202 -19.46 -23.36 -6.59
CA ALA A 202 -18.00 -23.33 -6.67
C ALA A 202 -17.39 -24.35 -7.66
N ASP A 203 -18.17 -25.32 -8.16
CA ASP A 203 -17.77 -26.27 -9.21
C ASP A 203 -18.27 -25.86 -10.61
N GLY A 204 -18.94 -24.71 -10.74
CA GLY A 204 -19.52 -24.21 -11.99
C GLY A 204 -20.94 -24.67 -12.29
N THR A 205 -21.54 -25.51 -11.44
CA THR A 205 -22.93 -25.96 -11.61
C THR A 205 -23.92 -24.82 -11.41
N ILE A 206 -24.88 -24.66 -12.33
CA ILE A 206 -25.98 -23.70 -12.19
C ILE A 206 -26.98 -24.24 -11.16
N LEU A 207 -27.06 -23.59 -10.00
CA LEU A 207 -28.02 -23.91 -8.93
C LEU A 207 -29.35 -23.19 -9.12
N GLN A 208 -29.30 -21.95 -9.59
CA GLN A 208 -30.47 -21.15 -9.92
C GLN A 208 -30.24 -20.47 -11.28
N PRO A 209 -31.08 -20.75 -12.30
CA PRO A 209 -30.94 -20.14 -13.62
C PRO A 209 -31.27 -18.65 -13.58
N LEU A 210 -30.61 -17.88 -14.44
CA LEU A 210 -30.90 -16.45 -14.61
C LEU A 210 -32.28 -16.21 -15.24
N ASP A 211 -33.12 -15.42 -14.58
CA ASP A 211 -34.36 -14.87 -15.17
C ASP A 211 -34.03 -13.64 -16.03
N LEU A 212 -34.12 -13.82 -17.35
CA LEU A 212 -33.78 -12.78 -18.33
C LEU A 212 -34.75 -11.59 -18.31
N ASP A 213 -36.03 -11.82 -18.02
CA ASP A 213 -37.03 -10.75 -18.02
C ASP A 213 -36.88 -9.88 -16.77
N ALA A 214 -36.65 -10.49 -15.62
CA ALA A 214 -36.33 -9.78 -14.38
C ALA A 214 -34.99 -9.03 -14.51
N ALA A 215 -33.96 -9.67 -15.05
CA ALA A 215 -32.66 -9.05 -15.27
C ALA A 215 -32.74 -7.83 -16.19
N ARG A 216 -33.54 -7.91 -17.25
CA ARG A 216 -33.79 -6.78 -18.15
C ARG A 216 -34.42 -5.58 -17.42
N GLN A 217 -35.39 -5.84 -16.54
CA GLN A 217 -36.01 -4.76 -15.76
C GLN A 217 -35.01 -4.05 -14.85
N GLN A 218 -34.09 -4.81 -14.23
CA GLN A 218 -33.02 -4.24 -13.40
C GLN A 218 -32.05 -3.41 -14.23
N ILE A 219 -31.59 -3.92 -15.37
CA ILE A 219 -30.70 -3.20 -16.30
C ILE A 219 -31.36 -1.91 -16.81
N ASP A 220 -32.64 -1.96 -17.19
CA ASP A 220 -33.39 -0.77 -17.63
C ASP A 220 -33.52 0.26 -16.49
N ALA A 221 -33.68 -0.19 -15.24
CA ALA A 221 -33.72 0.68 -14.08
C ALA A 221 -32.36 1.36 -13.83
N LEU A 222 -31.26 0.62 -13.93
CA LEU A 222 -29.90 1.16 -13.85
C LEU A 222 -29.63 2.17 -14.97
N ARG A 223 -30.12 1.92 -16.18
CA ARG A 223 -29.98 2.90 -17.28
C ARG A 223 -30.75 4.19 -17.00
N ARG A 224 -31.97 4.08 -16.45
CA ARG A 224 -32.80 5.24 -16.06
C ARG A 224 -32.23 6.04 -14.89
N SER A 225 -31.33 5.47 -14.07
CA SER A 225 -30.68 6.21 -12.98
C SER A 225 -29.60 7.20 -13.48
N GLY A 226 -29.31 7.21 -14.79
CA GLY A 226 -28.29 8.07 -15.39
C GLY A 226 -26.91 7.44 -15.48
N ALA A 227 -26.78 6.14 -15.25
CA ALA A 227 -25.50 5.44 -15.43
C ALA A 227 -25.09 5.43 -16.91
N GLU A 228 -23.83 5.78 -17.17
CA GLU A 228 -23.20 5.81 -18.49
C GLU A 228 -22.49 4.48 -18.82
N SER A 229 -22.00 3.78 -17.79
CA SER A 229 -21.34 2.49 -17.90
C SER A 229 -21.90 1.48 -16.89
N LEU A 230 -21.73 0.20 -17.19
CA LEU A 230 -22.19 -0.92 -16.35
C LEU A 230 -21.06 -1.90 -16.07
N ALA A 231 -20.85 -2.21 -14.79
CA ALA A 231 -20.02 -3.32 -14.34
C ALA A 231 -20.90 -4.50 -13.92
N ILE A 232 -20.55 -5.72 -14.34
CA ILE A 232 -21.25 -6.96 -14.00
C ILE A 232 -20.28 -7.88 -13.28
N GLY A 233 -20.59 -8.28 -12.06
CA GLY A 233 -19.78 -9.20 -11.26
C GLY A 233 -20.63 -10.18 -10.49
N LEU A 234 -20.72 -11.42 -10.98
CA LEU A 234 -21.49 -12.50 -10.35
C LEU A 234 -20.57 -13.51 -9.65
N LEU A 235 -21.12 -14.20 -8.65
CA LEU A 235 -20.43 -15.30 -7.96
C LEU A 235 -20.10 -16.45 -8.91
N ASN A 236 -18.86 -16.95 -8.82
CA ASN A 236 -18.32 -18.08 -9.57
C ASN A 236 -18.33 -17.91 -11.10
N ALA A 237 -18.52 -16.67 -11.59
CA ALA A 237 -18.52 -16.38 -13.03
C ALA A 237 -17.17 -16.64 -13.72
N TYR A 238 -16.06 -16.64 -12.96
CA TYR A 238 -14.73 -17.00 -13.47
C TYR A 238 -14.64 -18.49 -13.87
N ILE A 239 -15.50 -19.34 -13.32
CA ILE A 239 -15.61 -20.77 -13.68
C ILE A 239 -16.64 -20.95 -14.81
N ASN A 240 -17.83 -20.37 -14.64
CA ASN A 240 -18.92 -20.48 -15.60
C ASN A 240 -19.47 -19.09 -15.95
N PRO A 241 -19.09 -18.52 -17.12
CA PRO A 241 -19.45 -17.14 -17.49
C PRO A 241 -20.86 -17.00 -18.08
N ALA A 242 -21.64 -18.08 -18.20
CA ALA A 242 -22.88 -18.10 -18.99
C ALA A 242 -23.88 -17.01 -18.59
N HIS A 243 -24.08 -16.78 -17.29
CA HIS A 243 -25.00 -15.74 -16.82
C HIS A 243 -24.46 -14.33 -17.06
N GLU A 244 -23.17 -14.06 -16.80
CA GLU A 244 -22.58 -12.76 -17.10
C GLU A 244 -22.65 -12.44 -18.61
N GLN A 245 -22.41 -13.43 -19.47
CA GLN A 245 -22.51 -13.26 -20.91
C GLN A 245 -23.92 -12.82 -21.34
N ALA A 246 -24.95 -13.48 -20.81
CA ALA A 246 -26.34 -13.10 -21.11
C ALA A 246 -26.68 -11.68 -20.62
N LEU A 247 -26.15 -11.27 -19.47
CA LEU A 247 -26.34 -9.92 -18.93
C LEU A 247 -25.62 -8.86 -19.76
N VAL A 248 -24.44 -9.15 -20.31
CA VAL A 248 -23.74 -8.26 -21.25
C VAL A 248 -24.62 -7.99 -22.47
N ASP A 249 -25.18 -9.04 -23.06
CA ASP A 249 -26.01 -8.91 -24.26
C ASP A 249 -27.27 -8.08 -23.98
N LEU A 250 -27.91 -8.26 -22.81
CA LEU A 250 -29.04 -7.45 -22.36
C LEU A 250 -28.65 -5.98 -22.11
N ALA A 251 -27.50 -5.73 -21.49
CA ALA A 251 -27.02 -4.38 -21.21
C ALA A 251 -26.70 -3.58 -22.48
N LEU A 252 -26.09 -4.23 -23.48
CA LEU A 252 -25.87 -3.65 -24.80
C LEU A 252 -27.20 -3.33 -25.49
N ALA A 253 -28.17 -4.26 -25.42
CA ALA A 253 -29.52 -4.03 -25.98
C ALA A 253 -30.29 -2.90 -25.27
N ALA A 254 -30.01 -2.65 -23.99
CA ALA A 254 -30.56 -1.52 -23.21
C ALA A 254 -29.85 -0.18 -23.48
N GLY A 255 -28.77 -0.17 -24.28
CA GLY A 255 -28.08 1.04 -24.71
C GLY A 255 -26.97 1.50 -23.78
N PHE A 256 -26.36 0.60 -23.00
CA PHE A 256 -25.05 0.84 -22.41
C PHE A 256 -23.95 0.67 -23.48
N ALA A 257 -23.16 1.71 -23.72
CA ALA A 257 -22.02 1.64 -24.66
C ALA A 257 -20.77 1.01 -24.04
N ASN A 258 -20.64 1.10 -22.71
CA ASN A 258 -19.50 0.61 -21.94
C ASN A 258 -19.97 -0.42 -20.91
N VAL A 259 -19.71 -1.70 -21.17
CA VAL A 259 -20.06 -2.82 -20.28
C VAL A 259 -18.80 -3.61 -19.96
N SER A 260 -18.50 -3.77 -18.67
CA SER A 260 -17.38 -4.57 -18.17
C SER A 260 -17.91 -5.77 -17.39
N ALA A 261 -17.54 -6.98 -17.79
CA ALA A 261 -17.98 -8.22 -17.16
C ALA A 261 -16.80 -8.94 -16.49
N SER A 262 -16.97 -9.34 -15.24
CA SER A 262 -15.89 -9.78 -14.37
C SER A 262 -15.11 -10.98 -14.91
N HIS A 263 -15.79 -11.93 -15.57
CA HIS A 263 -15.16 -13.08 -16.22
C HIS A 263 -14.23 -12.73 -17.40
N ARG A 264 -14.32 -11.52 -17.96
CA ARG A 264 -13.43 -11.04 -19.04
C ARG A 264 -12.32 -10.15 -18.49
N ILE A 265 -12.65 -9.35 -17.49
CA ILE A 265 -11.74 -8.33 -16.95
C ILE A 265 -10.69 -8.95 -16.04
N ALA A 266 -11.09 -9.87 -15.17
CA ALA A 266 -10.23 -10.53 -14.20
C ALA A 266 -10.72 -11.96 -13.94
N PRO A 267 -10.46 -12.94 -14.84
CA PRO A 267 -10.96 -14.32 -14.78
C PRO A 267 -10.28 -15.17 -13.69
N VAL A 268 -10.32 -14.70 -12.44
CA VAL A 268 -9.72 -15.30 -11.26
C VAL A 268 -10.72 -15.31 -10.10
N ILE A 269 -10.50 -16.20 -9.13
CA ILE A 269 -11.28 -16.28 -7.89
C ILE A 269 -11.15 -14.99 -7.06
N LYS A 270 -12.06 -14.81 -6.11
CA LYS A 270 -12.26 -13.69 -5.17
C LYS A 270 -13.21 -12.63 -5.73
N LEU A 271 -14.50 -12.76 -5.44
CA LEU A 271 -15.53 -11.86 -5.98
C LEU A 271 -15.29 -10.41 -5.58
N VAL A 272 -14.88 -10.13 -4.33
CA VAL A 272 -14.68 -8.73 -3.89
C VAL A 272 -13.63 -8.05 -4.76
N ASP A 273 -12.46 -8.68 -4.88
CA ASP A 273 -11.32 -8.13 -5.61
C ASP A 273 -11.59 -8.06 -7.13
N ARG A 274 -12.27 -9.08 -7.67
CA ARG A 274 -12.68 -9.14 -9.07
C ARG A 274 -13.73 -8.08 -9.40
N ALA A 275 -14.72 -7.88 -8.54
CA ALA A 275 -15.75 -6.87 -8.71
C ALA A 275 -15.17 -5.45 -8.58
N GLU A 276 -14.26 -5.18 -7.63
CA GLU A 276 -13.54 -3.89 -7.55
C GLU A 276 -12.82 -3.56 -8.87
N THR A 277 -12.08 -4.53 -9.43
CA THR A 277 -11.37 -4.35 -10.71
C THR A 277 -12.35 -4.10 -11.87
N THR A 278 -13.49 -4.79 -11.88
CA THR A 278 -14.51 -4.68 -12.93
C THR A 278 -15.23 -3.33 -12.89
N VAL A 279 -15.56 -2.84 -11.69
CA VAL A 279 -16.13 -1.49 -11.51
C VAL A 279 -15.11 -0.43 -11.90
N LEU A 280 -13.84 -0.59 -11.53
CA LEU A 280 -12.76 0.32 -11.94
C LEU A 280 -12.65 0.43 -13.47
N ASP A 281 -12.69 -0.70 -14.18
CA ASP A 281 -12.63 -0.72 -15.64
C ASP A 281 -13.82 0.06 -16.25
N ALA A 282 -15.05 -0.24 -15.83
CA ALA A 282 -16.25 0.45 -16.30
C ALA A 282 -16.26 1.95 -15.96
N TYR A 283 -15.68 2.32 -14.82
CA TYR A 283 -15.57 3.70 -14.34
C TYR A 283 -14.61 4.55 -15.18
N LEU A 284 -13.53 3.95 -15.68
CA LEU A 284 -12.48 4.67 -16.40
C LEU A 284 -12.63 4.62 -17.92
N ASN A 285 -13.25 3.58 -18.48
CA ASN A 285 -13.37 3.39 -19.93
C ASN A 285 -13.91 4.63 -20.67
N PRO A 286 -15.01 5.28 -20.25
CA PRO A 286 -15.53 6.43 -21.00
C PRO A 286 -14.57 7.63 -21.02
N VAL A 287 -13.96 7.95 -19.87
CA VAL A 287 -13.03 9.08 -19.73
C VAL A 287 -11.79 8.92 -20.61
N ILE A 288 -11.30 7.68 -20.71
CA ILE A 288 -10.11 7.36 -21.52
C ILE A 288 -10.47 7.36 -23.00
N ALA A 289 -11.60 6.75 -23.38
CA ALA A 289 -12.04 6.68 -24.76
C ALA A 289 -12.20 8.08 -25.39
N ASP A 290 -12.84 9.01 -24.69
CA ASP A 290 -13.02 10.39 -25.15
C ASP A 290 -11.68 11.11 -25.40
N TYR A 291 -10.75 10.95 -24.45
CA TYR A 291 -9.43 11.58 -24.55
C TYR A 291 -8.61 10.98 -25.70
N VAL A 292 -8.58 9.65 -25.80
CA VAL A 292 -7.88 8.93 -26.88
C VAL A 292 -8.46 9.32 -28.24
N ALA A 293 -9.78 9.38 -28.37
CA ALA A 293 -10.45 9.82 -29.60
C ALA A 293 -10.07 11.27 -29.97
N GLN A 294 -10.07 12.20 -29.00
CA GLN A 294 -9.66 13.59 -29.22
C GLN A 294 -8.21 13.68 -29.73
N VAL A 295 -7.27 13.02 -29.04
CA VAL A 295 -5.85 13.03 -29.43
C VAL A 295 -5.66 12.39 -30.81
N TRP A 296 -6.31 11.25 -31.06
CA TRP A 296 -6.22 10.56 -32.34
C TRP A 296 -6.75 11.43 -33.48
N GLN A 297 -7.87 12.12 -33.28
CA GLN A 297 -8.42 13.07 -34.25
C GLN A 297 -7.48 14.25 -34.51
N GLN A 298 -6.88 14.83 -33.46
CA GLN A 298 -5.92 15.93 -33.59
C GLN A 298 -4.62 15.52 -34.31
N PHE A 299 -4.23 14.24 -34.24
CA PHE A 299 -3.16 13.65 -35.05
C PHE A 299 -3.57 13.31 -36.49
N GLY A 300 -4.84 13.51 -36.87
CA GLY A 300 -5.36 13.30 -38.23
C GLY A 300 -6.15 12.00 -38.42
N GLY A 301 -6.50 11.28 -37.35
CA GLY A 301 -7.35 10.09 -37.37
C GLY A 301 -6.72 8.87 -38.06
N VAL A 302 -7.54 7.87 -38.38
CA VAL A 302 -7.10 6.59 -38.97
C VAL A 302 -6.32 6.74 -40.29
N ASP A 303 -6.60 7.80 -41.05
CA ASP A 303 -5.96 8.03 -42.36
C ASP A 303 -4.49 8.48 -42.25
N ARG A 304 -4.11 9.04 -41.10
CA ARG A 304 -2.79 9.66 -40.91
C ARG A 304 -2.07 9.22 -39.65
N CYS A 305 -2.73 8.58 -38.69
CA CYS A 305 -2.15 8.23 -37.41
C CYS A 305 -2.45 6.78 -37.06
N GLN A 306 -1.40 5.96 -36.94
CA GLN A 306 -1.47 4.70 -36.22
C GLN A 306 -1.18 4.99 -34.75
N LEU A 307 -2.19 4.86 -33.88
CA LEU A 307 -2.05 5.14 -32.45
C LEU A 307 -1.96 3.85 -31.64
N GLN A 308 -0.91 3.72 -30.85
CA GLN A 308 -0.70 2.66 -29.88
C GLN A 308 -0.54 3.25 -28.48
N LEU A 309 -1.14 2.59 -27.49
CA LEU A 309 -1.19 3.03 -26.10
C LEU A 309 -0.45 2.05 -25.20
N MET A 310 0.34 2.59 -24.28
CA MET A 310 1.05 1.82 -23.28
C MET A 310 0.08 1.32 -22.21
N THR A 311 0.20 0.05 -21.87
CA THR A 311 -0.54 -0.58 -20.76
C THR A 311 0.29 -0.58 -19.48
N SER A 312 -0.37 -0.76 -18.34
CA SER A 312 0.28 -1.01 -17.05
C SER A 312 1.27 -2.18 -17.07
N GLY A 313 1.07 -3.17 -17.96
CA GLY A 313 1.92 -4.33 -18.13
C GLY A 313 3.21 -4.08 -18.92
N GLY A 314 3.39 -2.86 -19.44
CA GLY A 314 4.55 -2.41 -20.21
C GLY A 314 4.57 -2.85 -21.68
N THR A 315 3.40 -3.18 -22.24
CA THR A 315 3.23 -3.45 -23.67
C THR A 315 2.31 -2.42 -24.31
N LEU A 316 2.47 -2.24 -25.62
CA LEU A 316 1.61 -1.38 -26.44
C LEU A 316 0.41 -2.17 -26.97
N VAL A 317 -0.77 -1.53 -26.96
CA VAL A 317 -2.01 -2.02 -27.58
C VAL A 317 -2.63 -0.94 -28.46
N PRO A 318 -3.42 -1.29 -29.49
CA PRO A 318 -4.23 -0.32 -30.23
C PRO A 318 -5.25 0.43 -29.34
N GLY A 319 -5.70 1.59 -29.79
CA GLY A 319 -6.59 2.46 -29.01
C GLY A 319 -7.95 1.83 -28.62
N ASP A 320 -8.50 0.94 -29.45
CA ASP A 320 -9.75 0.21 -29.22
C ASP A 320 -9.59 -0.99 -28.26
N ALA A 321 -8.39 -1.53 -28.13
CA ALA A 321 -8.04 -2.57 -27.17
C ALA A 321 -7.61 -2.01 -25.80
N PHE A 322 -7.40 -0.69 -25.69
CA PHE A 322 -6.94 -0.06 -24.45
C PHE A 322 -8.08 0.10 -23.45
N ARG A 323 -7.93 -0.52 -22.27
CA ARG A 323 -8.95 -0.54 -21.23
C ARG A 323 -8.59 0.30 -20.02
N GLY A 324 -9.61 0.68 -19.27
CA GLY A 324 -9.50 1.47 -18.05
C GLY A 324 -8.57 0.87 -17.01
N LYS A 325 -8.70 -0.45 -16.76
CA LYS A 325 -7.81 -1.15 -15.81
C LYS A 325 -6.33 -1.09 -16.20
N ASP A 326 -6.03 -1.05 -17.51
CA ASP A 326 -4.67 -1.10 -18.06
C ASP A 326 -4.05 0.30 -18.22
N SER A 327 -4.80 1.35 -17.88
CA SER A 327 -4.32 2.73 -17.94
C SER A 327 -3.58 3.18 -16.68
N ILE A 328 -3.78 2.48 -15.57
CA ILE A 328 -3.24 2.85 -14.26
C ILE A 328 -1.72 2.66 -14.27
N LEU A 329 -0.97 3.73 -13.99
CA LEU A 329 0.50 3.73 -14.06
C LEU A 329 1.08 3.31 -15.44
N SER A 330 0.33 3.53 -16.53
CA SER A 330 0.82 3.25 -17.89
C SER A 330 2.05 4.10 -18.28
N GLY A 331 2.10 5.37 -17.87
CA GLY A 331 3.27 6.24 -18.07
C GLY A 331 4.55 5.68 -17.43
N PRO A 332 4.56 5.49 -16.09
CA PRO A 332 5.67 4.87 -15.37
C PRO A 332 6.07 3.49 -15.90
N ALA A 333 5.13 2.68 -16.42
CA ALA A 333 5.45 1.40 -17.05
C ALA A 333 6.40 1.56 -18.26
N GLY A 334 6.28 2.66 -19.02
CA GLY A 334 7.28 3.01 -20.04
C GLY A 334 8.66 3.25 -19.44
N GLY A 335 8.75 3.93 -18.29
CA GLY A 335 10.02 4.10 -17.56
C GLY A 335 10.68 2.76 -17.21
N VAL A 336 9.90 1.76 -16.80
CA VAL A 336 10.40 0.39 -16.54
C VAL A 336 10.89 -0.32 -17.81
N VAL A 337 10.25 -0.08 -18.95
CA VAL A 337 10.74 -0.60 -20.25
C VAL A 337 12.09 0.04 -20.59
N ALA A 338 12.23 1.35 -20.43
CA ALA A 338 13.51 2.04 -20.65
C ALA A 338 14.59 1.54 -19.68
N LEU A 339 14.26 1.34 -18.40
CA LEU A 339 15.16 0.73 -17.41
C LEU A 339 15.73 -0.59 -17.93
N ALA A 340 14.87 -1.49 -18.41
CA ALA A 340 15.29 -2.80 -18.85
C ALA A 340 16.23 -2.74 -20.07
N GLU A 341 15.96 -1.85 -21.03
CA GLU A 341 16.82 -1.69 -22.21
C GLU A 341 18.16 -1.03 -21.85
N ILE A 342 18.17 -0.02 -20.98
CA ILE A 342 19.38 0.65 -20.49
C ILE A 342 20.24 -0.34 -19.69
N ALA A 343 19.64 -1.09 -18.77
CA ALA A 343 20.35 -2.09 -17.97
C ALA A 343 21.04 -3.14 -18.87
N ARG A 344 20.33 -3.65 -19.89
CA ARG A 344 20.90 -4.60 -20.87
C ARG A 344 22.03 -3.98 -21.68
N ALA A 345 21.86 -2.76 -22.19
CA ALA A 345 22.89 -2.08 -22.97
C ALA A 345 24.19 -1.87 -22.16
N HIS A 346 24.08 -1.63 -20.85
CA HIS A 346 25.19 -1.49 -19.92
C HIS A 346 25.67 -2.80 -19.28
N GLY A 347 25.16 -3.96 -19.70
CA GLY A 347 25.54 -5.27 -19.17
C GLY A 347 25.22 -5.47 -17.69
N ALA A 348 24.16 -4.83 -17.18
CA ALA A 348 23.68 -5.03 -15.81
C ALA A 348 22.60 -6.12 -15.78
N ASP A 349 22.87 -7.23 -15.09
CA ASP A 349 21.93 -8.34 -14.95
C ASP A 349 20.72 -7.98 -14.07
N GLU A 350 20.97 -7.19 -13.01
CA GLU A 350 19.95 -6.68 -12.08
C GLU A 350 20.11 -5.17 -11.90
N ALA A 351 18.97 -4.45 -11.97
CA ALA A 351 18.94 -3.00 -11.85
C ALA A 351 17.67 -2.50 -11.14
N ILE A 352 17.79 -1.33 -10.51
CA ILE A 352 16.71 -0.63 -9.84
C ILE A 352 16.44 0.66 -10.60
N GLY A 353 15.19 0.87 -11.00
CA GLY A 353 14.75 2.14 -11.58
C GLY A 353 14.32 3.11 -10.49
N PHE A 354 14.83 4.33 -10.55
CA PHE A 354 14.54 5.41 -9.61
C PHE A 354 14.04 6.65 -10.36
N ASP A 355 12.72 6.77 -10.51
CA ASP A 355 12.08 7.89 -11.22
C ASP A 355 11.55 8.94 -10.24
N MET A 356 12.31 10.01 -10.04
CA MET A 356 11.92 11.09 -9.15
C MET A 356 11.40 12.30 -9.95
N GLY A 357 10.10 12.54 -9.79
CA GLY A 357 9.38 13.67 -10.34
C GLY A 357 9.16 14.81 -9.33
N GLY A 358 8.24 15.71 -9.68
CA GLY A 358 7.86 16.85 -8.82
C GLY A 358 6.90 16.49 -7.68
N THR A 359 6.22 15.35 -7.71
CA THR A 359 5.20 14.97 -6.70
C THR A 359 5.54 13.68 -5.96
N SER A 360 6.20 12.76 -6.62
CA SER A 360 6.46 11.41 -6.13
C SER A 360 7.75 10.84 -6.72
N THR A 361 8.20 9.74 -6.15
CA THR A 361 9.23 8.87 -6.72
C THR A 361 8.63 7.51 -7.03
N ASP A 362 8.79 7.05 -8.26
CA ASP A 362 8.41 5.71 -8.71
C ASP A 362 9.65 4.81 -8.75
N VAL A 363 9.58 3.68 -8.06
CA VAL A 363 10.66 2.70 -7.96
C VAL A 363 10.24 1.40 -8.63
N SER A 364 11.13 0.85 -9.45
CA SER A 364 10.91 -0.39 -10.17
C SER A 364 12.17 -1.27 -10.17
N ARG A 365 12.03 -2.54 -10.57
CA ARG A 365 13.13 -3.48 -10.61
C ARG A 365 13.20 -4.24 -11.93
N PHE A 366 14.43 -4.50 -12.34
CA PHE A 366 14.80 -5.32 -13.48
C PHE A 366 15.71 -6.45 -13.00
N ALA A 367 15.41 -7.69 -13.41
CA ALA A 367 16.22 -8.87 -13.14
C ALA A 367 16.18 -9.81 -14.36
N GLY A 368 17.01 -9.53 -15.37
CA GLY A 368 16.93 -10.10 -16.72
C GLY A 368 15.68 -9.70 -17.54
N GLN A 369 14.56 -9.48 -16.86
CA GLN A 369 13.29 -8.98 -17.37
C GLN A 369 12.64 -7.99 -16.38
N PRO A 370 11.75 -7.11 -16.87
CA PRO A 370 10.89 -6.31 -16.00
C PRO A 370 10.07 -7.17 -15.06
N VAL A 371 10.05 -6.79 -13.78
CA VAL A 371 9.29 -7.50 -12.75
C VAL A 371 7.83 -7.06 -12.81
N ARG A 372 6.91 -8.01 -12.73
CA ARG A 372 5.46 -7.77 -12.76
C ARG A 372 4.78 -8.23 -11.48
N GLN A 373 3.67 -7.57 -11.16
CA GLN A 373 2.71 -7.99 -10.15
C GLN A 373 1.33 -8.15 -10.80
N TYR A 374 0.53 -9.06 -10.27
CA TYR A 374 -0.80 -9.40 -10.81
C TYR A 374 -1.95 -8.98 -9.89
N GLU A 375 -1.62 -8.52 -8.69
CA GLU A 375 -2.51 -7.86 -7.75
C GLU A 375 -1.84 -6.55 -7.33
N ALA A 376 -2.56 -5.44 -7.43
CA ALA A 376 -2.11 -4.14 -6.96
C ALA A 376 -3.21 -3.43 -6.19
N PHE A 377 -2.84 -2.54 -5.29
CA PHE A 377 -3.77 -1.68 -4.56
C PHE A 377 -3.41 -0.22 -4.79
N LYS A 378 -4.22 0.51 -5.57
CA LYS A 378 -3.93 1.90 -5.95
C LYS A 378 -5.17 2.76 -5.74
N ALA A 379 -4.99 3.95 -5.17
CA ALA A 379 -6.08 4.89 -4.84
C ALA A 379 -7.25 4.26 -4.06
N GLY A 380 -6.92 3.24 -3.25
CA GLY A 380 -7.87 2.49 -2.44
C GLY A 380 -8.79 1.53 -3.18
N THR A 381 -8.43 1.14 -4.40
CA THR A 381 -9.11 0.10 -5.20
C THR A 381 -8.12 -1.01 -5.52
N ARG A 382 -8.53 -2.27 -5.41
CA ARG A 382 -7.72 -3.41 -5.85
C ARG A 382 -7.84 -3.61 -7.36
N ILE A 383 -6.73 -3.99 -7.98
CA ILE A 383 -6.60 -4.15 -9.42
C ILE A 383 -5.96 -5.50 -9.70
N LEU A 384 -6.71 -6.39 -10.35
CA LEU A 384 -6.28 -7.73 -10.76
C LEU A 384 -5.90 -7.75 -12.24
N THR A 385 -4.88 -6.98 -12.61
CA THR A 385 -4.34 -6.93 -13.99
C THR A 385 -2.82 -7.10 -13.95
N PRO A 386 -2.17 -7.66 -14.98
CA PRO A 386 -0.73 -7.63 -15.09
C PRO A 386 -0.21 -6.19 -15.10
N MET A 387 0.60 -5.83 -14.10
CA MET A 387 1.21 -4.51 -13.99
C MET A 387 2.71 -4.66 -13.76
N MET A 388 3.49 -3.72 -14.28
CA MET A 388 4.87 -3.54 -13.82
C MET A 388 4.87 -3.31 -12.31
N ALA A 389 5.79 -3.97 -11.60
CA ALA A 389 5.94 -3.82 -10.16
C ALA A 389 6.57 -2.45 -9.85
N ILE A 390 5.71 -1.45 -9.71
CA ILE A 390 6.08 -0.06 -9.45
C ILE A 390 5.55 0.35 -8.07
N GLU A 391 6.48 0.68 -7.19
CA GLU A 391 6.18 1.26 -5.89
C GLU A 391 6.35 2.77 -5.95
N THR A 392 5.32 3.49 -5.55
CA THR A 392 5.28 4.95 -5.59
C THR A 392 5.38 5.48 -4.18
N VAL A 393 6.36 6.33 -3.90
CA VAL A 393 6.49 7.01 -2.62
C VAL A 393 6.21 8.50 -2.78
N ALA A 394 5.51 9.05 -1.78
CA ALA A 394 5.13 10.46 -1.69
C ALA A 394 6.32 11.37 -1.29
N ALA A 395 7.48 11.09 -1.88
CA ALA A 395 8.71 11.85 -1.75
C ALA A 395 9.14 12.24 -3.17
N GLY A 396 8.82 13.46 -3.60
CA GLY A 396 9.27 14.07 -4.85
C GLY A 396 9.74 15.50 -4.59
N GLY A 397 10.06 16.25 -5.64
CA GLY A 397 10.55 17.63 -5.50
C GLY A 397 9.62 18.56 -4.70
N GLY A 398 8.31 18.41 -4.86
CA GLY A 398 7.28 19.22 -4.21
C GLY A 398 6.78 18.66 -2.88
N SER A 399 7.37 17.58 -2.33
CA SER A 399 6.95 17.05 -1.03
C SER A 399 7.19 18.07 0.07
N ILE A 400 6.17 18.34 0.88
CA ILE A 400 6.16 19.42 1.86
C ILE A 400 7.00 19.06 3.09
N CYS A 401 7.84 19.98 3.53
CA CYS A 401 8.69 19.86 4.72
C CYS A 401 8.06 20.61 5.91
N ARG A 402 7.92 19.97 7.07
CA ARG A 402 7.32 20.58 8.28
C ARG A 402 7.92 20.03 9.58
N PHE A 403 7.68 20.71 10.68
CA PHE A 403 8.02 20.28 12.04
C PHE A 403 6.74 20.16 12.88
N ASP A 404 6.53 19.02 13.55
CA ASP A 404 5.29 18.73 14.31
C ASP A 404 5.36 19.12 15.81
N GLY A 405 6.48 19.70 16.24
CA GLY A 405 6.78 20.04 17.63
C GLY A 405 7.84 19.13 18.26
N GLN A 406 8.06 17.93 17.73
CA GLN A 406 9.12 17.02 18.20
C GLN A 406 9.94 16.41 17.06
N ARG A 407 9.35 16.21 15.88
CA ARG A 407 9.98 15.57 14.72
C ARG A 407 9.88 16.41 13.46
N MET A 408 10.88 16.27 12.61
CA MET A 408 10.89 16.79 11.25
C MET A 408 10.20 15.78 10.32
N CYS A 409 9.31 16.24 9.44
CA CYS A 409 8.56 15.39 8.51
C CYS A 409 8.70 15.90 7.06
N VAL A 410 8.75 14.96 6.11
CA VAL A 410 8.72 15.25 4.67
C VAL A 410 7.61 14.42 4.01
N GLY A 411 6.66 15.10 3.36
CA GLY A 411 5.48 14.46 2.78
C GLY A 411 4.45 14.00 3.85
N PRO A 412 3.43 13.22 3.45
CA PRO A 412 3.13 12.76 2.09
C PRO A 412 2.48 13.82 1.19
N GLU A 413 2.10 14.97 1.76
CA GLU A 413 1.52 16.08 1.00
C GLU A 413 2.54 16.68 0.03
N SER A 414 2.05 17.14 -1.12
CA SER A 414 2.86 17.77 -2.15
C SER A 414 2.27 19.11 -2.58
N ALA A 415 3.15 20.08 -2.82
CA ALA A 415 2.79 21.38 -3.37
C ALA A 415 2.47 21.34 -4.88
N GLY A 416 2.71 20.21 -5.55
CA GLY A 416 2.51 20.07 -6.99
C GLY A 416 3.28 21.10 -7.81
N ALA A 417 2.66 21.61 -8.88
CA ALA A 417 3.21 22.69 -9.70
C ALA A 417 2.50 24.04 -9.52
N ASP A 418 1.37 24.06 -8.79
CA ASP A 418 0.59 25.26 -8.46
C ASP A 418 -0.07 25.09 -7.08
N PRO A 419 0.29 25.89 -6.05
CA PRO A 419 1.27 26.99 -6.11
C PRO A 419 2.72 26.51 -6.34
N GLY A 420 3.00 25.20 -6.15
CA GLY A 420 4.33 24.62 -6.28
C GLY A 420 5.26 24.92 -5.09
N PRO A 421 6.54 24.51 -5.18
CA PRO A 421 7.60 24.91 -4.25
C PRO A 421 7.63 26.42 -3.97
N ALA A 422 8.10 26.83 -2.78
CA ALA A 422 8.22 28.24 -2.43
C ALA A 422 9.07 29.01 -3.46
N CYS A 423 10.15 28.38 -3.94
CA CYS A 423 11.06 28.90 -4.96
C CYS A 423 10.44 29.07 -6.35
N TYR A 424 9.17 28.67 -6.56
CA TYR A 424 8.44 29.00 -7.79
C TYR A 424 7.81 30.41 -7.72
N GLY A 425 7.86 31.09 -6.57
CA GLY A 425 7.44 32.49 -6.42
C GLY A 425 5.93 32.73 -6.33
N ARG A 426 5.11 31.68 -6.10
CA ARG A 426 3.64 31.75 -6.02
C ARG A 426 3.09 31.59 -4.59
N GLY A 427 3.92 31.83 -3.58
CA GLY A 427 3.53 31.70 -2.16
C GLY A 427 3.42 30.26 -1.65
N GLY A 428 4.04 29.29 -2.33
CA GLY A 428 4.07 27.88 -1.95
C GLY A 428 4.74 27.59 -0.59
N PRO A 429 4.55 26.37 -0.04
CA PRO A 429 5.19 25.91 1.19
C PRO A 429 6.66 25.52 0.97
N LEU A 430 7.40 25.22 2.04
CA LEU A 430 8.74 24.63 1.94
C LEU A 430 8.65 23.19 1.39
N THR A 431 9.48 22.87 0.40
CA THR A 431 9.51 21.56 -0.28
C THR A 431 10.93 21.06 -0.55
N VAL A 432 11.09 19.81 -0.98
CA VAL A 432 12.40 19.20 -1.31
C VAL A 432 13.18 19.99 -2.37
N THR A 433 12.51 20.52 -3.39
CA THR A 433 13.12 21.37 -4.42
C THR A 433 13.68 22.66 -3.81
N ASP A 434 12.98 23.26 -2.84
CA ASP A 434 13.48 24.43 -2.11
C ASP A 434 14.79 24.13 -1.38
N LEU A 435 14.91 22.94 -0.78
CA LEU A 435 16.13 22.50 -0.11
C LEU A 435 17.29 22.45 -1.10
N ASN A 436 17.10 21.83 -2.27
CA ASN A 436 18.16 21.69 -3.26
C ASN A 436 18.59 23.04 -3.86
N VAL A 437 17.67 24.00 -3.99
CA VAL A 437 17.98 25.39 -4.39
C VAL A 437 18.78 26.11 -3.31
N VAL A 438 18.36 26.01 -2.04
CA VAL A 438 19.05 26.66 -0.91
C VAL A 438 20.47 26.13 -0.77
N LEU A 439 20.66 24.82 -0.94
CA LEU A 439 21.94 24.10 -0.80
C LEU A 439 22.85 24.20 -2.05
N GLY A 440 22.43 24.91 -3.10
CA GLY A 440 23.21 25.09 -4.34
C GLY A 440 23.25 23.85 -5.25
N ARG A 441 22.43 22.83 -4.99
CA ARG A 441 22.35 21.59 -5.78
C ARG A 441 21.54 21.73 -7.08
N VAL A 442 20.83 22.85 -7.27
CA VAL A 442 20.11 23.20 -8.51
C VAL A 442 20.61 24.54 -9.03
N LEU A 443 20.94 24.61 -10.32
CA LEU A 443 21.35 25.83 -11.00
C LEU A 443 20.11 26.62 -11.44
N ALA A 444 19.77 27.67 -10.68
CA ALA A 444 18.54 28.45 -10.88
C ALA A 444 18.46 29.15 -12.25
N ASP A 445 19.60 29.47 -12.86
CA ASP A 445 19.73 30.09 -14.18
C ASP A 445 19.53 29.11 -15.35
N ARG A 446 19.65 27.80 -15.10
CA ARG A 446 19.38 26.74 -16.08
C ARG A 446 18.00 26.10 -15.95
N PHE A 447 17.20 26.53 -14.98
CA PHE A 447 15.83 26.03 -14.83
C PHE A 447 14.93 26.60 -15.93
N PRO A 448 13.90 25.87 -16.43
CA PRO A 448 13.02 26.34 -17.53
C PRO A 448 12.29 27.67 -17.28
N PHE A 449 12.31 28.16 -16.04
CA PHE A 449 11.81 29.48 -15.63
C PHE A 449 12.58 29.98 -14.39
N PRO A 450 12.66 31.30 -14.15
CA PRO A 450 13.41 31.85 -13.02
C PRO A 450 12.87 31.39 -11.65
N MET A 451 13.78 31.08 -10.73
CA MET A 451 13.47 30.63 -9.36
C MET A 451 13.70 31.73 -8.32
N ASP A 452 12.93 31.72 -7.24
CA ASP A 452 13.01 32.65 -6.09
C ASP A 452 13.65 31.98 -4.87
N ARG A 453 14.97 32.11 -4.73
CA ARG A 453 15.71 31.52 -3.61
C ARG A 453 15.33 32.13 -2.26
N ASP A 454 14.97 33.42 -2.22
CA ASP A 454 14.67 34.13 -0.98
C ASP A 454 13.34 33.67 -0.38
N ALA A 455 12.36 33.34 -1.23
CA ALA A 455 11.11 32.72 -0.79
C ALA A 455 11.33 31.38 -0.06
N ALA A 456 12.26 30.54 -0.54
CA ALA A 456 12.63 29.28 0.10
C ALA A 456 13.31 29.50 1.47
N ILE A 457 14.24 30.46 1.55
CA ILE A 457 14.94 30.81 2.80
C ILE A 457 13.95 31.33 3.84
N ALA A 458 12.98 32.16 3.44
CA ALA A 458 11.96 32.67 4.35
C ALA A 458 11.16 31.53 5.00
N ARG A 459 10.77 30.51 4.23
CA ARG A 459 10.06 29.33 4.77
C ARG A 459 10.93 28.48 5.71
N LEU A 460 12.23 28.34 5.43
CA LEU A 460 13.16 27.69 6.36
C LEU A 460 13.26 28.45 7.69
N ALA A 461 13.33 29.78 7.64
CA ALA A 461 13.40 30.61 8.84
C ALA A 461 12.15 30.49 9.73
N GLU A 462 10.95 30.37 9.13
CA GLU A 462 9.70 30.13 9.85
C GLU A 462 9.74 28.80 10.64
N ILE A 463 10.25 27.73 10.01
CA ILE A 463 10.38 26.42 10.67
C ILE A 463 11.46 26.47 11.74
N GLN A 464 12.61 27.08 11.46
CA GLN A 464 13.70 27.24 12.42
C GLN A 464 13.23 27.94 13.70
N GLN A 465 12.47 29.03 13.57
CA GLN A 465 11.89 29.74 14.71
C GLN A 465 10.94 28.84 15.52
N THR A 466 10.17 27.99 14.85
CA THR A 466 9.26 27.03 15.50
C THR A 466 10.03 25.96 16.26
N MET A 467 11.14 25.46 15.71
CA MET A 467 12.01 24.47 16.36
C MET A 467 12.76 25.06 17.56
N GLU A 468 13.28 26.28 17.44
CA GLU A 468 13.90 27.01 18.55
C GLU A 468 12.92 27.22 19.71
N ALA A 469 11.68 27.61 19.40
CA ALA A 469 10.62 27.76 20.40
C ALA A 469 10.26 26.42 21.09
N ALA A 470 10.43 25.29 20.41
CA ALA A 470 10.23 23.95 20.94
C ALA A 470 11.45 23.37 21.67
N GLY A 471 12.58 24.10 21.73
CA GLY A 471 13.80 23.66 22.42
C GLY A 471 14.73 22.79 21.57
N HIS A 472 14.55 22.78 20.24
CA HIS A 472 15.38 22.06 19.29
C HIS A 472 16.11 23.04 18.34
N PRO A 473 17.06 23.86 18.82
CA PRO A 473 17.76 24.83 17.99
C PRO A 473 18.59 24.13 16.91
N ILE A 474 18.59 24.69 15.70
CA ILE A 474 19.46 24.29 14.58
C ILE A 474 20.34 25.47 14.20
N GLU A 475 21.59 25.19 13.85
CA GLU A 475 22.64 26.19 13.68
C GLU A 475 22.45 27.11 12.47
N SER A 476 21.85 26.62 11.38
CA SER A 476 21.66 27.38 10.14
C SER A 476 20.49 26.87 9.28
N ALA A 477 20.02 27.71 8.35
CA ALA A 477 19.02 27.34 7.37
C ALA A 477 19.51 26.22 6.43
N GLU A 478 20.81 26.20 6.12
CA GLU A 478 21.46 25.14 5.33
C GLU A 478 21.49 23.80 6.08
N ALA A 479 21.80 23.82 7.38
CA ALA A 479 21.75 22.61 8.22
C ALA A 479 20.32 22.05 8.31
N LEU A 480 19.33 22.93 8.49
CA LEU A 480 17.91 22.55 8.48
C LEU A 480 17.51 21.94 7.13
N ALA A 481 17.93 22.56 6.03
CA ALA A 481 17.64 22.07 4.69
C ALA A 481 18.32 20.71 4.39
N ALA A 482 19.56 20.53 4.82
CA ALA A 482 20.28 19.26 4.72
C ALA A 482 19.59 18.15 5.53
N GLY A 483 19.08 18.46 6.74
CA GLY A 483 18.31 17.53 7.57
C GLY A 483 17.03 17.05 6.89
N PHE A 484 16.20 17.96 6.35
CA PHE A 484 15.02 17.55 5.59
C PHE A 484 15.38 16.74 4.34
N ARG A 485 16.47 17.08 3.64
CA ARG A 485 16.94 16.32 2.47
C ARG A 485 17.34 14.90 2.86
N ALA A 486 18.02 14.71 4.00
CA ALA A 486 18.38 13.40 4.51
C ALA A 486 17.14 12.54 4.80
N ILE A 487 16.09 13.11 5.40
CA ILE A 487 14.81 12.42 5.62
C ILE A 487 14.16 12.01 4.28
N ALA A 488 14.12 12.92 3.30
CA ALA A 488 13.58 12.64 1.98
C ALA A 488 14.33 11.48 1.29
N ASN A 489 15.67 11.53 1.28
CA ASN A 489 16.52 10.47 0.73
C ASN A 489 16.30 9.13 1.44
N HIS A 490 16.12 9.15 2.76
CA HIS A 490 15.85 7.95 3.52
C HIS A 490 14.50 7.33 3.14
N HIS A 491 13.43 8.13 3.07
CA HIS A 491 12.11 7.66 2.62
C HIS A 491 12.16 7.04 1.22
N MET A 492 12.90 7.67 0.29
CA MET A 492 13.10 7.16 -1.06
C MET A 492 13.92 5.85 -1.08
N ALA A 493 14.96 5.73 -0.25
CA ALA A 493 15.71 4.49 -0.10
C ALA A 493 14.87 3.34 0.51
N GLU A 494 13.97 3.64 1.44
CA GLU A 494 13.06 2.63 2.00
C GLU A 494 12.08 2.09 0.95
N ALA A 495 11.62 2.94 0.02
CA ALA A 495 10.85 2.52 -1.15
C ALA A 495 11.60 1.45 -1.96
N VAL A 496 12.89 1.69 -2.22
CA VAL A 496 13.76 0.77 -2.94
C VAL A 496 13.96 -0.55 -2.19
N ARG A 497 14.13 -0.49 -0.85
CA ARG A 497 14.21 -1.71 -0.03
C ARG A 497 12.90 -2.50 -0.07
N ALA A 498 11.75 -1.84 -0.05
CA ALA A 498 10.45 -2.51 -0.12
C ALA A 498 10.31 -3.34 -1.40
N VAL A 499 10.74 -2.80 -2.56
CA VAL A 499 10.66 -3.51 -3.86
C VAL A 499 11.68 -4.64 -4.01
N THR A 500 12.84 -4.55 -3.36
CA THR A 500 13.89 -5.59 -3.44
C THR A 500 13.69 -6.70 -2.39
N THR A 501 13.35 -6.33 -1.16
CA THR A 501 13.19 -7.27 -0.03
C THR A 501 11.92 -8.12 -0.15
N ALA A 502 10.83 -7.60 -0.73
CA ALA A 502 9.60 -8.39 -0.97
C ALA A 502 9.85 -9.65 -1.82
N GLU A 503 10.96 -9.73 -2.54
CA GLU A 503 11.37 -10.89 -3.33
C GLU A 503 12.67 -11.54 -2.85
N GLY A 504 13.12 -11.20 -1.65
CA GLY A 504 14.31 -11.78 -1.03
C GLY A 504 15.64 -11.36 -1.67
N ARG A 505 15.67 -10.23 -2.39
CA ARG A 505 16.86 -9.75 -3.12
C ARG A 505 17.58 -8.64 -2.36
N ASP A 506 18.90 -8.64 -2.44
CA ASP A 506 19.77 -7.64 -1.81
C ASP A 506 20.09 -6.52 -2.81
N PRO A 507 19.72 -5.25 -2.53
CA PRO A 507 19.98 -4.13 -3.44
C PRO A 507 21.48 -3.85 -3.66
N ARG A 508 22.38 -4.25 -2.74
CA ARG A 508 23.83 -3.91 -2.82
C ARG A 508 24.51 -4.46 -4.07
N GLY A 509 24.00 -5.57 -4.63
CA GLY A 509 24.51 -6.19 -5.85
C GLY A 509 23.95 -5.60 -7.15
N MET A 510 23.01 -4.66 -7.07
CA MET A 510 22.27 -4.12 -8.22
C MET A 510 22.87 -2.79 -8.70
N THR A 511 22.51 -2.41 -9.92
CA THR A 511 22.80 -1.07 -10.46
C THR A 511 21.61 -0.13 -10.24
N LEU A 512 21.84 1.07 -9.71
CA LEU A 512 20.79 2.10 -9.61
C LEU A 512 20.74 2.92 -10.91
N VAL A 513 19.61 2.97 -11.57
CA VAL A 513 19.42 3.78 -12.78
C VAL A 513 18.51 4.95 -12.42
N GLY A 514 18.95 6.18 -12.71
CA GLY A 514 18.20 7.40 -12.42
C GLY A 514 17.29 7.83 -13.56
N PHE A 515 16.05 8.20 -13.23
CA PHE A 515 15.01 8.68 -14.13
C PHE A 515 14.35 9.92 -13.50
N GLY A 516 13.72 10.76 -14.33
CA GLY A 516 13.03 11.95 -13.85
C GLY A 516 13.95 13.15 -13.64
N GLY A 517 13.36 14.34 -13.63
CA GLY A 517 14.11 15.60 -13.61
C GLY A 517 14.83 15.88 -12.28
N ALA A 518 14.36 15.29 -11.18
CA ALA A 518 14.91 15.53 -9.85
C ALA A 518 15.86 14.43 -9.36
N ALA A 519 15.86 13.24 -9.97
CA ALA A 519 16.61 12.10 -9.44
C ALA A 519 18.11 12.37 -9.29
N GLY A 520 18.75 12.98 -10.29
CA GLY A 520 20.20 13.26 -10.30
C GLY A 520 20.69 14.04 -9.08
N GLN A 521 19.79 14.77 -8.41
CA GLN A 521 20.07 15.55 -7.20
C GLN A 521 20.20 14.68 -5.94
N HIS A 522 19.76 13.41 -6.03
CA HIS A 522 19.59 12.48 -4.91
C HIS A 522 20.25 11.10 -5.13
N LEU A 523 20.64 10.73 -6.36
CA LEU A 523 21.14 9.39 -6.69
C LEU A 523 22.28 8.90 -5.79
N CYS A 524 23.33 9.72 -5.60
CA CYS A 524 24.48 9.33 -4.77
C CYS A 524 24.07 9.08 -3.31
N ASP A 525 23.27 9.97 -2.72
CA ASP A 525 22.82 9.87 -1.33
C ASP A 525 21.94 8.62 -1.14
N VAL A 526 21.01 8.34 -2.08
CA VAL A 526 20.13 7.18 -2.04
C VAL A 526 20.93 5.88 -2.23
N ALA A 527 21.86 5.84 -3.16
CA ALA A 527 22.74 4.70 -3.38
C ALA A 527 23.58 4.38 -2.15
N GLU A 528 24.10 5.40 -1.45
CA GLU A 528 24.87 5.24 -0.22
C GLU A 528 24.02 4.65 0.92
N VAL A 529 22.78 5.13 1.11
CA VAL A 529 21.85 4.55 2.10
C VAL A 529 21.52 3.08 1.79
N LEU A 530 21.53 2.69 0.52
CA LEU A 530 21.27 1.32 0.07
C LEU A 530 22.52 0.44 0.00
N GLY A 531 23.72 1.02 0.06
CA GLY A 531 24.97 0.32 -0.20
C GLY A 531 25.19 -0.08 -1.66
N ILE A 532 24.52 0.58 -2.61
CA ILE A 532 24.70 0.39 -4.05
C ILE A 532 25.98 1.09 -4.50
N ARG A 533 26.78 0.40 -5.31
CA ARG A 533 28.12 0.88 -5.74
C ARG A 533 28.18 1.38 -7.18
N LYS A 534 27.14 1.16 -7.98
CA LYS A 534 27.09 1.54 -9.40
C LYS A 534 25.79 2.29 -9.70
N ILE A 535 25.90 3.44 -10.35
CA ILE A 535 24.78 4.28 -10.79
C ILE A 535 24.89 4.50 -12.30
N ILE A 536 23.76 4.54 -13.00
CA ILE A 536 23.67 4.97 -14.39
C ILE A 536 22.72 6.17 -14.48
N ASP A 537 23.20 7.27 -15.04
CA ASP A 537 22.44 8.48 -15.32
C ASP A 537 22.40 8.76 -16.83
N HIS A 538 21.28 8.39 -17.46
CA HIS A 538 21.11 8.43 -18.91
C HIS A 538 20.91 9.87 -19.44
N PRO A 539 21.38 10.24 -20.65
CA PRO A 539 21.28 11.62 -21.17
C PRO A 539 19.85 12.15 -21.26
N GLN A 540 18.88 11.28 -21.47
CA GLN A 540 17.46 11.63 -21.44
C GLN A 540 16.75 11.19 -20.16
N ALA A 541 17.44 11.18 -19.00
CA ALA A 541 16.89 10.76 -17.70
C ALA A 541 15.50 11.35 -17.41
N SER A 542 15.27 12.62 -17.75
CA SER A 542 14.01 13.34 -17.53
C SER A 542 12.87 13.02 -18.52
N LEU A 543 13.10 12.12 -19.49
CA LEU A 543 12.19 11.74 -20.58
C LEU A 543 12.10 10.21 -20.78
N LEU A 544 12.66 9.42 -19.86
CA LEU A 544 12.83 7.97 -20.07
C LEU A 544 11.52 7.21 -20.22
N SER A 545 10.42 7.69 -19.60
CA SER A 545 9.10 7.10 -19.83
C SER A 545 8.68 7.15 -21.30
N ALA A 546 8.84 8.30 -21.96
CA ALA A 546 8.56 8.46 -23.38
C ALA A 546 9.53 7.65 -24.26
N LEU A 547 10.81 7.55 -23.89
CA LEU A 547 11.77 6.67 -24.57
C LEU A 547 11.32 5.20 -24.50
N GLY A 548 10.87 4.76 -23.32
CA GLY A 548 10.32 3.43 -23.10
C GLY A 548 9.08 3.14 -23.93
N MET A 549 8.20 4.13 -24.16
CA MET A 549 7.08 3.99 -25.10
C MET A 549 7.58 3.65 -26.52
N GLY A 550 8.69 4.27 -26.93
CA GLY A 550 9.33 4.01 -28.22
C GLY A 550 9.90 2.60 -28.34
N LEU A 551 10.50 2.10 -27.26
CA LEU A 551 11.18 0.79 -27.21
C LEU A 551 10.24 -0.39 -26.92
N ALA A 552 9.03 -0.11 -26.41
CA ALA A 552 8.09 -1.13 -25.99
C ALA A 552 7.65 -2.07 -27.12
N ALA A 553 7.47 -3.32 -26.72
CA ALA A 553 6.88 -4.36 -27.54
C ALA A 553 5.36 -4.16 -27.65
N THR A 554 4.77 -4.59 -28.76
CA THR A 554 3.31 -4.63 -28.93
C THR A 554 2.82 -6.01 -28.54
N GLY A 555 1.87 -6.12 -27.62
CA GLY A 555 1.46 -7.43 -27.12
C GLY A 555 0.49 -7.37 -25.97
N ASN A 556 0.06 -8.55 -25.55
CA ASN A 556 -0.88 -8.74 -24.45
C ASN A 556 -0.47 -9.93 -23.58
N THR A 557 -1.10 -10.01 -22.41
CA THR A 557 -1.01 -11.15 -21.52
C THR A 557 -2.41 -11.63 -21.23
N GLN A 558 -2.66 -12.90 -21.51
CA GLN A 558 -3.90 -13.58 -21.14
C GLN A 558 -3.66 -14.52 -19.98
N SER A 559 -4.65 -14.66 -19.11
CA SER A 559 -4.58 -15.52 -17.93
C SER A 559 -5.91 -16.20 -17.65
N HIS A 560 -5.87 -17.43 -17.15
CA HIS A 560 -7.06 -18.18 -16.76
C HIS A 560 -6.81 -18.97 -15.47
N GLY A 561 -7.72 -18.83 -14.50
CA GLY A 561 -7.66 -19.58 -13.23
C GLY A 561 -7.91 -21.08 -13.41
N ILE A 562 -7.18 -21.92 -12.66
CA ILE A 562 -7.27 -23.39 -12.69
C ILE A 562 -7.68 -23.93 -11.32
N TYR A 563 -7.01 -23.50 -10.23
CA TYR A 563 -7.26 -23.88 -8.83
C TYR A 563 -7.42 -25.39 -8.60
N ARG A 564 -6.45 -26.19 -9.05
CA ARG A 564 -6.45 -27.67 -8.87
C ARG A 564 -5.12 -28.18 -8.34
N PRO A 565 -5.10 -29.24 -7.50
CA PRO A 565 -3.85 -29.90 -7.11
C PRO A 565 -3.04 -30.36 -8.33
N LEU A 566 -1.74 -30.03 -8.37
CA LEU A 566 -0.84 -30.35 -9.49
C LEU A 566 -0.83 -31.85 -9.82
N GLU A 567 -0.91 -32.69 -8.78
CA GLU A 567 -0.95 -34.15 -8.92
C GLU A 567 -2.19 -34.67 -9.65
N LYS A 568 -3.29 -33.92 -9.67
CA LYS A 568 -4.59 -34.28 -10.29
C LYS A 568 -4.76 -33.74 -11.71
N VAL A 569 -3.77 -33.02 -12.24
CA VAL A 569 -3.77 -32.49 -13.61
C VAL A 569 -2.79 -33.31 -14.43
N SER A 570 -3.14 -33.77 -15.64
CA SER A 570 -2.18 -34.48 -16.51
C SER A 570 -1.30 -33.48 -17.28
N ASP A 571 -0.13 -33.88 -17.76
CA ASP A 571 0.69 -33.01 -18.61
C ASP A 571 -0.07 -32.60 -19.89
N GLU A 572 -0.90 -33.50 -20.45
CA GLU A 572 -1.78 -33.21 -21.59
C GLU A 572 -2.83 -32.13 -21.25
N GLU A 573 -3.51 -32.25 -20.11
CA GLU A 573 -4.46 -31.23 -19.67
C GLU A 573 -3.77 -29.87 -19.44
N LEU A 574 -2.55 -29.88 -18.91
CA LEU A 574 -1.76 -28.66 -18.73
C LEU A 574 -1.41 -28.01 -20.08
N THR A 575 -0.98 -28.81 -21.06
CA THR A 575 -0.69 -28.37 -22.43
C THR A 575 -1.93 -27.77 -23.09
N ASP A 576 -3.08 -28.45 -23.02
CA ASP A 576 -4.33 -27.96 -23.61
C ASP A 576 -4.74 -26.60 -23.03
N ARG A 577 -4.64 -26.44 -21.71
CA ARG A 577 -4.99 -25.20 -21.02
C ARG A 577 -4.07 -24.05 -21.40
N ILE A 578 -2.75 -24.27 -21.44
CA ILE A 578 -1.80 -23.21 -21.80
C ILE A 578 -1.89 -22.86 -23.29
N GLU A 579 -2.18 -23.82 -24.16
CA GLU A 579 -2.44 -23.58 -25.59
C GLU A 579 -3.71 -22.77 -25.79
N ALA A 580 -4.81 -23.07 -25.08
CA ALA A 580 -6.04 -22.29 -25.16
C ALA A 580 -5.81 -20.81 -24.79
N VAL A 581 -5.09 -20.54 -23.70
CA VAL A 581 -4.73 -19.17 -23.28
C VAL A 581 -3.78 -18.51 -24.30
N THR A 582 -2.87 -19.28 -24.88
CA THR A 582 -1.94 -18.79 -25.93
C THR A 582 -2.68 -18.40 -27.20
N GLN A 583 -3.66 -19.19 -27.64
CA GLN A 583 -4.47 -18.87 -28.82
C GLN A 583 -5.34 -17.63 -28.61
N GLN A 584 -5.88 -17.45 -27.41
CA GLN A 584 -6.59 -16.21 -27.05
C GLN A 584 -5.67 -14.99 -27.13
N ALA A 585 -4.46 -15.08 -26.58
CA ALA A 585 -3.48 -14.00 -26.67
C ALA A 585 -3.09 -13.67 -28.11
N LEU A 586 -2.85 -14.70 -28.95
CA LEU A 586 -2.54 -14.54 -30.37
C LEU A 586 -3.68 -13.92 -31.18
N ALA A 587 -4.94 -14.25 -30.87
CA ALA A 587 -6.10 -13.73 -31.60
C ALA A 587 -6.30 -12.21 -31.42
N GLU A 588 -5.81 -11.66 -30.32
CA GLU A 588 -5.85 -10.22 -30.00
C GLU A 588 -4.58 -9.48 -30.44
N LEU A 589 -3.56 -10.18 -30.93
CA LEU A 589 -2.33 -9.56 -31.40
C LEU A 589 -2.59 -8.87 -32.75
N PRO A 590 -2.13 -7.62 -32.96
CA PRO A 590 -2.21 -7.01 -34.27
C PRO A 590 -1.43 -7.82 -35.30
N THR A 591 -1.83 -7.73 -36.58
CA THR A 591 -1.17 -8.45 -37.67
C THR A 591 0.32 -8.14 -37.69
N ALA A 592 1.15 -9.18 -37.55
CA ALA A 592 2.59 -9.04 -37.56
C ALA A 592 3.08 -8.49 -38.91
N PRO A 593 4.10 -7.63 -38.93
CA PRO A 593 4.79 -7.28 -40.16
C PRO A 593 5.38 -8.52 -40.84
N ASP A 594 5.44 -8.53 -42.17
CA ASP A 594 5.99 -9.65 -42.94
C ASP A 594 7.40 -10.03 -42.45
N GLY A 595 7.57 -11.30 -42.07
CA GLY A 595 8.86 -11.86 -41.61
C GLY A 595 9.18 -11.67 -40.12
N VAL A 596 8.30 -11.07 -39.33
CA VAL A 596 8.48 -10.92 -37.86
C VAL A 596 7.68 -11.99 -37.12
N ALA A 597 8.37 -12.87 -36.40
CA ALA A 597 7.71 -13.86 -35.54
C ALA A 597 7.34 -13.25 -34.18
N ALA A 598 6.17 -13.63 -33.65
CA ALA A 598 5.78 -13.29 -32.30
C ALA A 598 6.59 -14.11 -31.27
N THR A 599 7.02 -13.46 -30.20
CA THR A 599 7.58 -14.12 -29.02
C THR A 599 6.45 -14.58 -28.13
N ILE A 600 6.49 -15.84 -27.69
CA ILE A 600 5.50 -16.45 -26.81
C ILE A 600 6.19 -16.87 -25.53
N ARG A 601 5.70 -16.40 -24.38
CA ARG A 601 6.11 -16.87 -23.05
C ARG A 601 4.92 -17.49 -22.35
N GLN A 602 5.09 -18.73 -21.92
CA GLN A 602 4.07 -19.54 -21.27
C GLN A 602 4.48 -19.83 -19.84
N THR A 603 3.66 -19.42 -18.88
CA THR A 603 3.91 -19.61 -17.46
C THR A 603 2.66 -20.13 -16.75
N ILE A 604 2.88 -20.67 -15.56
CA ILE A 604 1.85 -21.16 -14.66
C ILE A 604 2.13 -20.66 -13.25
N ASP A 605 1.07 -20.25 -12.58
CA ASP A 605 1.13 -19.83 -11.20
C ASP A 605 0.97 -21.07 -10.31
N VAL A 606 1.96 -21.34 -9.47
CA VAL A 606 1.99 -22.51 -8.58
C VAL A 606 2.16 -22.05 -7.14
N ARG A 607 1.47 -22.71 -6.22
CA ARG A 607 1.64 -22.48 -4.78
C ARG A 607 1.59 -23.79 -4.01
N TYR A 608 2.00 -23.77 -2.75
CA TYR A 608 1.67 -24.87 -1.86
C TYR A 608 0.15 -24.89 -1.66
N LEU A 609 -0.46 -26.07 -1.72
CA LEU A 609 -1.88 -26.23 -1.45
C LEU A 609 -2.18 -25.63 -0.07
N GLY A 610 -3.10 -24.67 -0.04
CA GLY A 610 -3.46 -23.95 1.17
C GLY A 610 -2.68 -22.65 1.42
N THR A 611 -1.65 -22.27 0.66
CA THR A 611 -1.10 -20.89 0.73
C THR A 611 -1.86 -19.94 -0.21
N ASP A 612 -1.61 -18.63 -0.14
CA ASP A 612 -2.24 -17.64 -1.03
C ASP A 612 -1.27 -17.09 -2.08
N ALA A 613 0.00 -16.90 -1.73
CA ALA A 613 1.02 -16.42 -2.65
C ALA A 613 1.44 -17.53 -3.63
N ALA A 614 1.26 -17.28 -4.92
CA ALA A 614 1.78 -18.12 -6.00
C ALA A 614 3.11 -17.59 -6.52
N LEU A 615 3.92 -18.50 -7.05
CA LEU A 615 5.12 -18.22 -7.82
C LEU A 615 4.84 -18.51 -9.29
N GLU A 616 5.28 -17.61 -10.16
CA GLU A 616 5.23 -17.78 -11.60
C GLU A 616 6.36 -18.71 -12.02
N ILE A 617 6.01 -19.86 -12.62
CA ILE A 617 6.94 -20.90 -13.10
C ILE A 617 6.77 -21.06 -14.61
N ASP A 618 7.87 -21.21 -15.35
CA ASP A 618 7.80 -21.51 -16.78
C ASP A 618 7.07 -22.84 -17.03
N CYS A 619 6.19 -22.86 -18.04
CA CYS A 619 5.40 -24.04 -18.36
C CYS A 619 6.30 -25.16 -18.92
N ARG A 620 6.33 -26.29 -18.20
CA ARG A 620 7.17 -27.47 -18.43
C ARG A 620 6.39 -28.73 -18.04
N SER A 621 7.06 -29.88 -17.93
CA SER A 621 6.42 -31.07 -17.34
C SER A 621 6.14 -30.86 -15.86
N ARG A 622 5.13 -31.55 -15.31
CA ARG A 622 4.76 -31.47 -13.88
C ARG A 622 5.93 -31.57 -12.90
N ASP A 623 6.84 -32.51 -13.12
CA ASP A 623 7.96 -32.77 -12.22
C ASP A 623 8.97 -31.62 -12.24
N GLU A 624 9.23 -31.04 -13.42
CA GLU A 624 10.09 -29.86 -13.58
C GLU A 624 9.48 -28.63 -12.93
N ILE A 625 8.17 -28.47 -13.03
CA ILE A 625 7.42 -27.40 -12.38
C ILE A 625 7.56 -27.47 -10.87
N ALA A 626 7.35 -28.66 -10.28
CA ALA A 626 7.50 -28.85 -8.84
C ALA A 626 8.92 -28.55 -8.36
N ALA A 627 9.94 -29.06 -9.07
CA ALA A 627 11.34 -28.81 -8.74
C ALA A 627 11.72 -27.31 -8.84
N ALA A 628 11.25 -26.62 -9.89
CA ALA A 628 11.46 -25.19 -10.06
C ALA A 628 10.80 -24.37 -8.96
N PHE A 629 9.55 -24.72 -8.62
CA PHE A 629 8.81 -24.09 -7.53
C PHE A 629 9.54 -24.20 -6.19
N HIS A 630 9.98 -25.40 -5.79
CA HIS A 630 10.68 -25.57 -4.50
C HIS A 630 11.99 -24.79 -4.44
N ARG A 631 12.75 -24.73 -5.54
CA ARG A 631 13.99 -23.95 -5.63
C ARG A 631 13.70 -22.46 -5.45
N GLN A 632 12.78 -21.91 -6.23
CA GLN A 632 12.43 -20.48 -6.17
C GLN A 632 11.81 -20.10 -4.83
N HIS A 633 11.00 -20.97 -4.24
CA HIS A 633 10.43 -20.76 -2.91
C HIS A 633 11.53 -20.70 -1.82
N ARG A 634 12.56 -21.55 -1.91
CA ARG A 634 13.70 -21.50 -1.00
C ARG A 634 14.52 -20.23 -1.16
N GLU A 635 14.77 -19.80 -2.39
CA GLU A 635 15.50 -18.57 -2.69
C GLU A 635 14.76 -17.33 -2.16
N GLN A 636 13.44 -17.26 -2.35
CA GLN A 636 12.63 -16.11 -1.98
C GLN A 636 12.26 -16.06 -0.49
N PHE A 637 11.92 -17.19 0.12
CA PHE A 637 11.38 -17.24 1.49
C PHE A 637 12.30 -17.98 2.49
N GLY A 638 13.43 -18.51 2.03
CA GLY A 638 14.43 -19.17 2.89
C GLY A 638 14.13 -20.64 3.23
N TYR A 639 13.01 -21.22 2.77
CA TYR A 639 12.63 -22.60 3.07
C TYR A 639 11.86 -23.28 1.93
N GLN A 640 11.69 -24.60 2.00
CA GLN A 640 10.80 -25.37 1.13
C GLN A 640 10.10 -26.49 1.91
N ARG A 641 8.96 -26.99 1.41
CA ARG A 641 8.16 -28.07 1.99
C ARG A 641 7.91 -29.14 0.94
N ILE A 642 8.86 -30.05 0.76
CA ILE A 642 8.75 -31.10 -0.28
C ILE A 642 7.50 -31.96 -0.08
N ASP A 643 7.11 -32.19 1.18
CA ASP A 643 5.97 -33.04 1.52
C ASP A 643 4.61 -32.34 1.39
N GLN A 644 4.58 -31.02 1.18
CA GLN A 644 3.34 -30.27 1.02
C GLN A 644 2.90 -30.30 -0.45
N PRO A 645 1.65 -30.75 -0.74
CA PRO A 645 1.15 -30.78 -2.11
C PRO A 645 1.17 -29.40 -2.78
N LEU A 646 1.31 -29.37 -4.10
CA LEU A 646 1.25 -28.15 -4.90
C LEU A 646 -0.13 -27.96 -5.55
N GLU A 647 -0.54 -26.72 -5.72
CA GLU A 647 -1.76 -26.31 -6.41
C GLU A 647 -1.41 -25.44 -7.62
N LEU A 648 -1.97 -25.80 -8.79
CA LEU A 648 -1.99 -24.96 -9.98
C LEU A 648 -3.08 -23.91 -9.83
N VAL A 649 -2.68 -22.63 -9.87
CA VAL A 649 -3.56 -21.49 -9.64
C VAL A 649 -4.07 -20.90 -10.94
N ALA A 650 -3.19 -20.64 -11.90
CA ALA A 650 -3.54 -20.05 -13.18
C ALA A 650 -2.54 -20.45 -14.29
N ALA A 651 -3.01 -20.46 -15.53
CA ALA A 651 -2.16 -20.49 -16.73
C ALA A 651 -2.08 -19.09 -17.33
N ARG A 652 -0.89 -18.70 -17.81
CA ARG A 652 -0.64 -17.39 -18.41
C ARG A 652 0.14 -17.51 -19.71
N ALA A 653 -0.31 -16.81 -20.74
CA ALA A 653 0.43 -16.64 -21.97
C ALA A 653 0.65 -15.16 -22.24
N THR A 654 1.92 -14.77 -22.41
CA THR A 654 2.29 -13.44 -22.89
C THR A 654 2.78 -13.57 -24.32
N VAL A 655 2.14 -12.85 -25.23
CA VAL A 655 2.49 -12.83 -26.65
C VAL A 655 2.88 -11.42 -27.03
N SER A 656 4.03 -11.27 -27.68
CA SER A 656 4.51 -9.95 -28.09
C SER A 656 5.22 -9.97 -29.44
N LEU A 657 5.00 -8.91 -30.21
CA LEU A 657 5.83 -8.54 -31.35
C LEU A 657 6.97 -7.66 -30.84
N PRO A 658 8.22 -7.92 -31.25
CA PRO A 658 9.36 -7.10 -30.87
C PRO A 658 9.10 -5.61 -31.08
N GLY A 659 9.64 -4.79 -30.17
CA GLY A 659 9.68 -3.34 -30.36
C GLY A 659 10.45 -2.98 -31.65
N ALA A 660 10.27 -1.75 -32.13
CA ALA A 660 10.89 -1.34 -33.39
C ALA A 660 12.42 -1.18 -33.32
N ALA A 661 13.02 -1.21 -32.11
CA ALA A 661 14.46 -1.11 -31.86
C ALA A 661 14.80 -1.67 -30.46
N HIS A 662 15.97 -2.28 -30.33
CA HIS A 662 16.63 -2.57 -29.06
C HIS A 662 17.86 -1.67 -28.91
N LEU A 663 18.15 -1.22 -27.68
CA LEU A 663 19.42 -0.57 -27.41
C LEU A 663 20.54 -1.59 -27.60
N GLN A 664 21.59 -1.21 -28.33
CA GLN A 664 22.72 -2.09 -28.58
C GLN A 664 23.62 -2.13 -27.34
N PRO A 665 24.31 -3.27 -27.08
CA PRO A 665 25.38 -3.30 -26.10
C PRO A 665 26.42 -2.23 -26.39
N LEU A 666 26.83 -1.50 -25.37
CA LEU A 666 27.79 -0.40 -25.51
C LEU A 666 29.22 -0.94 -25.62
N ALA A 667 30.03 -0.31 -26.46
CA ALA A 667 31.46 -0.52 -26.51
C ALA A 667 32.15 0.11 -25.29
N GLU A 668 33.28 -0.48 -24.88
CA GLU A 668 34.16 0.17 -23.90
C GLU A 668 34.77 1.44 -24.50
N VAL A 669 34.82 2.49 -23.69
CA VAL A 669 35.36 3.79 -24.10
C VAL A 669 36.56 4.14 -23.23
N GLU A 670 37.63 4.57 -23.88
CA GLU A 670 38.85 5.00 -23.19
C GLU A 670 38.60 6.27 -22.36
N PRO A 671 39.09 6.31 -21.11
CA PRO A 671 39.09 7.49 -20.28
C PRO A 671 39.67 8.74 -20.95
N GLN A 672 39.00 9.88 -20.80
CA GLN A 672 39.47 11.19 -21.25
C GLN A 672 39.28 12.23 -20.16
N ASP A 673 40.28 13.09 -19.96
CA ASP A 673 40.14 14.25 -19.08
C ASP A 673 39.19 15.27 -19.68
N CYS A 674 38.31 15.84 -18.84
CA CYS A 674 37.46 16.97 -19.22
C CYS A 674 37.69 18.17 -18.30
N GLN A 675 37.43 19.38 -18.81
CA GLN A 675 37.59 20.62 -18.04
C GLN A 675 36.24 21.15 -17.58
N PRO A 676 36.14 21.72 -16.37
CA PRO A 676 34.91 22.32 -15.90
C PRO A 676 34.55 23.57 -16.72
N THR A 677 33.27 23.75 -16.99
CA THR A 677 32.74 24.96 -17.65
C THR A 677 32.60 26.12 -16.67
N ALA A 678 32.37 25.84 -15.38
CA ALA A 678 32.25 26.83 -14.32
C ALA A 678 32.58 26.21 -12.95
N PHE A 679 32.48 27.03 -11.89
CA PHE A 679 32.50 26.56 -10.50
C PHE A 679 31.25 27.08 -9.80
N GLN A 680 30.67 26.25 -8.93
CA GLN A 680 29.45 26.55 -8.21
C GLN A 680 29.66 26.35 -6.70
N ASP A 681 29.12 27.24 -5.87
CA ASP A 681 29.06 27.02 -4.43
C ASP A 681 27.93 26.03 -4.10
N VAL A 682 28.28 24.95 -3.41
CA VAL A 682 27.35 23.88 -2.99
C VAL A 682 27.60 23.51 -1.53
N TRP A 683 26.53 23.30 -0.77
CA TRP A 683 26.60 22.81 0.59
C TRP A 683 26.74 21.28 0.62
N LEU A 684 27.92 20.79 1.00
CA LEU A 684 28.25 19.37 1.09
C LEU A 684 29.01 19.08 2.38
N GLY A 685 28.62 18.03 3.13
CA GLY A 685 29.26 17.67 4.40
C GLY A 685 29.34 18.85 5.38
N ASP A 686 28.20 19.51 5.59
CA ASP A 686 27.98 20.61 6.54
C ASP A 686 28.85 21.85 6.35
N ARG A 687 29.26 22.13 5.11
CA ARG A 687 29.96 23.35 4.74
C ARG A 687 29.77 23.71 3.27
N TRP A 688 29.85 25.02 2.98
CA TRP A 688 29.96 25.54 1.61
C TRP A 688 31.30 25.18 0.99
N GLN A 689 31.26 24.72 -0.26
CA GLN A 689 32.44 24.37 -1.04
C GLN A 689 32.24 24.79 -2.49
N GLN A 690 33.30 25.29 -3.12
CA GLN A 690 33.32 25.40 -4.56
C GLN A 690 33.53 24.03 -5.20
N VAL A 691 32.59 23.64 -6.05
CA VAL A 691 32.65 22.39 -6.82
C VAL A 691 32.74 22.70 -8.31
N ALA A 692 33.42 21.82 -9.04
CA ALA A 692 33.50 21.88 -10.49
C ALA A 692 32.10 21.69 -11.11
N SER A 693 31.73 22.55 -12.05
CA SER A 693 30.48 22.49 -12.79
C SER A 693 30.75 22.18 -14.26
N PHE A 694 30.06 21.17 -14.78
CA PHE A 694 30.17 20.70 -16.15
C PHE A 694 28.84 20.85 -16.87
N ASP A 695 28.88 21.42 -18.07
CA ASP A 695 27.74 21.40 -18.99
C ASP A 695 27.62 20.01 -19.63
N ARG A 696 26.52 19.31 -19.34
CA ARG A 696 26.29 17.94 -19.78
C ARG A 696 26.40 17.80 -21.30
N ASP A 697 25.87 18.77 -22.03
CA ASP A 697 25.79 18.73 -23.50
C ASP A 697 27.15 18.94 -24.18
N GLN A 698 28.16 19.38 -23.43
CA GLN A 698 29.54 19.55 -23.91
C GLN A 698 30.44 18.34 -23.59
N LEU A 699 29.95 17.38 -22.82
CA LEU A 699 30.71 16.19 -22.45
C LEU A 699 30.73 15.17 -23.60
N VAL A 700 31.94 14.68 -23.90
CA VAL A 700 32.15 13.64 -24.92
C VAL A 700 32.30 12.27 -24.28
N SER A 701 32.05 11.22 -25.07
CA SER A 701 32.28 9.85 -24.66
C SER A 701 33.72 9.65 -24.14
N GLY A 702 33.87 8.97 -23.01
CA GLY A 702 35.14 8.78 -22.29
C GLY A 702 35.43 9.81 -21.21
N SER A 703 34.75 10.97 -21.19
CA SER A 703 35.01 12.05 -20.23
C SER A 703 34.92 11.55 -18.78
N GLN A 704 35.93 11.85 -17.96
CA GLN A 704 35.99 11.49 -16.55
C GLN A 704 35.75 12.68 -15.63
N ILE A 705 34.91 12.46 -14.61
CA ILE A 705 34.54 13.45 -13.61
C ILE A 705 34.73 12.84 -12.23
N VAL A 706 35.52 13.48 -11.39
CA VAL A 706 35.77 13.06 -10.01
C VAL A 706 34.98 13.97 -9.07
N GLY A 707 34.19 13.39 -8.17
CA GLY A 707 33.42 14.16 -7.19
C GLY A 707 34.31 14.88 -6.15
N PRO A 708 33.82 15.95 -5.51
CA PRO A 708 32.48 16.52 -5.65
C PRO A 708 32.35 17.40 -6.90
N ALA A 709 31.31 17.17 -7.70
CA ALA A 709 31.03 17.92 -8.94
C ALA A 709 29.53 18.02 -9.23
N ILE A 710 29.15 19.00 -10.05
CA ILE A 710 27.80 19.16 -10.60
C ILE A 710 27.86 19.00 -12.12
N VAL A 711 26.97 18.18 -12.67
CA VAL A 711 26.79 18.02 -14.12
C VAL A 711 25.38 18.45 -14.46
N ALA A 712 25.23 19.54 -15.20
CA ALA A 712 23.95 20.18 -15.44
C ALA A 712 23.62 20.28 -16.93
N SER A 713 22.34 20.15 -17.23
CA SER A 713 21.67 20.51 -18.49
C SER A 713 20.44 21.35 -18.15
N ASP A 714 19.73 21.84 -19.16
CA ASP A 714 18.52 22.65 -18.96
C ASP A 714 17.32 21.86 -18.38
N HIS A 715 17.44 20.53 -18.27
CA HIS A 715 16.35 19.65 -17.81
C HIS A 715 16.75 18.63 -16.75
N HIS A 716 18.02 18.58 -16.36
CA HIS A 716 18.54 17.61 -15.40
C HIS A 716 19.82 18.12 -14.74
N THR A 717 19.95 17.86 -13.44
CA THR A 717 21.14 18.19 -12.66
C THR A 717 21.57 16.97 -11.85
N LEU A 718 22.77 16.46 -12.15
CA LEU A 718 23.41 15.34 -11.47
C LEU A 718 24.44 15.87 -10.47
N ILE A 719 24.35 15.40 -9.23
CA ILE A 719 25.37 15.65 -8.20
C ILE A 719 26.26 14.41 -8.09
N VAL A 720 27.55 14.57 -8.40
CA VAL A 720 28.58 13.55 -8.21
C VAL A 720 29.23 13.80 -6.86
N ASP A 721 28.97 12.97 -5.85
CA ASP A 721 29.51 13.19 -4.50
C ASP A 721 30.98 12.74 -4.37
N ARG A 722 31.65 13.15 -3.30
CA ARG A 722 33.10 13.02 -3.05
C ARG A 722 33.69 11.62 -3.26
N ASN A 723 32.90 10.57 -3.00
CA ASN A 723 33.35 9.18 -3.07
C ASN A 723 33.00 8.50 -4.40
N TRP A 724 32.53 9.27 -5.38
CA TRP A 724 32.08 8.78 -6.68
C TRP A 724 32.98 9.28 -7.81
N LYS A 725 33.26 8.38 -8.73
CA LYS A 725 33.87 8.68 -10.03
C LYS A 725 32.85 8.42 -11.12
N ALA A 726 32.70 9.38 -12.01
CA ALA A 726 31.78 9.34 -13.12
C ALA A 726 32.55 9.24 -14.44
N GLN A 727 32.05 8.43 -15.37
CA GLN A 727 32.57 8.32 -16.73
C GLN A 727 31.42 8.37 -17.74
N VAL A 728 31.59 9.11 -18.82
CA VAL A 728 30.63 9.18 -19.93
C VAL A 728 30.83 7.97 -20.86
N ALA A 729 29.78 7.16 -21.04
CA ALA A 729 29.76 5.98 -21.89
C ALA A 729 29.55 6.31 -23.38
N GLU A 730 29.50 5.30 -24.25
CA GLU A 730 29.33 5.46 -25.71
C GLU A 730 28.01 6.16 -26.08
N ASP A 731 26.92 5.83 -25.39
CA ASP A 731 25.59 6.42 -25.55
C ASP A 731 25.41 7.76 -24.83
N HIS A 732 26.49 8.32 -24.27
CA HIS A 732 26.50 9.52 -23.42
C HIS A 732 25.79 9.36 -22.06
N SER A 733 25.50 8.14 -21.62
CA SER A 733 25.14 7.86 -20.23
C SER A 733 26.31 8.12 -19.30
N ILE A 734 26.07 8.68 -18.12
CA ILE A 734 27.09 8.88 -17.09
C ILE A 734 27.01 7.69 -16.14
N VAL A 735 28.07 6.88 -16.11
CA VAL A 735 28.19 5.75 -15.19
C VAL A 735 29.02 6.19 -14.00
N LEU A 736 28.43 6.12 -12.81
CA LEU A 736 29.13 6.41 -11.56
C LEU A 736 29.50 5.11 -10.84
N VAL A 737 30.73 5.05 -10.36
CA VAL A 737 31.23 3.95 -9.53
C VAL A 737 31.78 4.54 -8.23
N GLN A 738 31.40 3.94 -7.11
CA GLN A 738 31.92 4.32 -5.80
C GLN A 738 33.35 3.78 -5.63
N GLU A 739 34.28 4.61 -5.13
CA GLU A 739 35.67 4.19 -4.94
C GLU A 739 35.83 3.10 -3.85
N GLU A 740 36.71 2.12 -4.10
CA GLU A 740 37.05 1.06 -3.14
C GLU A 740 37.69 1.64 -1.87
N GLY A 741 37.21 1.22 -0.69
CA GLY A 741 37.69 1.67 0.63
C GLY A 741 36.90 2.83 1.26
N ALA A 742 35.90 3.38 0.58
CA ALA A 742 35.02 4.40 1.15
C ALA A 742 33.95 3.84 2.11
N SER A 743 33.64 2.53 2.03
CA SER A 743 32.44 1.92 2.64
C SER A 743 32.55 1.49 4.11
N ASP A 744 33.67 1.76 4.80
CA ASP A 744 33.87 1.35 6.20
C ASP A 744 33.63 2.49 7.22
N ARG A 745 33.16 3.65 6.76
CA ARG A 745 32.70 4.68 7.68
C ARG A 745 31.33 4.27 8.21
N ARG A 746 31.32 3.64 9.40
CA ARG A 746 30.22 3.81 10.36
C ARG A 746 29.82 5.28 10.29
N VAL A 747 28.52 5.59 10.16
CA VAL A 747 28.06 6.97 10.28
C VAL A 747 28.62 7.44 11.63
N ALA A 748 29.62 8.31 11.61
CA ALA A 748 30.23 8.84 12.81
C ALA A 748 29.22 9.83 13.37
N VAL A 749 28.20 9.29 14.03
CA VAL A 749 27.23 10.07 14.77
C VAL A 749 27.97 10.52 16.03
N GLU A 750 28.76 11.60 15.91
CA GLU A 750 29.24 12.39 17.06
C GLU A 750 28.03 13.13 17.66
N THR A 751 27.04 12.39 18.16
CA THR A 751 26.00 12.97 19.01
C THR A 751 26.54 13.04 20.42
N ASP A 752 26.53 14.24 20.99
CA ASP A 752 26.63 14.43 22.43
C ASP A 752 25.66 13.48 23.16
N GLU A 753 26.07 12.87 24.26
CA GLU A 753 25.33 11.78 24.91
C GLU A 753 23.92 12.21 25.37
N ALA A 754 23.64 13.51 25.45
CA ALA A 754 22.44 14.10 26.02
C ALA A 754 21.37 14.60 25.01
N THR A 755 21.66 14.70 23.71
CA THR A 755 20.75 15.35 22.74
C THR A 755 20.13 14.36 21.76
N CYS A 756 18.79 14.38 21.65
CA CYS A 756 18.03 13.62 20.66
C CYS A 756 17.99 14.42 19.35
N ASP A 757 18.57 13.88 18.28
CA ASP A 757 18.52 14.47 16.94
C ASP A 757 17.16 14.15 16.30
N PRO A 758 16.32 15.16 15.98
CA PRO A 758 15.02 14.96 15.34
C PRO A 758 15.07 14.26 13.98
N VAL A 759 16.18 14.38 13.25
CA VAL A 759 16.39 13.72 11.95
C VAL A 759 16.58 12.22 12.15
N LEU A 760 17.50 11.85 13.04
CA LEU A 760 17.76 10.44 13.36
C LEU A 760 16.55 9.78 14.02
N LEU A 761 15.80 10.51 14.84
CA LEU A 761 14.58 10.02 15.47
C LEU A 761 13.55 9.55 14.45
N GLU A 762 13.30 10.35 13.40
CA GLU A 762 12.36 9.97 12.33
C GLU A 762 12.90 8.81 11.48
N ILE A 763 14.20 8.81 11.18
CA ILE A 763 14.88 7.70 10.48
C ILE A 763 14.68 6.38 11.24
N PHE A 764 14.98 6.35 12.54
CA PHE A 764 14.83 5.14 13.36
C PHE A 764 13.36 4.72 13.52
N ALA A 765 12.43 5.68 13.69
CA ALA A 765 11.00 5.39 13.73
C ALA A 765 10.54 4.61 12.49
N SER A 766 10.91 5.10 11.31
CA SER A 766 10.62 4.47 10.02
C SER A 766 11.26 3.08 9.91
N ARG A 767 12.55 2.95 10.26
CA ARG A 767 13.31 1.69 10.20
C ARG A 767 12.69 0.57 11.04
N PHE A 768 12.37 0.84 12.31
CA PHE A 768 11.80 -0.20 13.18
C PHE A 768 10.40 -0.61 12.73
N GLN A 769 9.58 0.34 12.28
CA GLN A 769 8.26 0.06 11.71
C GLN A 769 8.38 -0.80 10.45
N GLN A 770 9.36 -0.51 9.59
CA GLN A 770 9.58 -1.26 8.36
C GLN A 770 10.04 -2.69 8.63
N ILE A 771 10.93 -2.93 9.60
CA ILE A 771 11.31 -4.29 10.02
C ILE A 771 10.07 -5.08 10.42
N ALA A 772 9.20 -4.51 11.27
CA ALA A 772 7.95 -5.15 11.68
C ALA A 772 7.02 -5.43 10.48
N ASN A 773 6.89 -4.48 9.54
CA ASN A 773 6.05 -4.65 8.33
C ASN A 773 6.60 -5.75 7.41
N GLN A 774 7.92 -5.82 7.21
CA GLN A 774 8.56 -6.85 6.38
C GLN A 774 8.37 -8.25 6.98
N MET A 775 8.53 -8.39 8.29
CA MET A 775 8.17 -9.63 8.99
C MET A 775 6.72 -10.03 8.70
N GLY A 776 5.79 -9.07 8.76
CA GLY A 776 4.38 -9.30 8.47
C GLY A 776 4.11 -9.71 7.02
N LEU A 777 4.83 -9.17 6.06
CA LEU A 777 4.74 -9.56 4.65
C LEU A 777 5.23 -11.00 4.43
N VAL A 778 6.36 -11.38 5.06
CA VAL A 778 6.88 -12.75 5.00
C VAL A 778 5.86 -13.72 5.60
N LEU A 779 5.34 -13.42 6.80
CA LEU A 779 4.35 -14.26 7.47
C LEU A 779 3.07 -14.45 6.63
N GLY A 780 2.49 -13.36 6.13
CA GLY A 780 1.26 -13.43 5.32
C GLY A 780 1.42 -14.21 4.00
N ARG A 781 2.61 -14.20 3.38
CA ARG A 781 2.87 -14.94 2.12
C ARG A 781 3.18 -16.42 2.33
N THR A 782 3.62 -16.80 3.52
CA THR A 782 4.15 -18.14 3.80
C THR A 782 3.27 -18.99 4.72
N ALA A 783 2.29 -18.38 5.38
CA ALA A 783 1.27 -19.08 6.17
C ALA A 783 0.28 -19.87 5.31
N ILE A 784 -0.29 -20.92 5.90
CA ILE A 784 -1.30 -21.79 5.27
C ILE A 784 -2.72 -21.45 5.77
N SER A 785 -2.89 -21.07 7.03
CA SER A 785 -4.24 -20.80 7.55
C SER A 785 -4.89 -19.59 6.86
N VAL A 786 -6.21 -19.69 6.64
CA VAL A 786 -7.04 -18.59 6.13
C VAL A 786 -6.94 -17.35 7.04
N ASN A 787 -6.86 -17.58 8.35
CA ASN A 787 -6.77 -16.54 9.36
C ASN A 787 -5.55 -15.65 9.20
N VAL A 788 -4.38 -16.24 8.97
CA VAL A 788 -3.16 -15.46 8.79
C VAL A 788 -3.11 -14.83 7.40
N LYS A 789 -3.24 -15.62 6.34
CA LYS A 789 -2.92 -15.16 4.98
C LYS A 789 -4.00 -14.27 4.32
N GLU A 790 -5.29 -14.53 4.59
CA GLU A 790 -6.40 -13.77 4.00
C GLU A 790 -6.95 -12.74 4.98
N ARG A 791 -7.25 -13.20 6.21
CA ARG A 791 -7.90 -12.36 7.23
C ARG A 791 -6.93 -11.42 7.94
N ARG A 792 -5.61 -11.61 7.78
CA ARG A 792 -4.54 -10.83 8.41
C ARG A 792 -4.62 -10.79 9.93
N ASP A 793 -5.00 -11.92 10.53
CA ASP A 793 -5.09 -12.08 11.98
C ASP A 793 -3.73 -12.42 12.59
N TYR A 794 -2.79 -11.47 12.48
CA TYR A 794 -1.43 -11.60 13.00
C TYR A 794 -0.80 -10.22 13.31
N SER A 795 0.28 -10.18 14.05
CA SER A 795 1.09 -8.98 14.26
C SER A 795 2.56 -9.32 14.43
N CYS A 796 3.44 -8.44 13.97
CA CYS A 796 4.89 -8.57 14.06
C CYS A 796 5.45 -7.35 14.77
N ALA A 797 6.47 -7.54 15.62
CA ALA A 797 6.98 -6.48 16.47
C ALA A 797 8.48 -6.59 16.74
N VAL A 798 9.08 -5.42 16.98
CA VAL A 798 10.48 -5.22 17.38
C VAL A 798 10.50 -4.76 18.84
N PHE A 799 11.42 -5.34 19.63
CA PHE A 799 11.57 -5.08 21.05
C PHE A 799 13.01 -4.76 21.40
N ARG A 800 13.18 -3.94 22.43
CA ARG A 800 14.46 -3.66 23.06
C ARG A 800 14.96 -4.88 23.86
N GLY A 801 16.24 -4.93 24.25
CA GLY A 801 16.82 -6.03 25.04
C GLY A 801 16.18 -6.26 26.43
N ASP A 802 15.39 -5.31 26.94
CA ASP A 802 14.57 -5.46 28.15
C ASP A 802 13.16 -6.05 27.88
N GLY A 803 12.84 -6.33 26.61
CA GLY A 803 11.55 -6.82 26.16
C GLY A 803 10.48 -5.74 26.01
N SER A 804 10.83 -4.45 26.08
CA SER A 804 9.88 -3.35 25.81
C SER A 804 9.56 -3.22 24.33
N LEU A 805 8.28 -3.02 24.01
CA LEU A 805 7.81 -2.88 22.63
C LEU A 805 8.25 -1.54 22.04
N VAL A 806 8.90 -1.57 20.86
CA VAL A 806 9.43 -0.39 20.15
C VAL A 806 8.63 -0.05 18.90
N ALA A 807 8.27 -1.07 18.11
CA ALA A 807 7.48 -0.91 16.90
C ALA A 807 6.67 -2.18 16.61
N ASN A 808 5.53 -2.03 15.95
CA ASN A 808 4.61 -3.12 15.63
C ASN A 808 3.89 -2.86 14.30
N ALA A 809 3.81 -3.86 13.42
CA ALA A 809 2.96 -3.84 12.23
C ALA A 809 1.49 -4.06 12.64
N PRO A 810 0.65 -3.01 12.67
CA PRO A 810 -0.60 -3.09 13.40
C PRO A 810 -1.70 -3.63 12.48
N HIS A 811 -2.10 -4.87 12.71
CA HIS A 811 -3.30 -5.45 12.09
C HIS A 811 -4.40 -5.74 13.10
N VAL A 812 -4.07 -6.11 14.34
CA VAL A 812 -5.06 -6.47 15.36
C VAL A 812 -4.74 -5.76 16.68
N PRO A 813 -5.57 -4.80 17.13
CA PRO A 813 -5.26 -4.00 18.32
C PRO A 813 -5.08 -4.79 19.62
N VAL A 814 -5.73 -5.94 19.78
CA VAL A 814 -5.57 -6.76 21.00
C VAL A 814 -4.18 -7.35 21.18
N HIS A 815 -3.40 -7.47 20.10
CA HIS A 815 -1.99 -7.87 20.18
C HIS A 815 -1.10 -6.77 20.77
N LEU A 816 -1.55 -5.50 20.69
CA LEU A 816 -0.81 -4.34 21.17
C LEU A 816 -0.73 -4.36 22.70
N GLY A 817 0.45 -4.14 23.28
CA GLY A 817 0.65 -4.16 24.74
C GLY A 817 0.76 -5.56 25.39
N ALA A 818 0.17 -6.60 24.78
CA ALA A 818 0.26 -7.97 25.29
C ALA A 818 1.59 -8.67 24.94
N MET A 819 2.15 -8.42 23.76
CA MET A 819 3.37 -9.10 23.30
C MET A 819 4.62 -8.77 24.15
N GLY A 820 4.75 -7.55 24.68
CA GLY A 820 5.87 -7.17 25.56
C GLY A 820 5.92 -8.02 26.84
N HIS A 821 4.75 -8.30 27.42
CA HIS A 821 4.64 -9.24 28.54
C HIS A 821 5.07 -10.66 28.17
N THR A 822 4.75 -11.10 26.94
CA THR A 822 5.14 -12.42 26.44
C THR A 822 6.65 -12.55 26.32
N VAL A 823 7.31 -11.56 25.70
CA VAL A 823 8.77 -11.54 25.55
C VAL A 823 9.45 -11.57 26.93
N ARG A 824 9.02 -10.72 27.86
CA ARG A 824 9.56 -10.71 29.24
C ARG A 824 9.33 -12.02 30.00
N SER A 825 8.20 -12.69 29.79
CA SER A 825 7.95 -14.01 30.39
C SER A 825 8.91 -15.07 29.84
N ILE A 826 9.18 -15.06 28.52
CA ILE A 826 10.15 -15.99 27.90
C ILE A 826 11.57 -15.70 28.39
N MET A 827 11.94 -14.43 28.56
CA MET A 827 13.23 -14.04 29.15
C MET A 827 13.41 -14.57 30.58
N GLN A 828 12.35 -14.59 31.38
CA GLN A 828 12.38 -15.14 32.73
C GLN A 828 12.49 -16.67 32.74
N GLN A 829 11.79 -17.33 31.82
CA GLN A 829 11.79 -18.79 31.69
C GLN A 829 13.10 -19.34 31.11
N PHE A 830 13.70 -18.61 30.15
CA PHE A 830 14.94 -18.97 29.48
C PHE A 830 15.99 -17.85 29.67
N PRO A 831 16.63 -17.76 30.85
CA PRO A 831 17.61 -16.71 31.13
C PRO A 831 18.90 -16.83 30.30
N GLU A 832 19.14 -18.01 29.73
CA GLU A 832 20.27 -18.30 28.84
C GLU A 832 19.74 -18.57 27.42
N MET A 833 20.15 -17.74 26.46
CA MET A 833 19.76 -17.80 25.05
C MET A 833 20.99 -17.64 24.16
N PHE A 834 20.93 -18.18 22.95
CA PHE A 834 22.02 -18.15 21.96
C PHE A 834 21.55 -17.61 20.61
N PRO A 835 22.47 -17.07 19.78
CA PRO A 835 22.16 -16.72 18.40
C PRO A 835 21.53 -17.88 17.63
N GLY A 836 20.41 -17.62 16.97
CA GLY A 836 19.65 -18.63 16.22
C GLY A 836 18.58 -19.39 17.02
N ASP A 837 18.49 -19.18 18.33
CA ASP A 837 17.41 -19.72 19.15
C ASP A 837 16.04 -19.16 18.69
N CYS A 838 14.97 -19.92 18.96
CA CYS A 838 13.60 -19.53 18.66
C CYS A 838 12.64 -20.18 19.66
N PHE A 839 11.67 -19.42 20.18
CA PHE A 839 10.74 -19.87 21.22
C PHE A 839 9.29 -19.69 20.79
N VAL A 840 8.39 -20.57 21.26
CA VAL A 840 6.94 -20.53 20.99
C VAL A 840 6.13 -20.58 22.29
N THR A 841 5.04 -19.82 22.37
CA THR A 841 4.10 -19.84 23.50
C THR A 841 2.72 -19.32 23.09
N ASN A 842 1.67 -19.79 23.76
CA ASN A 842 0.32 -19.22 23.67
C ASN A 842 -0.32 -19.00 25.05
N ASP A 843 0.47 -19.04 26.14
CA ASP A 843 -0.04 -18.94 27.51
C ASP A 843 -0.67 -17.55 27.79
N PRO A 844 -2.01 -17.45 27.98
CA PRO A 844 -2.68 -16.16 28.18
C PRO A 844 -2.29 -15.48 29.49
N PHE A 845 -1.90 -16.27 30.49
CA PHE A 845 -1.44 -15.77 31.79
C PHE A 845 0.04 -15.35 31.78
N ALA A 846 0.72 -15.55 30.65
CA ALA A 846 2.08 -15.11 30.40
C ALA A 846 2.16 -14.04 29.29
N GLY A 847 1.06 -13.29 29.06
CA GLY A 847 1.00 -12.22 28.06
C GLY A 847 0.39 -12.64 26.71
N GLY A 848 -0.02 -13.90 26.53
CA GLY A 848 -0.90 -14.30 25.43
C GLY A 848 -2.28 -13.66 25.54
N SER A 849 -2.99 -13.53 24.43
CA SER A 849 -4.39 -13.04 24.40
C SER A 849 -5.37 -14.17 24.72
N HIS A 850 -5.24 -15.30 24.02
CA HIS A 850 -5.94 -16.56 24.25
C HIS A 850 -5.16 -17.71 23.58
N LEU A 851 -5.56 -18.97 23.76
CA LEU A 851 -4.79 -20.11 23.24
C LEU A 851 -4.62 -20.15 21.71
N PRO A 852 -5.60 -19.75 20.89
CA PRO A 852 -5.41 -19.67 19.44
C PRO A 852 -4.31 -18.70 18.99
N ASP A 853 -3.97 -17.69 19.81
CA ASP A 853 -2.95 -16.71 19.43
C ASP A 853 -1.55 -17.18 19.84
N VAL A 854 -0.88 -17.85 18.91
CA VAL A 854 0.46 -18.41 19.11
C VAL A 854 1.52 -17.35 18.82
N THR A 855 2.43 -17.13 19.77
CA THR A 855 3.54 -16.18 19.66
C THR A 855 4.87 -16.90 19.47
N VAL A 856 5.63 -16.52 18.45
CA VAL A 856 6.99 -16.98 18.19
C VAL A 856 7.97 -15.83 18.40
N ILE A 857 9.02 -16.06 19.19
CA ILE A 857 9.98 -15.06 19.64
C ILE A 857 11.39 -15.47 19.19
N THR A 858 12.13 -14.53 18.61
CA THR A 858 13.51 -14.71 18.16
C THR A 858 14.42 -13.69 18.89
N PRO A 859 15.34 -14.13 19.77
CA PRO A 859 16.37 -13.25 20.33
C PRO A 859 17.36 -12.81 19.25
N VAL A 860 17.86 -11.58 19.37
CA VAL A 860 18.80 -10.97 18.41
C VAL A 860 20.10 -10.61 19.12
N PHE A 861 21.22 -10.98 18.51
CA PHE A 861 22.58 -10.72 19.01
C PHE A 861 23.39 -10.01 17.93
N VAL A 862 24.08 -8.92 18.31
CA VAL A 862 24.74 -8.00 17.38
C VAL A 862 26.18 -8.39 17.05
N ASP A 863 26.91 -8.98 18.00
CA ASP A 863 28.31 -9.40 17.82
C ASP A 863 28.41 -10.93 17.92
N SER A 864 28.55 -11.62 16.79
CA SER A 864 28.72 -13.08 16.74
C SER A 864 30.19 -13.54 16.74
N ASP A 865 31.14 -12.65 16.44
CA ASP A 865 32.56 -13.00 16.19
C ASP A 865 33.44 -12.98 17.45
N SER A 866 32.89 -12.72 18.63
CA SER A 866 33.65 -12.88 19.86
C SER A 866 33.73 -14.37 20.23
N GLU A 867 34.73 -15.08 19.71
CA GLU A 867 35.19 -16.38 20.24
C GLU A 867 35.51 -16.33 21.76
N SER A 868 35.50 -15.14 22.38
CA SER A 868 35.59 -14.96 23.84
C SER A 868 34.28 -15.21 24.61
N ALA A 869 33.15 -15.45 23.95
CA ALA A 869 31.87 -15.70 24.64
C ALA A 869 31.69 -17.17 25.08
N SER A 870 32.57 -18.08 24.66
CA SER A 870 32.40 -19.52 24.93
C SER A 870 33.00 -20.03 26.25
N GLU A 871 33.68 -19.20 27.05
CA GLU A 871 34.37 -19.71 28.25
C GLU A 871 33.98 -19.12 29.60
N GLN A 872 33.22 -18.01 29.69
CA GLN A 872 32.69 -17.50 30.97
C GLN A 872 31.70 -16.31 30.77
N GLY A 873 30.39 -16.57 30.69
CA GLY A 873 29.36 -15.52 30.90
C GLY A 873 28.11 -15.65 30.04
N THR A 874 26.96 -15.78 30.69
CA THR A 874 25.61 -15.73 30.09
C THR A 874 25.34 -14.37 29.45
N ARG A 875 25.49 -14.27 28.12
CA ARG A 875 25.15 -13.04 27.38
C ARG A 875 23.63 -12.95 27.18
N ARG A 876 23.04 -11.83 27.60
CA ARG A 876 21.63 -11.52 27.30
C ARG A 876 21.49 -11.11 25.83
N PRO A 877 20.36 -11.41 25.17
CA PRO A 877 20.06 -10.86 23.85
C PRO A 877 20.10 -9.33 23.86
N ASP A 878 20.62 -8.74 22.78
CA ASP A 878 20.68 -7.28 22.64
C ASP A 878 19.29 -6.71 22.30
N PHE A 879 18.50 -7.46 21.52
CA PHE A 879 17.13 -7.10 21.11
C PHE A 879 16.27 -8.36 20.93
N PHE A 880 14.98 -8.19 20.65
CA PHE A 880 14.09 -9.28 20.24
C PHE A 880 13.21 -8.86 19.06
N VAL A 881 12.80 -9.85 18.27
CA VAL A 881 11.67 -9.73 17.35
C VAL A 881 10.67 -10.84 17.65
N ALA A 882 9.39 -10.57 17.45
CA ALA A 882 8.35 -11.57 17.66
C ALA A 882 7.20 -11.43 16.66
N SER A 883 6.50 -12.52 16.42
CA SER A 883 5.23 -12.54 15.69
C SER A 883 4.18 -13.28 16.49
N ARG A 884 2.94 -12.80 16.44
CA ARG A 884 1.76 -13.47 16.99
C ARG A 884 0.76 -13.71 15.88
N ALA A 885 0.26 -14.92 15.75
CA ALA A 885 -0.68 -15.31 14.71
C ALA A 885 -1.85 -16.08 15.31
N HIS A 886 -3.05 -15.86 14.80
CA HIS A 886 -4.24 -16.60 15.21
C HIS A 886 -4.33 -17.93 14.44
N HIS A 887 -4.27 -19.03 15.16
CA HIS A 887 -4.46 -20.37 14.63
C HIS A 887 -5.94 -20.73 14.70
N ALA A 888 -6.55 -21.03 13.54
CA ALA A 888 -7.97 -21.41 13.50
C ALA A 888 -8.28 -22.64 14.35
N GLU A 889 -7.30 -23.51 14.59
CA GLU A 889 -7.45 -24.73 15.38
C GLU A 889 -6.18 -24.96 16.20
N ILE A 890 -6.30 -25.10 17.52
CA ILE A 890 -5.23 -25.46 18.46
C ILE A 890 -5.71 -26.52 19.47
N GLY A 891 -6.83 -27.21 19.19
CA GLY A 891 -7.45 -28.22 20.04
C GLY A 891 -8.71 -27.72 20.75
N GLY A 892 -9.03 -28.35 21.89
CA GLY A 892 -10.17 -27.97 22.72
C GLY A 892 -11.45 -28.79 22.44
N ILE A 893 -12.48 -28.55 23.24
CA ILE A 893 -13.72 -29.37 23.25
C ILE A 893 -14.59 -29.19 21.99
N THR A 894 -14.40 -28.10 21.26
CA THR A 894 -15.09 -27.83 19.99
C THR A 894 -14.09 -27.55 18.86
N PRO A 895 -14.45 -27.85 17.59
CA PRO A 895 -13.68 -27.39 16.44
C PRO A 895 -13.50 -25.87 16.48
N GLY A 896 -12.35 -25.39 16.00
CA GLY A 896 -12.08 -23.96 15.88
C GLY A 896 -11.58 -23.26 17.16
N SER A 897 -11.36 -24.01 18.25
CA SER A 897 -10.74 -23.55 19.52
C SER A 897 -11.36 -22.31 20.19
N MET A 898 -12.65 -22.06 19.93
CA MET A 898 -13.43 -20.96 20.50
C MET A 898 -14.71 -21.47 21.20
N PRO A 899 -14.63 -22.39 22.18
CA PRO A 899 -15.80 -22.99 22.83
C PRO A 899 -16.57 -21.98 23.70
N PRO A 900 -17.87 -21.75 23.46
CA PRO A 900 -18.67 -20.80 24.26
C PRO A 900 -18.99 -21.30 25.68
N ASP A 901 -18.85 -22.60 25.92
CA ASP A 901 -19.16 -23.29 27.17
C ASP A 901 -17.91 -23.69 27.98
N ALA A 902 -16.71 -23.31 27.55
CA ALA A 902 -15.48 -23.61 28.30
C ALA A 902 -15.44 -22.87 29.64
N SER A 903 -15.06 -23.60 30.69
CA SER A 903 -14.88 -23.10 32.05
C SER A 903 -13.42 -23.00 32.47
N ASN A 904 -12.52 -23.69 31.78
CA ASN A 904 -11.08 -23.69 32.05
C ASN A 904 -10.25 -23.77 30.77
N LEU A 905 -8.97 -23.41 30.84
CA LEU A 905 -8.08 -23.37 29.67
C LEU A 905 -7.95 -24.72 28.96
N SER A 906 -7.95 -25.84 29.69
CA SER A 906 -7.78 -27.15 29.04
C SER A 906 -8.91 -27.48 28.07
N GLN A 907 -10.09 -26.87 28.24
CA GLN A 907 -11.22 -27.03 27.33
C GLN A 907 -11.11 -26.15 26.08
N GLU A 908 -10.32 -25.07 26.13
CA GLU A 908 -10.15 -24.13 25.01
C GLU A 908 -9.21 -24.67 23.93
N GLY A 909 -8.15 -25.38 24.34
CA GLY A 909 -7.10 -25.80 23.42
C GLY A 909 -5.84 -26.32 24.11
N VAL A 910 -4.85 -26.66 23.28
CA VAL A 910 -3.52 -27.05 23.73
C VAL A 910 -2.77 -25.82 24.24
N LEU A 911 -2.32 -25.88 25.50
CA LEU A 911 -1.53 -24.84 26.15
C LEU A 911 -0.02 -25.11 25.97
N ILE A 912 0.68 -24.13 25.39
CA ILE A 912 2.13 -24.11 25.16
C ILE A 912 2.77 -23.11 26.11
N ARG A 913 3.35 -23.60 27.21
CA ARG A 913 4.03 -22.76 28.23
C ARG A 913 5.51 -22.54 27.93
N GLY A 914 5.80 -21.82 26.85
CA GLY A 914 7.17 -21.52 26.45
C GLY A 914 7.97 -22.77 26.09
N LEU A 915 8.07 -23.07 24.80
CA LEU A 915 8.86 -24.18 24.26
C LEU A 915 9.95 -23.61 23.35
N ALA A 916 11.18 -24.11 23.47
CA ALA A 916 12.24 -23.74 22.55
C ALA A 916 12.08 -24.56 21.25
N LEU A 917 11.75 -23.90 20.14
CA LEU A 917 11.67 -24.53 18.82
C LEU A 917 13.05 -24.84 18.26
N VAL A 918 13.97 -23.88 18.44
CA VAL A 918 15.38 -24.03 18.13
C VAL A 918 16.15 -23.63 19.36
N ARG A 919 17.07 -24.49 19.79
CA ARG A 919 17.94 -24.21 20.93
C ARG A 919 19.35 -24.69 20.65
N ASN A 920 20.33 -23.80 20.72
CA ASN A 920 21.74 -24.11 20.47
C ASN A 920 21.94 -24.90 19.15
N GLY A 921 21.27 -24.44 18.09
CA GLY A 921 21.27 -25.09 16.76
C GLY A 921 20.47 -26.39 16.64
N GLN A 922 19.87 -26.90 17.72
CA GLN A 922 19.05 -28.12 17.70
C GLN A 922 17.57 -27.78 17.48
N GLN A 923 16.91 -28.54 16.60
CA GLN A 923 15.48 -28.39 16.28
C GLN A 923 14.62 -29.27 17.19
N HIS A 924 13.60 -28.70 17.80
CA HIS A 924 12.66 -29.34 18.74
C HIS A 924 11.22 -29.40 18.20
N GLN A 925 11.08 -29.39 16.87
CA GLN A 925 9.76 -29.40 16.21
C GLN A 925 8.94 -30.66 16.56
N GLU A 926 9.59 -31.82 16.76
CA GLU A 926 8.88 -33.05 17.13
C GLU A 926 8.28 -32.97 18.54
N ASP A 927 8.92 -32.25 19.47
CA ASP A 927 8.40 -32.02 20.82
C ASP A 927 7.10 -31.20 20.77
N LEU A 928 7.08 -30.15 19.94
CA LEU A 928 5.87 -29.35 19.69
C LEU A 928 4.77 -30.18 19.02
N LYS A 929 5.12 -30.98 18.01
CA LYS A 929 4.17 -31.87 17.34
C LYS A 929 3.55 -32.87 18.31
N GLN A 930 4.35 -33.45 19.20
CA GLN A 930 3.87 -34.33 20.26
C GLN A 930 2.92 -33.58 21.19
N LEU A 931 3.27 -32.36 21.62
CA LEU A 931 2.41 -31.53 22.46
C LEU A 931 1.06 -31.22 21.81
N LEU A 932 1.04 -30.90 20.51
CA LEU A 932 -0.18 -30.59 19.77
C LEU A 932 -1.05 -31.83 19.50
N SER A 933 -0.42 -33.00 19.37
CA SER A 933 -1.11 -34.27 19.05
C SER A 933 -1.51 -35.07 20.29
N ALA A 934 -0.94 -34.74 21.46
CA ALA A 934 -1.18 -35.42 22.71
C ALA A 934 -2.05 -34.56 23.65
N GLY A 935 -2.69 -35.21 24.62
CA GLY A 935 -3.59 -34.56 25.56
C GLY A 935 -5.06 -35.00 25.39
N GLU A 936 -5.92 -34.47 26.26
CA GLU A 936 -7.36 -34.81 26.27
C GLU A 936 -8.10 -34.23 25.06
N TYR A 937 -7.71 -33.02 24.63
CA TYR A 937 -8.31 -32.30 23.50
C TYR A 937 -7.21 -31.81 22.54
N PRO A 938 -6.59 -32.72 21.77
CA PRO A 938 -5.49 -32.37 20.87
C PRO A 938 -5.96 -31.50 19.70
N SER A 939 -5.00 -30.84 19.03
CA SER A 939 -5.29 -30.11 17.80
C SER A 939 -5.75 -31.06 16.69
N ARG A 940 -6.79 -30.66 15.97
CA ARG A 940 -7.33 -31.40 14.82
C ARG A 940 -6.51 -31.16 13.54
N CYS A 941 -5.66 -30.12 13.52
CA CYS A 941 -4.93 -29.66 12.34
C CYS A 941 -3.44 -29.42 12.63
N VAL A 942 -2.77 -30.37 13.29
CA VAL A 942 -1.35 -30.26 13.71
C VAL A 942 -0.42 -29.85 12.56
N ALA A 943 -0.62 -30.37 11.35
CA ALA A 943 0.20 -30.03 10.19
C ALA A 943 0.10 -28.53 9.83
N GLU A 944 -1.10 -27.96 9.87
CA GLU A 944 -1.32 -26.52 9.64
C GLU A 944 -0.68 -25.69 10.76
N ASN A 945 -0.79 -26.14 12.02
CA ASN A 945 -0.16 -25.44 13.15
C ASN A 945 1.36 -25.35 12.99
N LEU A 946 2.02 -26.46 12.65
CA LEU A 946 3.47 -26.47 12.43
C LEU A 946 3.87 -25.63 11.22
N ALA A 947 3.03 -25.60 10.17
CA ALA A 947 3.24 -24.79 9.00
C ALA A 947 3.19 -23.28 9.30
N ASP A 948 2.21 -22.81 10.07
CA ASP A 948 2.10 -21.40 10.43
C ASP A 948 3.20 -20.98 11.42
N ILE A 949 3.57 -21.84 12.37
CA ILE A 949 4.69 -21.58 13.29
C ILE A 949 6.02 -21.50 12.52
N ALA A 950 6.22 -22.33 11.48
CA ALA A 950 7.40 -22.22 10.61
C ALA A 950 7.40 -20.91 9.80
N ALA A 951 6.24 -20.42 9.36
CA ALA A 951 6.11 -19.11 8.72
C ALA A 951 6.47 -17.97 9.69
N GLN A 952 6.02 -18.05 10.95
CA GLN A 952 6.38 -17.12 12.02
C GLN A 952 7.88 -17.12 12.33
N GLN A 953 8.53 -18.30 12.33
CA GLN A 953 9.97 -18.43 12.50
C GLN A 953 10.73 -17.76 11.35
N ALA A 954 10.32 -17.99 10.10
CA ALA A 954 10.93 -17.36 8.92
C ALA A 954 10.84 -15.83 8.98
N ALA A 955 9.68 -15.30 9.40
CA ALA A 955 9.51 -13.87 9.65
C ALA A 955 10.48 -13.37 10.74
N GLY A 956 10.59 -14.07 11.88
CA GLY A 956 11.52 -13.75 12.96
C GLY A 956 13.00 -13.72 12.52
N THR A 957 13.43 -14.70 11.73
CA THR A 957 14.79 -14.74 11.17
C THR A 957 15.07 -13.55 10.25
N GLY A 958 14.12 -13.19 9.39
CA GLY A 958 14.23 -12.00 8.53
C GLY A 958 14.36 -10.71 9.35
N GLY A 959 13.49 -10.54 10.36
CA GLY A 959 13.52 -9.37 11.24
C GLY A 959 14.82 -9.24 12.05
N ALA A 960 15.35 -10.37 12.55
CA ALA A 960 16.64 -10.39 13.26
C ALA A 960 17.79 -9.95 12.36
N ARG A 961 17.85 -10.46 11.12
CA ARG A 961 18.87 -10.06 10.13
C ARG A 961 18.81 -8.57 9.81
N ASP A 962 17.61 -8.04 9.58
CA ASP A 962 17.43 -6.64 9.20
C ASP A 962 17.78 -5.70 10.38
N LEU A 963 17.50 -6.11 11.61
CA LEU A 963 17.92 -5.39 12.82
C LEU A 963 19.45 -5.43 13.01
N CYS A 964 20.10 -6.58 12.82
CA CYS A 964 21.56 -6.66 12.85
C CYS A 964 22.22 -5.77 11.77
N ALA A 965 21.64 -5.70 10.56
CA ALA A 965 22.11 -4.82 9.51
C ALA A 965 22.00 -3.34 9.89
N LEU A 966 20.90 -2.94 10.55
CA LEU A 966 20.75 -1.58 11.09
C LEU A 966 21.81 -1.27 12.14
N VAL A 967 22.11 -2.24 13.01
CA VAL A 967 23.14 -2.07 14.05
C VAL A 967 24.55 -2.02 13.45
N ALA A 968 24.84 -2.79 12.41
CA ALA A 968 26.12 -2.70 11.70
C ALA A 968 26.37 -1.29 11.13
N GLN A 969 25.31 -0.59 10.73
CA GLN A 969 25.39 0.76 10.15
C GLN A 969 25.58 1.86 11.19
N TYR A 970 24.82 1.83 12.30
CA TYR A 970 24.77 2.93 13.28
C TYR A 970 25.40 2.62 14.65
N GLY A 971 25.71 1.36 14.94
CA GLY A 971 26.21 0.89 16.23
C GLY A 971 25.11 0.60 17.25
N GLY A 972 25.32 -0.42 18.09
CA GLY A 972 24.27 -0.96 18.99
C GLY A 972 23.77 0.04 20.04
N ALA A 973 24.68 0.82 20.62
CA ALA A 973 24.34 1.83 21.62
C ALA A 973 23.45 2.95 21.04
N VAL A 974 23.69 3.36 19.80
CA VAL A 974 22.89 4.38 19.11
C VAL A 974 21.50 3.84 18.84
N VAL A 975 21.39 2.63 18.31
CA VAL A 975 20.12 1.96 18.03
C VAL A 975 19.29 1.85 19.32
N ASP A 976 19.85 1.33 20.41
CA ASP A 976 19.16 1.19 21.70
C ASP A 976 18.66 2.54 22.26
N ARG A 977 19.49 3.58 22.16
CA ARG A 977 19.12 4.93 22.60
C ARG A 977 17.95 5.51 21.81
N TYR A 978 17.93 5.34 20.48
CA TYR A 978 16.79 5.81 19.67
C TYR A 978 15.53 4.97 19.89
N MET A 979 15.65 3.68 20.22
CA MET A 979 14.50 2.90 20.71
C MET A 979 13.89 3.52 21.98
N MET A 980 14.74 4.00 22.91
CA MET A 980 14.28 4.70 24.12
C MET A 980 13.62 6.04 23.81
N HIS A 981 14.24 6.87 22.97
CA HIS A 981 13.68 8.18 22.59
C HIS A 981 12.31 8.07 21.93
N LEU A 982 12.08 7.05 21.10
CA LEU A 982 10.74 6.81 20.52
C LEU A 982 9.68 6.51 21.58
N GLN A 983 10.04 5.83 22.66
CA GLN A 983 9.14 5.62 23.78
C GLN A 983 8.93 6.90 24.60
N ASP A 984 9.96 7.74 24.75
CA ASP A 984 9.85 9.04 25.43
C ASP A 984 8.88 9.98 24.69
N VAL A 985 8.97 10.03 23.35
CA VAL A 985 8.07 10.78 22.47
C VAL A 985 6.61 10.36 22.67
N ALA A 986 6.35 9.05 22.66
CA ALA A 986 5.01 8.52 22.88
C ALA A 986 4.47 8.87 24.27
N ALA A 987 5.31 8.77 25.32
CA ALA A 987 4.94 9.14 26.68
C ALA A 987 4.64 10.64 26.82
N ALA A 988 5.45 11.49 26.21
CA ALA A 988 5.25 12.95 26.21
C ALA A 988 3.94 13.34 25.51
N ALA A 989 3.63 12.71 24.37
CA ALA A 989 2.38 12.97 23.64
C ALA A 989 1.14 12.53 24.44
N VAL A 990 1.19 11.38 25.12
CA VAL A 990 0.13 10.96 26.06
C VAL A 990 -0.01 11.97 27.19
N SER A 991 1.08 12.33 27.87
CA SER A 991 1.04 13.28 28.99
C SER A 991 0.44 14.63 28.58
N ALA A 992 0.82 15.16 27.41
CA ALA A 992 0.26 16.40 26.87
C ALA A 992 -1.25 16.28 26.62
N ARG A 993 -1.75 15.11 26.20
CA ARG A 993 -3.17 14.85 26.02
C ARG A 993 -3.91 14.70 27.35
N LEU A 994 -3.31 14.03 28.34
CA LEU A 994 -3.89 13.84 29.67
C LEU A 994 -4.19 15.18 30.37
N ARG A 995 -3.33 16.18 30.21
CA ARG A 995 -3.55 17.55 30.75
C ARG A 995 -4.81 18.25 30.23
N ARG A 996 -5.38 17.78 29.11
CA ARG A 996 -6.60 18.32 28.51
C ARG A 996 -7.86 17.56 28.95
N LEU A 997 -7.72 16.47 29.70
CA LEU A 997 -8.85 15.73 30.25
C LEU A 997 -9.47 16.49 31.45
N PRO A 998 -10.75 16.24 31.77
CA PRO A 998 -11.38 16.79 32.97
C PRO A 998 -10.58 16.46 34.24
N ALA A 999 -10.46 17.42 35.16
CA ALA A 999 -9.74 17.23 36.43
C ALA A 999 -10.50 16.35 37.45
N GLY A 1000 -11.81 16.14 37.25
CA GLY A 1000 -12.65 15.30 38.11
C GLY A 1000 -12.52 13.81 37.82
N ALA A 1001 -13.03 12.97 38.72
CA ALA A 1001 -13.14 11.54 38.46
C ALA A 1001 -14.17 11.27 37.35
N MET A 1002 -13.74 10.54 36.34
CA MET A 1002 -14.58 10.05 35.24
C MET A 1002 -14.98 8.61 35.53
N GLN A 1003 -16.26 8.28 35.47
CA GLN A 1003 -16.77 6.95 35.82
C GLN A 1003 -17.76 6.46 34.77
N PHE A 1004 -17.73 5.17 34.49
CA PHE A 1004 -18.70 4.50 33.64
C PHE A 1004 -18.86 3.04 34.04
N GLU A 1005 -20.05 2.51 33.80
CA GLU A 1005 -20.39 1.11 34.03
C GLU A 1005 -21.18 0.59 32.83
N ASP A 1006 -20.84 -0.63 32.40
CA ASP A 1006 -21.61 -1.40 31.43
C ASP A 1006 -21.57 -2.88 31.85
N SER A 1007 -22.33 -3.74 31.18
CA SER A 1007 -22.44 -5.15 31.55
C SER A 1007 -22.44 -6.08 30.34
N LEU A 1008 -21.88 -7.27 30.50
CA LEU A 1008 -22.01 -8.35 29.51
C LEU A 1008 -23.48 -8.77 29.36
N ASP A 1009 -23.79 -9.55 28.32
CA ASP A 1009 -25.16 -9.96 27.99
C ASP A 1009 -25.85 -10.78 29.10
N ASP A 1010 -25.08 -11.42 29.98
CA ASP A 1010 -25.57 -12.16 31.15
C ASP A 1010 -25.71 -11.31 32.43
N GLY A 1011 -25.44 -10.01 32.34
CA GLY A 1011 -25.52 -9.06 33.44
C GLY A 1011 -24.24 -8.91 34.27
N THR A 1012 -23.13 -9.54 33.88
CA THR A 1012 -21.83 -9.39 34.56
C THR A 1012 -21.32 -7.94 34.42
N PRO A 1013 -21.17 -7.17 35.53
CA PRO A 1013 -20.77 -5.76 35.46
C PRO A 1013 -19.28 -5.55 35.23
N ILE A 1014 -18.95 -4.49 34.48
CA ILE A 1014 -17.61 -3.96 34.28
C ILE A 1014 -17.66 -2.47 34.60
N CYS A 1015 -16.88 -2.05 35.59
CA CYS A 1015 -16.85 -0.69 36.09
C CYS A 1015 -15.47 -0.10 35.90
N VAL A 1016 -15.38 1.18 35.53
CA VAL A 1016 -14.12 1.90 35.49
C VAL A 1016 -14.24 3.27 36.14
N GLN A 1017 -13.21 3.64 36.89
CA GLN A 1017 -12.97 5.00 37.34
C GLN A 1017 -11.61 5.48 36.84
N MET A 1018 -11.58 6.66 36.22
CA MET A 1018 -10.39 7.28 35.68
C MET A 1018 -10.16 8.64 36.32
N GLN A 1019 -8.91 8.94 36.69
CA GLN A 1019 -8.55 10.25 37.24
C GLN A 1019 -7.12 10.62 36.87
N VAL A 1020 -6.91 11.87 36.47
CA VAL A 1020 -5.56 12.43 36.26
C VAL A 1020 -5.02 12.95 37.59
N ILE A 1021 -3.87 12.44 38.03
CA ILE A 1021 -3.17 12.81 39.27
C ILE A 1021 -1.69 12.99 38.92
N ASP A 1022 -1.12 14.16 39.19
CA ASP A 1022 0.31 14.47 38.93
C ASP A 1022 0.78 14.10 37.50
N ASP A 1023 0.03 14.51 36.48
CA ASP A 1023 0.26 14.20 35.06
C ASP A 1023 0.23 12.68 34.72
N ARG A 1024 -0.25 11.82 35.63
CA ARG A 1024 -0.48 10.38 35.42
C ARG A 1024 -1.97 10.09 35.38
N LEU A 1025 -2.36 9.13 34.55
CA LEU A 1025 -3.73 8.64 34.49
C LEU A 1025 -3.87 7.39 35.35
N ARG A 1026 -4.58 7.51 36.48
CA ARG A 1026 -4.99 6.36 37.28
C ARG A 1026 -6.26 5.78 36.69
N ILE A 1027 -6.24 4.49 36.36
CA ILE A 1027 -7.39 3.72 35.88
C ILE A 1027 -7.66 2.61 36.89
N ASP A 1028 -8.83 2.64 37.50
CA ASP A 1028 -9.24 1.75 38.58
C ASP A 1028 -10.49 0.97 38.16
N PHE A 1029 -10.38 -0.36 38.11
CA PHE A 1029 -11.48 -1.26 37.73
C PHE A 1029 -12.22 -1.85 38.95
N ALA A 1030 -12.05 -1.29 40.15
CA ALA A 1030 -12.83 -1.66 41.32
C ALA A 1030 -14.35 -1.57 41.05
N GLY A 1031 -15.10 -2.56 41.53
CA GLY A 1031 -16.54 -2.72 41.23
C GLY A 1031 -16.83 -3.70 40.10
N THR A 1032 -15.84 -4.01 39.25
CA THR A 1032 -15.96 -5.07 38.24
C THR A 1032 -16.14 -6.45 38.90
N ALA A 1033 -16.89 -7.33 38.25
CA ALA A 1033 -17.21 -8.67 38.75
C ALA A 1033 -15.99 -9.55 39.06
N GLY A 1034 -16.22 -10.57 39.91
CA GLY A 1034 -15.26 -11.63 40.18
C GLY A 1034 -14.98 -12.53 38.97
N VAL A 1035 -14.17 -13.58 39.15
CA VAL A 1035 -13.84 -14.54 38.09
C VAL A 1035 -15.13 -15.15 37.53
N HIS A 1036 -15.32 -15.00 36.23
CA HIS A 1036 -16.47 -15.49 35.51
C HIS A 1036 -16.39 -17.01 35.32
N PRO A 1037 -17.49 -17.76 35.46
CA PRO A 1037 -17.49 -19.23 35.40
C PRO A 1037 -17.24 -19.82 34.00
N ARG A 1038 -17.28 -18.98 32.95
CA ARG A 1038 -16.99 -19.35 31.55
C ARG A 1038 -15.91 -18.46 30.96
N GLY A 1039 -15.56 -18.67 29.69
CA GLY A 1039 -14.49 -17.99 28.95
C GLY A 1039 -14.44 -16.46 28.87
N PHE A 1040 -15.30 -15.70 29.56
CA PHE A 1040 -15.33 -14.22 29.49
C PHE A 1040 -14.25 -13.52 30.34
N ASN A 1041 -13.36 -14.25 31.01
CA ASN A 1041 -12.30 -13.64 31.79
C ASN A 1041 -11.24 -13.01 30.87
N ALA A 1042 -10.90 -11.74 31.09
CA ALA A 1042 -9.81 -11.07 30.38
C ALA A 1042 -8.58 -11.02 31.28
N THR A 1043 -7.41 -11.39 30.74
CA THR A 1043 -6.16 -11.28 31.48
C THR A 1043 -5.69 -9.83 31.57
N PRO A 1044 -4.79 -9.48 32.52
CA PRO A 1044 -4.23 -8.14 32.60
C PRO A 1044 -3.58 -7.65 31.29
N ALA A 1045 -3.07 -8.57 30.47
CA ALA A 1045 -2.51 -8.25 29.16
C ALA A 1045 -3.57 -7.73 28.17
N ILE A 1046 -4.76 -8.35 28.13
CA ILE A 1046 -5.89 -7.89 27.31
C ILE A 1046 -6.37 -6.51 27.77
N VAL A 1047 -6.47 -6.29 29.08
CA VAL A 1047 -6.91 -5.00 29.63
C VAL A 1047 -5.91 -3.90 29.30
N THR A 1048 -4.61 -4.21 29.41
CA THR A 1048 -3.53 -3.29 29.03
C THR A 1048 -3.59 -2.93 27.55
N ALA A 1049 -3.89 -3.90 26.68
CA ALA A 1049 -4.10 -3.66 25.24
C ALA A 1049 -5.26 -2.69 24.98
N ALA A 1050 -6.41 -2.90 25.65
CA ALA A 1050 -7.57 -2.02 25.53
C ALA A 1050 -7.28 -0.60 26.01
N VAL A 1051 -6.55 -0.44 27.12
CA VAL A 1051 -6.11 0.86 27.63
C VAL A 1051 -5.17 1.55 26.64
N LEU A 1052 -4.15 0.85 26.12
CA LEU A 1052 -3.24 1.40 25.12
C LEU A 1052 -4.00 1.87 23.88
N TYR A 1053 -4.92 1.04 23.38
CA TYR A 1053 -5.78 1.35 22.24
C TYR A 1053 -6.56 2.64 22.48
N VAL A 1054 -7.29 2.75 23.59
CA VAL A 1054 -8.09 3.94 23.92
C VAL A 1054 -7.22 5.18 23.99
N LEU A 1055 -6.08 5.13 24.71
CA LEU A 1055 -5.17 6.27 24.79
C LEU A 1055 -4.65 6.71 23.42
N ARG A 1056 -4.33 5.75 22.55
CA ARG A 1056 -3.88 6.04 21.19
C ARG A 1056 -4.98 6.71 20.35
N THR A 1057 -6.25 6.35 20.55
CA THR A 1057 -7.40 7.00 19.88
C THR A 1057 -7.63 8.44 20.30
N LEU A 1058 -7.11 8.85 21.46
CA LEU A 1058 -7.22 10.22 21.93
C LEU A 1058 -6.16 11.15 21.33
N ILE A 1059 -5.17 10.61 20.61
CA ILE A 1059 -4.03 11.35 20.09
C ILE A 1059 -4.15 11.51 18.57
N ASP A 1060 -4.44 12.72 18.14
CA ASP A 1060 -4.60 13.11 16.73
C ASP A 1060 -3.24 13.44 16.07
N GLN A 1061 -2.26 12.54 16.26
CA GLN A 1061 -0.91 12.65 15.70
C GLN A 1061 -0.38 11.26 15.32
N PRO A 1062 0.46 11.13 14.27
CA PRO A 1062 1.06 9.86 13.88
C PRO A 1062 2.16 9.47 14.87
N LEU A 1063 1.81 8.76 15.94
CA LEU A 1063 2.75 8.23 16.93
C LEU A 1063 3.15 6.78 16.63
N PRO A 1064 4.45 6.42 16.76
CA PRO A 1064 4.89 5.03 16.78
C PRO A 1064 4.17 4.22 17.86
N LEU A 1065 3.77 2.99 17.53
CA LEU A 1065 3.08 2.10 18.47
C LEU A 1065 4.07 1.37 19.35
N ASN A 1066 4.28 1.90 20.56
CA ASN A 1066 5.25 1.39 21.51
C ASN A 1066 4.73 1.43 22.96
N GLU A 1067 5.47 0.80 23.86
CA GLU A 1067 5.10 0.72 25.29
C GLU A 1067 5.20 2.07 26.03
N GLY A 1068 5.81 3.08 25.41
CA GLY A 1068 5.88 4.46 25.92
C GLY A 1068 4.51 5.07 26.23
N VAL A 1069 3.47 4.69 25.47
CA VAL A 1069 2.08 5.12 25.68
C VAL A 1069 1.56 4.80 27.09
N LEU A 1070 2.08 3.75 27.72
CA LEU A 1070 1.62 3.27 29.03
C LEU A 1070 2.43 3.82 30.22
N ARG A 1071 3.54 4.53 29.99
CA ARG A 1071 4.45 4.96 31.08
C ARG A 1071 3.80 5.90 32.11
N CYS A 1072 2.83 6.69 31.67
CA CYS A 1072 2.08 7.64 32.51
C CYS A 1072 0.74 7.05 33.00
N VAL A 1073 0.56 5.73 32.96
CA VAL A 1073 -0.68 5.05 33.34
C VAL A 1073 -0.46 4.19 34.58
N ASP A 1074 -1.31 4.39 35.59
CA ASP A 1074 -1.36 3.54 36.78
C ASP A 1074 -2.64 2.70 36.73
N LEU A 1075 -2.49 1.41 36.40
CA LEU A 1075 -3.60 0.48 36.20
C LEU A 1075 -3.82 -0.37 37.46
N HIS A 1076 -5.00 -0.26 38.08
CA HIS A 1076 -5.41 -1.08 39.21
C HIS A 1076 -6.45 -2.14 38.78
N LEU A 1077 -6.06 -3.42 38.88
CA LEU A 1077 -6.89 -4.57 38.51
C LEU A 1077 -7.06 -5.53 39.71
N PRO A 1078 -8.18 -5.44 40.46
CA PRO A 1078 -8.50 -6.42 41.49
C PRO A 1078 -8.63 -7.83 40.91
N VAL A 1079 -8.31 -8.86 41.71
CA VAL A 1079 -8.50 -10.26 41.30
C VAL A 1079 -9.98 -10.49 40.97
N GLY A 1080 -10.28 -10.94 39.76
CA GLY A 1080 -11.65 -11.03 39.24
C GLY A 1080 -11.70 -11.25 37.73
N LEU A 1081 -12.75 -10.75 37.07
CA LEU A 1081 -12.98 -10.90 35.63
C LEU A 1081 -11.81 -10.42 34.78
N LEU A 1082 -11.20 -9.29 35.16
CA LEU A 1082 -10.14 -8.58 34.42
C LEU A 1082 -8.72 -8.92 34.92
N ASN A 1083 -8.61 -9.78 35.94
CA ASN A 1083 -7.37 -10.28 36.49
C ASN A 1083 -7.62 -11.68 37.12
N PRO A 1084 -7.94 -12.69 36.29
CA PRO A 1084 -8.20 -14.05 36.77
C PRO A 1084 -6.93 -14.67 37.36
N THR A 1085 -7.09 -15.64 38.26
CA THR A 1085 -5.98 -16.36 38.90
C THR A 1085 -5.34 -17.39 37.97
N ARG A 1086 -4.01 -17.46 37.96
CA ARG A 1086 -3.20 -18.48 37.25
C ARG A 1086 -2.97 -19.72 38.12
N ASP A 1087 -2.93 -20.91 37.53
CA ASP A 1087 -2.50 -22.18 38.14
C ASP A 1087 -1.56 -22.95 37.19
N ASP A 1088 -0.77 -23.88 37.73
CA ASP A 1088 0.08 -24.76 36.91
C ASP A 1088 -0.72 -25.86 36.21
N ASP A 1089 -1.90 -26.22 36.69
CA ASP A 1089 -2.80 -27.15 36.02
C ASP A 1089 -3.79 -26.38 35.12
N PRO A 1090 -3.76 -26.53 33.78
CA PRO A 1090 -4.68 -25.82 32.89
C PRO A 1090 -6.16 -26.12 33.15
N ARG A 1091 -6.48 -27.22 33.85
CA ARG A 1091 -7.87 -27.54 34.28
C ARG A 1091 -8.36 -26.65 35.42
N LYS A 1092 -7.45 -25.95 36.10
CA LYS A 1092 -7.73 -25.02 37.20
C LYS A 1092 -7.58 -23.55 36.79
N CYS A 1093 -6.97 -23.28 35.65
CA CYS A 1093 -6.95 -21.93 35.07
C CYS A 1093 -8.33 -21.58 34.50
N PRO A 1094 -8.92 -20.44 34.87
CA PRO A 1094 -10.14 -19.95 34.25
C PRO A 1094 -10.00 -19.81 32.73
N ALA A 1095 -11.07 -20.12 32.00
CA ALA A 1095 -11.17 -19.88 30.57
C ALA A 1095 -11.16 -18.36 30.26
N VAL A 1096 -10.52 -17.96 29.15
CA VAL A 1096 -10.27 -16.57 28.74
C VAL A 1096 -10.64 -16.27 27.28
N VAL A 1097 -11.07 -17.26 26.49
CA VAL A 1097 -11.27 -17.11 25.04
C VAL A 1097 -12.26 -16.01 24.67
N ALA A 1098 -13.41 -15.92 25.36
CA ALA A 1098 -14.38 -14.83 25.18
C ALA A 1098 -13.93 -13.51 25.83
N GLY A 1099 -12.97 -13.56 26.76
CA GLY A 1099 -12.33 -12.38 27.33
C GLY A 1099 -11.58 -11.55 26.29
N ASN A 1100 -10.91 -12.24 25.36
CA ASN A 1100 -10.20 -11.63 24.24
C ASN A 1100 -11.15 -10.94 23.24
N VAL A 1101 -12.33 -11.50 22.99
CA VAL A 1101 -13.18 -11.09 21.86
C VAL A 1101 -14.48 -10.37 22.25
N GLU A 1102 -15.01 -10.59 23.45
CA GLU A 1102 -16.23 -9.94 23.96
C GLU A 1102 -15.92 -8.97 25.11
N THR A 1103 -15.23 -9.44 26.16
CA THR A 1103 -14.94 -8.60 27.34
C THR A 1103 -14.01 -7.45 27.00
N SER A 1104 -13.02 -7.67 26.11
CA SER A 1104 -12.12 -6.60 25.64
C SER A 1104 -12.88 -5.46 24.95
N GLN A 1105 -13.90 -5.77 24.14
CA GLN A 1105 -14.76 -4.76 23.51
C GLN A 1105 -15.52 -3.97 24.59
N ARG A 1106 -16.03 -4.65 25.62
CA ARG A 1106 -16.73 -4.00 26.72
C ARG A 1106 -15.82 -3.13 27.57
N VAL A 1107 -14.57 -3.53 27.78
CA VAL A 1107 -13.55 -2.71 28.45
C VAL A 1107 -13.31 -1.41 27.68
N VAL A 1108 -13.22 -1.48 26.34
CA VAL A 1108 -13.12 -0.27 25.51
C VAL A 1108 -14.37 0.59 25.62
N ASP A 1109 -15.56 -0.01 25.58
CA ASP A 1109 -16.83 0.72 25.72
C ASP A 1109 -16.91 1.49 27.05
N VAL A 1110 -16.50 0.90 28.19
CA VAL A 1110 -16.55 1.63 29.48
C VAL A 1110 -15.47 2.72 29.57
N LEU A 1111 -14.28 2.49 29.01
CA LEU A 1111 -13.21 3.50 28.97
C LEU A 1111 -13.61 4.71 28.13
N LEU A 1112 -14.14 4.49 26.92
CA LEU A 1112 -14.61 5.56 26.03
C LEU A 1112 -15.86 6.25 26.59
N GLY A 1113 -16.76 5.50 27.23
CA GLY A 1113 -17.94 6.02 27.91
C GLY A 1113 -17.57 6.95 29.07
N ALA A 1114 -16.58 6.58 29.88
CA ALA A 1114 -16.08 7.43 30.98
C ALA A 1114 -15.47 8.74 30.45
N LEU A 1115 -14.78 8.68 29.31
CA LEU A 1115 -14.18 9.84 28.64
C LEU A 1115 -15.23 10.70 27.90
N GLY A 1116 -16.39 10.15 27.56
CA GLY A 1116 -17.46 10.84 26.84
C GLY A 1116 -17.10 11.23 25.40
N VAL A 1117 -16.19 10.49 24.75
CA VAL A 1117 -15.65 10.86 23.42
C VAL A 1117 -16.37 10.19 22.24
N ALA A 1118 -17.00 9.04 22.47
CA ALA A 1118 -17.72 8.29 21.44
C ALA A 1118 -18.87 7.48 22.07
N ALA A 1119 -19.98 7.33 21.34
CA ALA A 1119 -21.01 6.36 21.67
C ALA A 1119 -20.48 4.92 21.50
N ALA A 1120 -21.19 3.93 22.05
CA ALA A 1120 -20.76 2.54 21.92
C ALA A 1120 -20.83 2.08 20.46
N SER A 1121 -19.79 1.37 20.01
CA SER A 1121 -19.87 0.58 18.78
C SER A 1121 -20.62 -0.72 19.04
N GLN A 1122 -20.65 -1.63 18.06
CA GLN A 1122 -21.29 -2.95 18.17
C GLN A 1122 -20.92 -3.78 19.42
N GLY A 1123 -19.83 -3.48 20.13
CA GLY A 1123 -19.50 -4.09 21.43
C GLY A 1123 -19.24 -5.61 21.43
N THR A 1124 -18.96 -6.20 20.26
CA THR A 1124 -18.68 -7.62 20.04
C THR A 1124 -17.81 -7.79 18.80
N MET A 1125 -17.12 -8.93 18.65
CA MET A 1125 -16.46 -9.32 17.39
C MET A 1125 -17.33 -10.22 16.51
N ASN A 1126 -18.52 -10.62 17.00
CA ASN A 1126 -19.44 -11.57 16.34
C ASN A 1126 -18.73 -12.83 15.84
N ASN A 1127 -18.10 -13.57 16.76
CA ASN A 1127 -17.34 -14.76 16.42
C ASN A 1127 -18.26 -15.88 15.94
N PHE A 1128 -18.00 -16.36 14.74
CA PHE A 1128 -18.70 -17.46 14.08
C PHE A 1128 -17.70 -18.57 13.77
N VAL A 1129 -17.88 -19.71 14.44
CA VAL A 1129 -16.92 -20.81 14.43
C VAL A 1129 -17.65 -22.08 13.98
N ILE A 1130 -17.06 -22.79 13.03
CA ILE A 1130 -17.72 -23.88 12.31
C ILE A 1130 -16.70 -24.98 12.06
N GLY A 1131 -17.06 -26.24 12.28
CA GLY A 1131 -16.16 -27.33 11.92
C GLY A 1131 -16.66 -28.70 12.28
N ASP A 1132 -15.76 -29.67 12.15
CA ASP A 1132 -15.96 -31.06 12.56
C ASP A 1132 -14.60 -31.68 12.98
N ALA A 1133 -14.48 -33.00 12.97
CA ALA A 1133 -13.23 -33.68 13.31
C ALA A 1133 -12.09 -33.45 12.29
N THR A 1134 -12.38 -32.89 11.11
CA THR A 1134 -11.46 -32.77 9.98
C THR A 1134 -10.97 -31.34 9.74
N PHE A 1135 -11.72 -30.33 10.17
CA PHE A 1135 -11.34 -28.92 10.05
C PHE A 1135 -12.04 -28.03 11.08
N GLY A 1136 -11.44 -26.86 11.34
CA GLY A 1136 -12.07 -25.74 12.04
C GLY A 1136 -11.98 -24.47 11.18
N TYR A 1137 -13.09 -23.77 11.02
CA TYR A 1137 -13.18 -22.46 10.41
C TYR A 1137 -13.63 -21.44 11.46
N TYR A 1138 -12.95 -20.30 11.50
CA TYR A 1138 -13.26 -19.21 12.41
C TYR A 1138 -13.35 -17.92 11.60
N GLU A 1139 -14.41 -17.14 11.86
CA GLU A 1139 -14.67 -15.82 11.30
C GLU A 1139 -15.14 -14.83 12.39
N THR A 1140 -14.71 -13.57 12.28
CA THR A 1140 -15.31 -12.44 13.00
C THR A 1140 -16.06 -11.58 11.98
N ILE A 1141 -17.18 -11.00 12.41
CA ILE A 1141 -18.09 -10.28 11.52
C ILE A 1141 -18.27 -8.85 12.03
N CYS A 1142 -18.11 -7.89 11.12
CA CYS A 1142 -18.28 -6.48 11.39
C CYS A 1142 -19.71 -6.06 11.79
N GLY A 1143 -19.84 -4.82 12.25
CA GLY A 1143 -21.12 -4.22 12.66
C GLY A 1143 -21.07 -2.70 12.59
N GLY A 1144 -21.92 -2.03 13.35
CA GLY A 1144 -21.97 -0.57 13.39
C GLY A 1144 -20.95 0.04 14.34
N SER A 1145 -20.24 1.09 13.91
CA SER A 1145 -19.43 1.91 14.83
C SER A 1145 -20.28 2.96 15.54
N GLY A 1146 -19.90 3.31 16.77
CA GLY A 1146 -20.53 4.40 17.50
C GLY A 1146 -20.29 5.75 16.83
N ALA A 1147 -21.26 6.65 16.94
CA ALA A 1147 -21.11 8.03 16.50
C ALA A 1147 -20.24 8.85 17.47
N THR A 1148 -19.69 9.96 16.98
CA THR A 1148 -18.87 10.89 17.76
C THR A 1148 -19.45 12.30 17.65
N ALA A 1149 -18.91 13.25 18.43
CA ALA A 1149 -19.28 14.66 18.34
C ALA A 1149 -18.94 15.34 16.99
N ILE A 1150 -18.16 14.67 16.15
CA ILE A 1150 -17.66 15.24 14.89
C ILE A 1150 -18.17 14.50 13.65
N GLY A 1151 -18.96 13.42 13.81
CA GLY A 1151 -19.44 12.65 12.68
C GLY A 1151 -20.19 11.36 13.04
N ASP A 1152 -20.92 10.88 12.03
CA ASP A 1152 -21.66 9.61 12.05
C ASP A 1152 -20.73 8.40 12.22
N GLY A 1153 -21.30 7.31 12.73
CA GLY A 1153 -20.65 6.01 12.75
C GLY A 1153 -20.61 5.34 11.37
N ALA A 1154 -19.56 4.59 11.10
CA ALA A 1154 -19.41 3.77 9.91
C ALA A 1154 -20.23 2.47 10.02
N SER A 1155 -20.87 2.10 8.92
CA SER A 1155 -21.69 0.88 8.81
C SER A 1155 -20.87 -0.31 8.35
N ALA A 1156 -21.15 -1.50 8.90
CA ALA A 1156 -20.50 -2.77 8.56
C ALA A 1156 -18.97 -2.64 8.45
N VAL A 1157 -18.35 -2.28 9.59
CA VAL A 1157 -16.89 -2.20 9.74
C VAL A 1157 -16.44 -2.79 11.08
N HIS A 1158 -15.22 -3.30 11.16
CA HIS A 1158 -14.64 -3.69 12.44
C HIS A 1158 -14.28 -2.49 13.31
N THR A 1159 -14.49 -2.66 14.61
CA THR A 1159 -14.31 -1.61 15.62
C THR A 1159 -13.45 -2.12 16.76
N HIS A 1160 -12.68 -1.20 17.35
CA HIS A 1160 -11.96 -1.42 18.60
C HIS A 1160 -10.96 -2.60 18.52
N MET A 1161 -11.17 -3.67 19.28
CA MET A 1161 -10.15 -4.70 19.55
C MET A 1161 -9.88 -5.69 18.40
N THR A 1162 -10.53 -5.51 17.25
CA THR A 1162 -10.33 -6.31 16.04
C THR A 1162 -10.25 -5.45 14.78
N ASN A 1163 -9.62 -5.97 13.73
CA ASN A 1163 -9.61 -5.39 12.38
C ASN A 1163 -9.31 -6.41 11.27
N THR A 1164 -9.75 -7.66 11.45
CA THR A 1164 -9.48 -8.73 10.48
C THR A 1164 -10.29 -8.55 9.20
N ARG A 1165 -9.82 -9.10 8.09
CA ARG A 1165 -10.60 -9.17 6.85
C ARG A 1165 -11.62 -10.30 6.86
N ILE A 1166 -12.58 -10.21 5.95
CA ILE A 1166 -13.55 -11.29 5.69
C ILE A 1166 -12.90 -12.40 4.85
N THR A 1167 -13.39 -13.64 4.95
CA THR A 1167 -13.11 -14.63 3.91
C THR A 1167 -13.96 -14.32 2.68
N ASP A 1168 -13.34 -14.22 1.49
CA ASP A 1168 -14.06 -13.92 0.26
C ASP A 1168 -15.16 -14.98 0.01
N PRO A 1169 -16.37 -14.57 -0.44
CA PRO A 1169 -17.47 -15.49 -0.74
C PRO A 1169 -17.06 -16.73 -1.53
N GLU A 1170 -16.27 -16.59 -2.58
CA GLU A 1170 -15.91 -17.73 -3.45
C GLU A 1170 -14.87 -18.63 -2.80
N VAL A 1171 -13.95 -18.05 -2.03
CA VAL A 1171 -12.95 -18.82 -1.28
C VAL A 1171 -13.61 -19.63 -0.17
N LEU A 1172 -14.60 -19.05 0.50
CA LEU A 1172 -15.39 -19.75 1.52
C LEU A 1172 -16.06 -21.00 0.94
N GLU A 1173 -16.73 -20.87 -0.21
CA GLU A 1173 -17.47 -21.97 -0.84
C GLU A 1173 -16.57 -23.01 -1.49
N LEU A 1174 -15.40 -22.60 -1.98
CA LEU A 1174 -14.43 -23.53 -2.55
C LEU A 1174 -13.80 -24.42 -1.47
N ARG A 1175 -13.49 -23.85 -0.30
CA ARG A 1175 -12.69 -24.54 0.73
C ARG A 1175 -13.53 -25.26 1.76
N TYR A 1176 -14.74 -24.79 2.03
CA TYR A 1176 -15.57 -25.31 3.10
C TYR A 1176 -16.92 -25.79 2.57
N PRO A 1177 -17.55 -26.79 3.22
CA PRO A 1177 -18.82 -27.36 2.80
C PRO A 1177 -19.99 -26.45 3.21
N MET A 1178 -19.96 -25.20 2.75
CA MET A 1178 -20.87 -24.12 3.10
C MET A 1178 -21.10 -23.22 1.89
N ARG A 1179 -22.24 -22.53 1.86
CA ARG A 1179 -22.57 -21.49 0.87
C ARG A 1179 -22.96 -20.20 1.54
N LEU A 1180 -22.38 -19.10 1.10
CA LEU A 1180 -22.77 -17.78 1.52
C LEU A 1180 -23.98 -17.34 0.69
N ILE A 1181 -25.10 -17.16 1.38
CA ILE A 1181 -26.37 -16.76 0.78
C ILE A 1181 -26.49 -15.24 0.74
N ARG A 1182 -26.04 -14.56 1.79
CA ARG A 1182 -26.16 -13.10 1.90
C ARG A 1182 -25.03 -12.48 2.72
N PHE A 1183 -24.50 -11.36 2.23
CA PHE A 1183 -23.68 -10.46 3.00
C PHE A 1183 -24.04 -8.99 2.69
N ALA A 1184 -24.80 -8.38 3.59
CA ALA A 1184 -25.44 -7.09 3.36
C ALA A 1184 -25.37 -6.17 4.59
N ILE A 1185 -25.59 -4.87 4.40
CA ILE A 1185 -25.70 -3.91 5.50
C ILE A 1185 -27.11 -4.00 6.10
N ARG A 1186 -27.18 -4.07 7.43
CA ARG A 1186 -28.45 -4.08 8.18
C ARG A 1186 -28.97 -2.64 8.33
N ARG A 1187 -29.41 -2.04 7.23
CA ARG A 1187 -29.80 -0.62 7.19
C ARG A 1187 -30.88 -0.27 8.23
N GLY A 1188 -30.68 0.83 8.95
CA GLY A 1188 -31.59 1.31 10.00
C GLY A 1188 -31.36 0.68 11.39
N SER A 1189 -30.24 0.02 11.61
CA SER A 1189 -29.85 -0.54 12.92
C SER A 1189 -29.01 0.44 13.76
N GLY A 1190 -28.39 1.45 13.16
CA GLY A 1190 -27.65 2.48 13.87
C GLY A 1190 -28.54 3.44 14.67
N GLY A 1191 -28.11 3.79 15.88
CA GLY A 1191 -28.82 4.68 16.80
C GLY A 1191 -28.93 6.09 16.25
N VAL A 1192 -30.09 6.72 16.47
CA VAL A 1192 -30.41 8.06 15.95
C VAL A 1192 -29.83 9.14 16.86
N GLY A 1193 -29.24 10.18 16.29
CA GLY A 1193 -28.76 11.37 17.01
C GLY A 1193 -28.59 12.55 16.06
N GLU A 1194 -27.93 13.61 16.53
CA GLU A 1194 -27.36 14.64 15.63
C GLU A 1194 -26.38 13.99 14.65
N HIS A 1195 -25.55 13.10 15.18
CA HIS A 1195 -24.77 12.14 14.41
C HIS A 1195 -25.31 10.73 14.66
N ARG A 1196 -25.54 10.00 13.57
CA ARG A 1196 -26.15 8.68 13.59
C ARG A 1196 -25.09 7.61 13.79
N GLY A 1197 -25.37 6.59 14.60
CA GLY A 1197 -24.52 5.40 14.71
C GLY A 1197 -24.49 4.60 13.40
N GLY A 1198 -23.43 3.84 13.19
CA GLY A 1198 -23.29 2.98 12.02
C GLY A 1198 -24.29 1.82 12.04
N ASP A 1199 -24.70 1.36 10.87
CA ASP A 1199 -25.51 0.15 10.74
C ASP A 1199 -24.66 -1.13 10.90
N GLY A 1200 -25.27 -2.17 11.47
CA GLY A 1200 -24.73 -3.51 11.50
C GLY A 1200 -24.70 -4.19 10.12
N ALA A 1201 -24.46 -5.49 10.11
CA ALA A 1201 -24.37 -6.34 8.94
C ALA A 1201 -25.31 -7.55 9.07
N ILE A 1202 -25.59 -8.19 7.93
CA ILE A 1202 -26.34 -9.42 7.78
C ILE A 1202 -25.41 -10.43 7.14
N ARG A 1203 -25.16 -11.55 7.83
CA ARG A 1203 -24.36 -12.68 7.33
C ARG A 1203 -25.21 -13.94 7.35
N GLU A 1204 -25.48 -14.53 6.19
CA GLU A 1204 -26.31 -15.75 6.08
C GLU A 1204 -25.55 -16.86 5.35
N VAL A 1205 -25.37 -18.00 6.02
CA VAL A 1205 -24.62 -19.16 5.51
C VAL A 1205 -25.51 -20.40 5.51
N GLU A 1206 -25.50 -21.15 4.43
CA GLU A 1206 -26.12 -22.47 4.26
C GLU A 1206 -25.06 -23.58 4.37
N PHE A 1207 -25.38 -24.69 5.04
CA PHE A 1207 -24.46 -25.80 5.25
C PHE A 1207 -24.69 -26.93 4.25
N LEU A 1208 -23.63 -27.53 3.72
CA LEU A 1208 -23.71 -28.60 2.72
C LEU A 1208 -23.53 -30.01 3.30
N LYS A 1209 -23.15 -30.09 4.57
CA LYS A 1209 -23.03 -31.34 5.32
C LYS A 1209 -23.30 -31.07 6.81
N PRO A 1210 -23.49 -32.11 7.64
CA PRO A 1210 -23.58 -31.94 9.09
C PRO A 1210 -22.30 -31.34 9.67
N LEU A 1211 -22.43 -30.32 10.51
CA LEU A 1211 -21.33 -29.59 11.14
C LEU A 1211 -21.70 -29.14 12.55
N THR A 1212 -20.69 -28.81 13.34
CA THR A 1212 -20.86 -28.14 14.64
C THR A 1212 -20.65 -26.63 14.45
N VAL A 1213 -21.56 -25.83 14.98
CA VAL A 1213 -21.50 -24.36 14.98
C VAL A 1213 -21.37 -23.86 16.42
N SER A 1214 -20.38 -23.01 16.66
CA SER A 1214 -20.19 -22.27 17.89
C SER A 1214 -20.33 -20.76 17.64
N LEU A 1215 -21.15 -20.10 18.44
CA LEU A 1215 -21.36 -18.66 18.42
C LEU A 1215 -20.85 -18.05 19.73
N LEU A 1216 -19.99 -17.05 19.60
CA LEU A 1216 -19.56 -16.15 20.67
C LEU A 1216 -19.88 -14.73 20.22
N THR A 1217 -21.06 -14.26 20.61
CA THR A 1217 -21.60 -12.98 20.12
C THR A 1217 -22.27 -12.21 21.27
N GLY A 1218 -22.08 -10.89 21.34
CA GLY A 1218 -22.64 -10.02 22.38
C GLY A 1218 -23.68 -9.01 21.87
N ARG A 1219 -24.25 -8.20 22.77
CA ARG A 1219 -25.29 -7.17 22.50
C ARG A 1219 -26.57 -7.75 21.89
N ARG A 1220 -27.06 -8.87 22.42
CA ARG A 1220 -28.26 -9.60 21.93
C ARG A 1220 -29.38 -9.72 22.97
N THR A 1221 -29.15 -9.18 24.17
CA THR A 1221 -30.09 -9.16 25.31
C THR A 1221 -30.61 -7.74 25.55
N ASP A 1222 -30.85 -7.32 26.80
CA ASP A 1222 -31.37 -5.99 27.15
C ASP A 1222 -30.28 -4.89 27.22
N ARG A 1223 -29.09 -5.17 26.68
CA ARG A 1223 -27.90 -4.29 26.70
C ARG A 1223 -27.53 -3.83 25.30
N PRO A 1224 -28.25 -2.85 24.72
CA PRO A 1224 -27.90 -2.33 23.40
C PRO A 1224 -26.60 -1.52 23.44
N PRO A 1225 -25.94 -1.31 22.30
CA PRO A 1225 -24.88 -0.32 22.15
C PRO A 1225 -25.40 1.07 22.54
N TYR A 1226 -24.94 1.61 23.65
CA TYR A 1226 -25.47 2.85 24.21
C TYR A 1226 -25.21 4.07 23.30
N GLY A 1227 -26.19 4.98 23.22
CA GLY A 1227 -26.00 6.32 22.68
C GLY A 1227 -25.33 7.27 23.67
N LEU A 1228 -24.79 8.39 23.18
CA LEU A 1228 -24.08 9.37 24.00
C LEU A 1228 -24.62 10.79 23.78
N ALA A 1229 -24.53 11.65 24.81
CA ALA A 1229 -24.94 13.05 24.75
C ALA A 1229 -26.40 13.27 24.26
N GLY A 1230 -27.30 12.34 24.56
CA GLY A 1230 -28.71 12.38 24.14
C GLY A 1230 -29.03 11.62 22.85
N GLY A 1231 -28.01 11.05 22.17
CA GLY A 1231 -28.22 10.11 21.08
C GLY A 1231 -28.87 8.81 21.56
N ALA A 1232 -29.64 8.16 20.69
CA ALA A 1232 -30.31 6.90 20.95
C ALA A 1232 -29.37 5.70 20.77
N ASP A 1233 -29.72 4.60 21.45
CA ASP A 1233 -28.98 3.34 21.38
C ASP A 1233 -29.06 2.70 19.98
N GLY A 1234 -28.02 1.94 19.63
CA GLY A 1234 -28.03 1.07 18.46
C GLY A 1234 -28.94 -0.14 18.64
N ALA A 1235 -29.42 -0.70 17.54
CA ALA A 1235 -30.22 -1.92 17.57
C ALA A 1235 -29.37 -3.13 17.99
N LEU A 1236 -29.99 -4.00 18.80
CA LEU A 1236 -29.42 -5.27 19.22
C LEU A 1236 -29.13 -6.19 18.02
N GLY A 1237 -28.14 -7.07 18.21
CA GLY A 1237 -27.89 -8.18 17.29
C GLY A 1237 -28.90 -9.32 17.48
N GLU A 1238 -28.92 -10.24 16.52
CA GLU A 1238 -29.76 -11.44 16.56
C GLU A 1238 -29.05 -12.62 15.87
N ASN A 1239 -29.30 -13.82 16.37
CA ASN A 1239 -28.82 -15.07 15.78
C ASN A 1239 -30.04 -15.94 15.44
N TRP A 1240 -30.08 -16.47 14.22
CA TRP A 1240 -31.18 -17.30 13.75
C TRP A 1240 -30.66 -18.57 13.09
N HIS A 1241 -31.23 -19.71 13.47
CA HIS A 1241 -31.14 -20.97 12.74
C HIS A 1241 -32.42 -21.15 11.92
N THR A 1242 -32.27 -21.55 10.66
CA THR A 1242 -33.39 -21.95 9.81
C THR A 1242 -33.10 -23.35 9.31
N ALA A 1243 -33.93 -24.31 9.69
CA ALA A 1243 -33.83 -25.68 9.23
C ALA A 1243 -34.11 -25.78 7.73
N ALA A 1244 -33.65 -26.86 7.08
CA ALA A 1244 -33.85 -27.08 5.65
C ALA A 1244 -35.34 -27.08 5.20
N ASP A 1245 -36.29 -27.37 6.11
CA ASP A 1245 -37.73 -27.31 5.85
C ASP A 1245 -38.35 -25.91 6.03
N GLY A 1246 -37.54 -24.93 6.45
CA GLY A 1246 -37.93 -23.54 6.68
C GLY A 1246 -38.30 -23.22 8.13
N GLU A 1247 -38.27 -24.16 9.07
CA GLU A 1247 -38.49 -23.87 10.50
C GLU A 1247 -37.41 -22.91 11.01
N LYS A 1248 -37.82 -21.77 11.57
CA LYS A 1248 -36.91 -20.70 12.00
C LYS A 1248 -36.90 -20.55 13.52
N GLN A 1249 -35.72 -20.70 14.12
CA GLN A 1249 -35.49 -20.61 15.57
C GLN A 1249 -34.49 -19.50 15.91
N ARG A 1250 -34.82 -18.66 16.91
CA ARG A 1250 -33.87 -17.70 17.47
C ARG A 1250 -32.89 -18.40 18.40
N LEU A 1251 -31.60 -18.14 18.21
CA LEU A 1251 -30.51 -18.68 19.04
C LEU A 1251 -30.10 -17.69 20.13
N ALA A 1252 -29.43 -18.20 21.16
CA ALA A 1252 -28.83 -17.39 22.21
C ALA A 1252 -27.61 -16.59 21.71
N ALA A 1253 -27.15 -15.64 22.53
CA ALA A 1253 -25.96 -14.83 22.26
C ALA A 1253 -24.69 -15.71 22.14
N CYS A 1254 -24.53 -16.66 23.06
CA CYS A 1254 -23.47 -17.67 23.01
C CYS A 1254 -24.08 -19.06 23.04
N CYS A 1255 -23.77 -19.90 22.06
CA CYS A 1255 -24.28 -21.27 22.00
C CYS A 1255 -23.43 -22.17 21.10
N ARG A 1256 -23.55 -23.48 21.33
CA ARG A 1256 -23.09 -24.53 20.42
C ARG A 1256 -24.31 -25.30 19.91
N ILE A 1257 -24.38 -25.52 18.61
CA ILE A 1257 -25.45 -26.32 17.97
C ILE A 1257 -24.86 -27.26 16.92
N GLU A 1258 -25.57 -28.33 16.61
CA GLU A 1258 -25.32 -29.16 15.44
C GLU A 1258 -26.27 -28.73 14.32
N VAL A 1259 -25.76 -28.57 13.11
CA VAL A 1259 -26.54 -28.22 11.91
C VAL A 1259 -26.52 -29.37 10.92
N GLN A 1260 -27.56 -29.49 10.10
CA GLN A 1260 -27.66 -30.48 9.02
C GLN A 1260 -27.40 -29.84 7.65
N ALA A 1261 -27.24 -30.68 6.62
CA ALA A 1261 -27.19 -30.18 5.24
C ALA A 1261 -28.51 -29.50 4.86
N GLY A 1262 -28.43 -28.31 4.27
CA GLY A 1262 -29.57 -27.46 3.92
C GLY A 1262 -30.00 -26.48 5.01
N ASP A 1263 -29.51 -26.64 6.24
CA ASP A 1263 -29.76 -25.66 7.31
C ASP A 1263 -29.03 -24.35 7.02
N ARG A 1264 -29.55 -23.25 7.58
CA ARG A 1264 -28.97 -21.91 7.47
C ARG A 1264 -28.78 -21.25 8.83
N ILE A 1265 -27.71 -20.47 8.95
CA ILE A 1265 -27.48 -19.56 10.07
C ILE A 1265 -27.44 -18.13 9.55
N THR A 1266 -28.27 -17.27 10.15
CA THR A 1266 -28.29 -15.83 9.89
C THR A 1266 -27.85 -15.06 11.13
N LEU A 1267 -26.80 -14.26 10.99
CA LEU A 1267 -26.31 -13.34 12.00
C LEU A 1267 -26.69 -11.91 11.60
N LEU A 1268 -27.49 -11.25 12.43
CA LEU A 1268 -27.75 -9.82 12.34
C LEU A 1268 -26.86 -9.15 13.38
N THR A 1269 -25.83 -8.44 12.95
CA THR A 1269 -24.90 -7.80 13.90
C THR A 1269 -25.48 -6.50 14.47
N PRO A 1270 -25.02 -6.06 15.66
CA PRO A 1270 -25.51 -4.85 16.28
C PRO A 1270 -25.16 -3.58 15.48
N GLY A 1271 -26.00 -2.55 15.60
CA GLY A 1271 -25.65 -1.19 15.15
C GLY A 1271 -24.74 -0.48 16.17
N GLY A 1272 -24.30 0.74 15.85
CA GLY A 1272 -23.63 1.63 16.82
C GLY A 1272 -24.61 2.61 17.46
N GLY A 1273 -24.28 3.14 18.64
CA GLY A 1273 -25.06 4.20 19.29
C GLY A 1273 -24.93 5.55 18.58
N GLY A 1274 -25.98 6.38 18.65
CA GLY A 1274 -25.99 7.74 18.14
C GLY A 1274 -25.34 8.75 19.09
N TYR A 1275 -25.03 9.94 18.59
CA TYR A 1275 -24.46 11.05 19.36
C TYR A 1275 -25.31 12.31 19.21
N GLY A 1276 -25.59 12.99 20.33
CA GLY A 1276 -26.33 14.26 20.33
C GLY A 1276 -27.84 14.08 20.12
N LEU A 1277 -28.62 15.11 20.48
CA LEU A 1277 -30.06 15.14 20.22
C LEU A 1277 -30.31 15.44 18.73
N LYS A 1278 -31.23 14.69 18.11
CA LYS A 1278 -31.67 14.99 16.75
C LYS A 1278 -32.36 16.38 16.73
N PRO A 1279 -31.97 17.32 15.85
CA PRO A 1279 -32.73 18.56 15.65
C PRO A 1279 -34.16 18.22 15.19
N GLU A 1280 -35.16 18.86 15.79
CA GLU A 1280 -36.59 18.63 15.51
C GLU A 1280 -36.99 18.80 14.04
#